data_AF-D2MMR2-F1
#
_entry.id   AF-D2MMR2-F1
#
_cell.length_a   1.000
_cell.length_b   1.000
_cell.length_c   1.000
_cell.angle_alpha   90.00
_cell.angle_beta   90.00
_cell.angle_gamma   90.00
#
_symmetry.space_group_name_H-M   'P 1'
#
loop_
_entity.id
_entity.type
_entity.pdbx_description
1 polymer ?
#
loop_
_entity_poly.entity_id
_entity_poly.type
_entity_poly.pdbx_seq_one_letter_code
_entity_poly.pdbx_strand_id
1 'polypeptide(L)'
;MKTKKGIQSMVKAILLTLSLFLAIPGSLVVQAQDPNTSLIQNGNFETTIQKNGQWTGQAAKDWSVWVDKNQTKKNTYTIEVKEGQLHLEAKDTLRAVVHQTMDKKIDDTKRYRLSYRVHTKNKISFFYARIQERKKGETTFSTSKALQTQHVYKDQAWKEIVFDYQPGQHVDTVKLELIYETGTGEVFVDEVKLEEVAPLPTKEWIKNPKFQETEDGKAPWTGKAAKHWTAWVPREYQKTDGAQMFVNDQHELTISSAKNFRSCVYQDIPHVDNTKNYQLTVKVKLNQKQGVAKLRILEKRKNAQGKEEQVNSVSSNTLTGTSQGWQELKINYSPLSLTQFIRLELFYEKGSGTVLFKEVEFKEVGSKKPFSPKDVNRELEKEISFPLDKIYTLRNENYHYKALNDTISVHEGMIKANKMGVSKLEVQEKGKTIATISVHITKPVADEYDRLLDQWNEIIVGNRSYDENNPAMKSLFTSLETNSETYLREMKKEANRTYLWEEAKEYERSRTLTTSFRYLETIAKQITNPKSKYYQDPKAVRLVREGMEWLCTNVYNRKAHVIGNWWDYEIGAPRAINNTLSLMHQYFSKEEIKNYTDGIEHFVPDSTRFRVTQNDPFEALGGNLIDMGRVKIISGLLRKDDQEVKETVQAIQKVFSIVKKGEGFYQDGSYIDHTNVAYTGAYGNVLMDGFSQLLPVIQASKSPLPKEKLAVVRHWIDKSFLPLIVHNELMDMSRGRSISRSGSEDHVTSVEVLRGIVRVFGVFDQDYQRSLKSEVKTILKEDTFYKISDNLKSYGDIANVEKLLKDKNVSTIQRITKLSLFNHMDKVAYYNAKKDFGFGISMHSSRTLNFEMMNNENRKAWYTADGMTYLYNGDIAHYSQHYWPTVDPYHLPGTTVLDREVRKPKEIGSTMSSAFVGATKAGESYGTVAMDFENQLKSLKAHKAWFICDDQIVSVGSAISKKDSHTTVDQRKLDPKKNYRFYVNGQLVDLDHGKKTIQNVQSVFVDTGDKKTNIGYHFLTPTTLELSKSEQSGKWYDIREVNGEDKTVHKNTFYQFVIPHKNIDHYAYSTIPSVTKEDFFKMVKDHPIQLVKNTKETQVVYDRRQKSYGIVKYDTTPETFGDVKVNQKGVYALLNGNGSYYNPISMKEEKIENSTKPVRYRVLENELEKSYRIRVSIPFAKFKDVFIDGVLLSKDQYLAKEGSTIIQLKKEYVKTLKQGNHTIKIVAEDGEVSQSFFMQRRVNVKTSDSNTWVLLIGFMSIGLWSLFLAMKYRFKVSR
;
A
#
# COMPACT_ATOMS: atom_id res chain seq x y z
N MET A 1 -12.02 -64.80 18.05
CA MET A 1 -12.66 -65.02 19.38
C MET A 1 -13.44 -63.76 19.78
N LYS A 2 -14.42 -63.90 20.71
CA LYS A 2 -15.09 -62.90 21.60
C LYS A 2 -14.99 -61.38 21.23
N THR A 3 -16.07 -60.58 21.14
CA THR A 3 -17.50 -60.83 21.45
C THR A 3 -18.49 -59.82 20.81
N LYS A 4 -19.68 -60.34 20.44
CA LYS A 4 -21.07 -59.80 20.42
C LYS A 4 -21.31 -58.27 20.64
N LYS A 5 -22.13 -57.56 19.83
CA LYS A 5 -23.60 -57.64 19.57
C LYS A 5 -24.53 -57.24 20.75
N GLY A 6 -25.23 -56.10 20.61
CA GLY A 6 -26.70 -56.06 20.61
C GLY A 6 -27.50 -55.29 21.67
N ILE A 7 -28.54 -54.58 21.19
CA ILE A 7 -29.95 -54.61 21.68
C ILE A 7 -30.40 -53.66 22.84
N GLN A 8 -31.58 -53.04 22.62
CA GLN A 8 -32.69 -52.52 23.50
C GLN A 8 -32.45 -52.24 25.02
N SER A 9 -33.15 -51.37 25.77
CA SER A 9 -34.07 -50.21 25.64
C SER A 9 -35.11 -50.25 26.79
N MET A 10 -35.53 -49.08 27.31
CA MET A 10 -36.83 -48.80 27.97
C MET A 10 -37.04 -49.12 29.49
N VAL A 11 -38.03 -48.42 30.10
CA VAL A 11 -38.84 -48.75 31.33
C VAL A 11 -38.13 -48.58 32.71
N LYS A 12 -38.72 -48.08 33.83
CA LYS A 12 -39.97 -47.35 34.24
C LYS A 12 -39.74 -46.79 35.68
N ALA A 13 -40.57 -45.95 36.35
CA ALA A 13 -41.69 -45.07 35.95
C ALA A 13 -41.48 -43.66 36.60
N ILE A 14 -42.18 -43.06 37.60
CA ILE A 14 -43.38 -43.26 38.46
C ILE A 14 -43.95 -41.82 38.65
N LEU A 15 -45.09 -41.41 38.08
CA LEU A 15 -46.52 -41.60 38.47
C LEU A 15 -47.07 -40.62 39.54
N LEU A 16 -48.08 -39.83 39.17
CA LEU A 16 -49.47 -39.71 39.69
C LEU A 16 -50.15 -38.55 38.87
N THR A 17 -51.24 -38.72 38.08
CA THR A 17 -52.70 -38.79 38.40
C THR A 17 -53.28 -37.51 39.03
N LEU A 18 -54.50 -37.00 38.75
CA LEU A 18 -55.68 -37.53 38.02
C LEU A 18 -56.62 -36.38 37.53
N SER A 19 -57.43 -36.61 36.47
CA SER A 19 -58.82 -36.11 36.15
C SER A 19 -59.37 -34.68 36.49
N LEU A 20 -60.45 -34.11 35.90
CA LEU A 20 -61.20 -34.16 34.60
C LEU A 20 -62.50 -33.31 34.80
N PHE A 21 -62.93 -32.40 33.88
CA PHE A 21 -64.34 -32.07 33.48
C PHE A 21 -64.48 -30.77 32.62
N LEU A 22 -65.69 -30.52 32.08
CA LEU A 22 -66.06 -29.49 31.08
C LEU A 22 -67.18 -28.55 31.56
N ALA A 23 -67.19 -27.29 31.08
CA ALA A 23 -68.37 -26.40 31.03
C ALA A 23 -68.18 -25.26 30.01
N ILE A 24 -69.25 -24.53 29.64
CA ILE A 24 -69.24 -23.38 28.69
C ILE A 24 -69.70 -22.08 29.44
N PRO A 25 -70.12 -20.98 28.78
CA PRO A 25 -69.51 -19.65 28.92
C PRO A 25 -70.06 -18.80 30.08
N GLY A 26 -69.32 -17.75 30.46
CA GLY A 26 -69.81 -16.74 31.42
C GLY A 26 -68.93 -15.48 31.47
N SER A 27 -69.45 -14.37 30.96
CA SER A 27 -68.78 -13.07 30.88
C SER A 27 -68.39 -12.49 32.26
N LEU A 28 -67.18 -11.95 32.36
CA LEU A 28 -66.90 -10.81 33.24
C LEU A 28 -66.35 -9.68 32.36
N VAL A 29 -67.14 -8.62 32.21
CA VAL A 29 -66.82 -7.50 31.33
C VAL A 29 -65.78 -6.61 32.00
N VAL A 30 -64.53 -6.69 31.54
CA VAL A 30 -63.66 -5.51 31.50
C VAL A 30 -63.97 -4.82 30.18
N GLN A 31 -64.50 -3.61 30.28
CA GLN A 31 -65.01 -2.84 29.16
C GLN A 31 -63.87 -2.49 28.19
N ALA A 32 -63.94 -2.98 26.95
CA ALA A 32 -63.04 -2.52 25.91
C ALA A 32 -63.28 -1.02 25.67
N GLN A 33 -62.23 -0.21 25.74
CA GLN A 33 -62.31 1.16 25.25
C GLN A 33 -62.50 1.13 23.73
N ASP A 34 -63.30 2.06 23.21
CA ASP A 34 -63.50 2.22 21.76
C ASP A 34 -62.15 2.49 21.09
N PRO A 35 -61.74 1.72 20.05
CA PRO A 35 -60.42 1.85 19.43
C PRO A 35 -60.05 3.24 18.91
N ASN A 36 -61.02 4.16 18.77
CA ASN A 36 -60.78 5.55 18.37
C ASN A 36 -60.62 6.51 19.57
N THR A 37 -60.50 6.00 20.80
CA THR A 37 -60.32 6.83 22.00
C THR A 37 -58.83 7.01 22.31
N SER A 38 -58.32 8.24 22.18
CA SER A 38 -56.98 8.60 22.65
C SER A 38 -56.83 8.38 24.16
N LEU A 39 -55.70 7.78 24.58
CA LEU A 39 -55.28 7.71 25.98
C LEU A 39 -54.81 9.06 26.54
N ILE A 40 -54.53 10.04 25.67
CA ILE A 40 -54.18 11.42 26.03
C ILE A 40 -55.46 12.21 26.31
N GLN A 41 -55.58 12.69 27.54
CA GLN A 41 -56.66 13.58 27.98
C GLN A 41 -56.34 15.02 27.55
N ASN A 42 -57.35 15.75 27.05
CA ASN A 42 -57.22 17.15 26.63
C ASN A 42 -56.05 17.39 25.63
N GLY A 43 -55.86 16.47 24.68
CA GLY A 43 -54.78 16.55 23.68
C GLY A 43 -55.01 17.57 22.55
N ASN A 44 -56.25 18.04 22.41
CA ASN A 44 -56.66 19.20 21.61
C ASN A 44 -56.63 20.51 22.41
N PHE A 45 -56.15 20.50 23.66
CA PHE A 45 -55.94 21.64 24.57
C PHE A 45 -57.11 22.59 24.89
N GLU A 46 -58.27 22.45 24.25
CA GLU A 46 -59.50 23.27 24.42
C GLU A 46 -59.93 23.46 25.89
N THR A 47 -59.67 22.49 26.78
CA THR A 47 -59.98 22.64 28.20
C THR A 47 -58.82 23.28 28.96
N THR A 48 -58.95 24.57 29.28
CA THR A 48 -57.98 25.29 30.11
C THR A 48 -58.34 25.31 31.59
N ILE A 49 -57.34 25.56 32.43
CA ILE A 49 -57.48 25.93 33.84
C ILE A 49 -56.60 27.14 34.14
N GLN A 50 -56.95 27.87 35.19
CA GLN A 50 -56.11 28.95 35.71
C GLN A 50 -54.69 28.46 35.99
N LYS A 51 -53.73 29.35 35.72
CA LYS A 51 -52.28 29.11 35.77
C LYS A 51 -51.84 28.29 36.98
N ASN A 52 -51.19 27.15 36.71
CA ASN A 52 -50.67 26.22 37.72
C ASN A 52 -49.21 25.85 37.40
N GLY A 53 -48.42 25.44 38.40
CA GLY A 53 -47.05 24.96 38.23
C GLY A 53 -46.13 25.91 37.46
N GLN A 54 -45.48 25.41 36.39
CA GLN A 54 -44.55 26.17 35.55
C GLN A 54 -45.16 26.71 34.24
N TRP A 55 -46.48 26.60 34.05
CA TRP A 55 -47.19 27.30 32.97
C TRP A 55 -47.03 28.83 33.10
N THR A 56 -46.90 29.58 32.01
CA THR A 56 -46.74 31.05 32.06
C THR A 56 -48.06 31.78 32.00
N GLY A 57 -49.01 31.30 31.20
CA GLY A 57 -50.36 31.83 31.02
C GLY A 57 -51.44 30.81 31.41
N GLN A 58 -52.50 30.70 30.59
CA GLN A 58 -53.53 29.66 30.76
C GLN A 58 -52.90 28.27 30.64
N ALA A 59 -53.27 27.35 31.54
CA ALA A 59 -52.71 26.01 31.59
C ALA A 59 -53.64 25.00 30.93
N ALA A 60 -53.10 24.08 30.13
CA ALA A 60 -53.91 22.95 29.66
C ALA A 60 -54.28 22.05 30.85
N LYS A 61 -55.58 21.78 31.02
CA LYS A 61 -56.05 20.82 32.01
C LYS A 61 -55.41 19.44 31.77
N ASP A 62 -55.08 18.74 32.84
CA ASP A 62 -54.49 17.39 32.83
C ASP A 62 -53.07 17.29 32.19
N TRP A 63 -52.40 18.43 31.97
CA TRP A 63 -51.01 18.51 31.49
C TRP A 63 -50.09 19.25 32.47
N SER A 64 -48.85 18.76 32.61
CA SER A 64 -47.82 19.34 33.48
C SER A 64 -46.68 19.94 32.66
N VAL A 65 -46.02 20.98 33.19
CA VAL A 65 -44.85 21.62 32.56
C VAL A 65 -43.63 21.45 33.45
N TRP A 66 -42.51 21.08 32.83
CA TRP A 66 -41.16 21.13 33.41
C TRP A 66 -40.26 22.03 32.56
N VAL A 67 -39.50 22.93 33.20
CA VAL A 67 -38.51 23.81 32.55
C VAL A 67 -37.15 23.66 33.23
N ASP A 68 -36.06 23.62 32.45
CA ASP A 68 -34.70 23.51 32.98
C ASP A 68 -34.33 24.74 33.82
N LYS A 69 -34.06 24.50 35.12
CA LYS A 69 -33.73 25.53 36.11
C LYS A 69 -32.51 26.38 35.74
N ASN A 70 -31.62 25.88 34.89
CA ASN A 70 -30.43 26.63 34.45
C ASN A 70 -30.74 27.61 33.31
N GLN A 71 -31.95 27.59 32.74
CA GLN A 71 -32.37 28.41 31.60
C GLN A 71 -33.54 29.35 31.94
N THR A 72 -34.07 29.30 33.16
CA THR A 72 -35.18 30.17 33.63
C THR A 72 -34.73 31.59 34.00
N LYS A 73 -34.38 32.41 33.00
CA LYS A 73 -34.51 33.87 33.17
C LYS A 73 -36.01 34.20 33.20
N LYS A 74 -36.45 35.09 34.12
CA LYS A 74 -37.85 35.55 34.12
C LYS A 74 -38.15 36.34 32.84
N ASN A 75 -39.35 36.15 32.31
CA ASN A 75 -39.93 36.89 31.18
C ASN A 75 -39.24 36.67 29.81
N THR A 76 -38.39 35.65 29.64
CA THR A 76 -37.77 35.30 28.34
C THR A 76 -38.50 34.20 27.56
N TYR A 77 -39.57 33.62 28.11
CA TYR A 77 -40.35 32.56 27.48
C TYR A 77 -41.83 32.57 27.87
N THR A 78 -42.65 31.93 27.03
CA THR A 78 -44.09 31.71 27.18
C THR A 78 -44.38 30.20 27.00
N ILE A 79 -45.21 29.62 27.87
CA ILE A 79 -45.80 28.28 27.76
C ILE A 79 -47.25 28.39 28.23
N GLU A 80 -48.21 28.35 27.31
CA GLU A 80 -49.63 28.53 27.60
C GLU A 80 -50.53 27.81 26.59
N VAL A 81 -51.83 27.72 26.89
CA VAL A 81 -52.85 27.46 25.87
C VAL A 81 -53.33 28.79 25.31
N LYS A 82 -53.29 28.91 23.99
CA LYS A 82 -53.66 30.10 23.23
C LYS A 82 -54.43 29.68 21.99
N GLU A 83 -55.59 30.28 21.76
CA GLU A 83 -56.45 30.01 20.59
C GLU A 83 -56.74 28.50 20.39
N GLY A 84 -57.01 27.79 21.49
CA GLY A 84 -57.26 26.34 21.52
C GLY A 84 -56.00 25.46 21.49
N GLN A 85 -54.80 26.03 21.34
CA GLN A 85 -53.57 25.30 21.03
C GLN A 85 -52.50 25.47 22.09
N LEU A 86 -51.61 24.48 22.24
CA LEU A 86 -50.44 24.60 23.09
C LEU A 86 -49.37 25.47 22.41
N HIS A 87 -49.13 26.67 22.95
CA HIS A 87 -48.12 27.61 22.48
C HIS A 87 -46.87 27.58 23.39
N LEU A 88 -45.69 27.50 22.77
CA LEU A 88 -44.40 27.72 23.41
C LEU A 88 -43.60 28.77 22.62
N GLU A 89 -43.18 29.84 23.29
CA GLU A 89 -42.32 30.89 22.74
C GLU A 89 -41.04 31.00 23.59
N ALA A 90 -39.88 31.15 22.96
CA ALA A 90 -38.63 31.44 23.66
C ALA A 90 -37.82 32.54 22.96
N LYS A 91 -37.37 33.54 23.72
CA LYS A 91 -36.57 34.69 23.24
C LYS A 91 -35.07 34.50 23.48
N ASP A 92 -34.74 33.77 24.56
CA ASP A 92 -33.42 33.18 24.83
C ASP A 92 -33.53 31.65 24.70
N THR A 93 -32.39 30.94 24.64
CA THR A 93 -32.34 29.47 24.61
C THR A 93 -33.13 28.84 25.76
N LEU A 94 -34.21 28.11 25.42
CA LEU A 94 -35.07 27.41 26.38
C LEU A 94 -35.04 25.88 26.18
N ARG A 95 -35.10 25.16 27.30
CA ARG A 95 -35.47 23.74 27.38
C ARG A 95 -36.73 23.60 28.21
N ALA A 96 -37.82 23.17 27.58
CA ALA A 96 -39.12 22.98 28.21
C ALA A 96 -39.77 21.67 27.77
N VAL A 97 -40.54 21.06 28.68
CA VAL A 97 -41.23 19.79 28.49
C VAL A 97 -42.66 19.92 28.99
N VAL A 98 -43.63 19.76 28.10
CA VAL A 98 -45.07 19.70 28.43
C VAL A 98 -45.50 18.24 28.37
N HIS A 99 -46.03 17.68 29.45
CA HIS A 99 -46.15 16.23 29.57
C HIS A 99 -47.42 15.75 30.30
N GLN A 100 -47.81 14.52 29.95
CA GLN A 100 -48.88 13.75 30.59
C GLN A 100 -48.39 12.33 30.89
N THR A 101 -48.92 11.73 31.95
CA THR A 101 -48.58 10.36 32.38
C THR A 101 -49.82 9.48 32.34
N MET A 102 -49.75 8.42 31.55
CA MET A 102 -50.78 7.41 31.37
C MET A 102 -50.47 6.24 32.29
N ASP A 103 -50.65 6.45 33.61
CA ASP A 103 -50.37 5.45 34.66
C ASP A 103 -51.34 4.27 34.56
N LYS A 104 -50.80 3.06 34.43
CA LYS A 104 -51.57 1.79 34.35
C LYS A 104 -52.62 1.74 33.23
N LYS A 105 -52.42 2.52 32.16
CA LYS A 105 -53.28 2.57 30.96
C LYS A 105 -52.67 1.84 29.75
N ILE A 106 -51.47 1.28 29.88
CA ILE A 106 -50.72 0.64 28.80
C ILE A 106 -50.75 -0.88 28.98
N ASP A 107 -50.92 -1.60 27.86
CA ASP A 107 -50.88 -3.06 27.75
C ASP A 107 -49.66 -3.45 26.90
N ASP A 108 -48.72 -4.21 27.48
CA ASP A 108 -47.46 -4.59 26.81
C ASP A 108 -47.64 -5.60 25.67
N THR A 109 -48.83 -6.18 25.52
CA THR A 109 -49.19 -7.06 24.40
C THR A 109 -49.71 -6.29 23.18
N LYS A 110 -50.05 -5.00 23.35
CA LYS A 110 -50.73 -4.17 22.33
C LYS A 110 -49.81 -3.16 21.66
N ARG A 111 -50.26 -2.60 20.53
CA ARG A 111 -49.62 -1.48 19.83
C ARG A 111 -50.41 -0.20 20.03
N TYR A 112 -49.70 0.92 20.01
CA TYR A 112 -50.27 2.26 20.05
C TYR A 112 -49.70 3.13 18.92
N ARG A 113 -50.39 4.23 18.64
CA ARG A 113 -49.97 5.27 17.70
C ARG A 113 -50.04 6.62 18.39
N LEU A 114 -48.88 7.25 18.53
CA LEU A 114 -48.77 8.66 18.87
C LEU A 114 -49.00 9.48 17.60
N SER A 115 -49.94 10.41 17.62
CA SER A 115 -50.09 11.45 16.59
C SER A 115 -50.16 12.83 17.24
N TYR A 116 -49.71 13.85 16.52
CA TYR A 116 -49.94 15.26 16.86
C TYR A 116 -49.70 16.16 15.66
N ARG A 117 -50.35 17.31 15.63
CA ARG A 117 -50.07 18.39 14.68
C ARG A 117 -49.12 19.39 15.32
N VAL A 118 -48.18 19.92 14.54
CA VAL A 118 -47.23 20.95 14.99
C VAL A 118 -46.96 21.99 13.90
N HIS A 119 -46.83 23.25 14.31
CA HIS A 119 -46.46 24.40 13.49
C HIS A 119 -45.37 25.20 14.19
N THR A 120 -44.38 25.69 13.45
CA THR A 120 -43.21 26.37 14.02
C THR A 120 -42.88 27.66 13.29
N LYS A 121 -42.46 28.69 14.03
CA LYS A 121 -42.08 30.01 13.52
C LYS A 121 -40.79 30.51 14.19
N ASN A 122 -40.18 31.53 13.60
CA ASN A 122 -39.05 32.28 14.16
C ASN A 122 -37.81 31.42 14.50
N LYS A 123 -37.54 30.39 13.68
CA LYS A 123 -36.34 29.51 13.68
C LYS A 123 -36.03 28.76 14.99
N ILE A 124 -36.90 27.80 15.35
CA ILE A 124 -36.59 26.85 16.43
C ILE A 124 -35.41 25.92 16.12
N SER A 125 -34.69 25.51 17.18
CA SER A 125 -33.66 24.47 17.13
C SER A 125 -34.28 23.09 16.89
N PHE A 126 -34.95 22.53 17.90
CA PHE A 126 -35.64 21.24 17.78
C PHE A 126 -36.91 21.22 18.65
N PHE A 127 -37.99 20.69 18.09
CA PHE A 127 -39.17 20.23 18.82
C PHE A 127 -39.48 18.79 18.44
N TYR A 128 -39.77 17.94 19.43
CA TYR A 128 -40.13 16.54 19.23
C TYR A 128 -40.96 16.02 20.41
N ALA A 129 -41.65 14.89 20.21
CA ALA A 129 -42.32 14.18 21.29
C ALA A 129 -41.48 12.97 21.73
N ARG A 130 -41.53 12.64 23.02
CA ARG A 130 -40.80 11.54 23.64
C ARG A 130 -41.71 10.69 24.51
N ILE A 131 -41.59 9.37 24.39
CA ILE A 131 -42.25 8.38 25.23
C ILE A 131 -41.21 7.80 26.19
N GLN A 132 -41.46 7.92 27.50
CA GLN A 132 -40.72 7.19 28.53
C GLN A 132 -41.58 6.07 29.12
N GLU A 133 -40.99 4.90 29.31
CA GLU A 133 -41.65 3.71 29.85
C GLU A 133 -41.38 3.53 31.34
N ARG A 134 -42.35 2.99 32.09
CA ARG A 134 -42.18 2.48 33.45
C ARG A 134 -42.88 1.12 33.56
N LYS A 135 -42.22 0.11 34.14
CA LYS A 135 -42.84 -1.21 34.31
C LYS A 135 -43.72 -1.28 35.54
N LYS A 136 -44.62 -2.27 35.50
CA LYS A 136 -45.48 -2.70 36.60
C LYS A 136 -44.66 -3.00 37.86
N GLY A 137 -44.74 -2.11 38.84
CA GLY A 137 -44.01 -2.19 40.12
C GLY A 137 -42.68 -1.42 40.18
N GLU A 138 -42.18 -0.88 39.07
CA GLU A 138 -41.06 0.07 39.08
C GLU A 138 -41.55 1.47 39.52
N THR A 139 -40.73 2.23 40.26
CA THR A 139 -41.08 3.58 40.73
C THR A 139 -40.64 4.68 39.77
N THR A 140 -39.60 4.45 38.97
CA THR A 140 -38.96 5.42 38.07
C THR A 140 -39.21 5.08 36.59
N PHE A 141 -38.96 6.06 35.70
CA PHE A 141 -39.05 5.87 34.24
C PHE A 141 -37.68 5.48 33.65
N SER A 142 -37.71 4.67 32.60
CA SER A 142 -36.54 4.15 31.88
C SER A 142 -35.88 5.22 31.01
N THR A 143 -34.82 5.85 31.53
CA THR A 143 -34.06 6.90 30.83
C THR A 143 -33.20 6.39 29.68
N SER A 144 -32.85 5.10 29.66
CA SER A 144 -31.97 4.48 28.65
C SER A 144 -32.70 3.93 27.41
N LYS A 145 -34.04 4.04 27.35
CA LYS A 145 -34.89 3.54 26.26
C LYS A 145 -35.94 4.54 25.77
N ALA A 146 -35.84 5.81 26.13
CA ALA A 146 -36.87 6.79 25.77
C ALA A 146 -37.00 6.95 24.25
N LEU A 147 -38.19 6.66 23.71
CA LEU A 147 -38.48 6.68 22.28
C LEU A 147 -38.82 8.10 21.83
N GLN A 148 -38.24 8.57 20.73
CA GLN A 148 -38.41 9.94 20.23
C GLN A 148 -39.01 9.97 18.82
N THR A 149 -39.86 10.95 18.54
CA THR A 149 -40.38 11.22 17.19
C THR A 149 -39.36 11.99 16.34
N GLN A 150 -39.63 12.13 15.04
CA GLN A 150 -38.80 12.95 14.15
C GLN A 150 -38.69 14.39 14.69
N HIS A 151 -37.47 14.92 14.78
CA HIS A 151 -37.26 16.31 15.20
C HIS A 151 -37.79 17.28 14.14
N VAL A 152 -38.61 18.24 14.56
CA VAL A 152 -39.07 19.38 13.78
C VAL A 152 -38.15 20.56 14.08
N TYR A 153 -37.71 21.27 13.06
CA TYR A 153 -36.70 22.34 13.15
C TYR A 153 -36.91 23.38 12.04
N LYS A 154 -36.45 24.62 12.25
CA LYS A 154 -36.78 25.80 11.42
C LYS A 154 -38.29 26.09 11.38
N ASP A 155 -38.69 27.02 10.54
CA ASP A 155 -40.08 27.39 10.30
C ASP A 155 -40.76 26.31 9.44
N GLN A 156 -41.92 25.82 9.90
CA GLN A 156 -42.71 24.78 9.24
C GLN A 156 -44.19 25.12 9.37
N ALA A 157 -44.94 25.11 8.28
CA ALA A 157 -46.40 25.12 8.32
C ALA A 157 -46.95 23.88 9.07
N TRP A 158 -48.23 23.88 9.44
CA TRP A 158 -48.88 22.77 10.14
C TRP A 158 -48.56 21.41 9.49
N LYS A 159 -47.89 20.56 10.26
CA LYS A 159 -47.48 19.21 9.87
C LYS A 159 -47.96 18.21 10.91
N GLU A 160 -48.59 17.14 10.44
CA GLU A 160 -48.87 15.97 11.29
C GLU A 160 -47.58 15.14 11.50
N ILE A 161 -47.37 14.70 12.72
CA ILE A 161 -46.33 13.76 13.12
C ILE A 161 -47.02 12.50 13.63
N VAL A 162 -46.72 11.35 13.01
CA VAL A 162 -47.25 10.04 13.41
C VAL A 162 -46.10 9.12 13.80
N PHE A 163 -46.25 8.39 14.90
CA PHE A 163 -45.24 7.51 15.47
C PHE A 163 -45.89 6.26 16.09
N ASP A 164 -45.61 5.09 15.51
CA ASP A 164 -46.09 3.81 16.04
C ASP A 164 -45.22 3.34 17.22
N TYR A 165 -45.87 2.98 18.32
CA TYR A 165 -45.26 2.59 19.58
C TYR A 165 -45.69 1.16 19.98
N GLN A 166 -44.72 0.32 20.35
CA GLN A 166 -44.93 -0.96 21.02
C GLN A 166 -44.28 -0.85 22.41
N PRO A 167 -45.00 -1.09 23.51
CA PRO A 167 -44.41 -1.08 24.84
C PRO A 167 -43.43 -2.24 25.03
N GLY A 168 -42.40 -2.02 25.85
CA GLY A 168 -41.54 -3.08 26.36
C GLY A 168 -42.31 -4.04 27.30
N GLN A 169 -41.81 -5.27 27.44
CA GLN A 169 -42.42 -6.25 28.35
C GLN A 169 -42.60 -5.69 29.77
N HIS A 170 -43.80 -5.90 30.29
CA HIS A 170 -44.34 -5.50 31.59
C HIS A 170 -44.44 -3.98 31.81
N VAL A 171 -44.43 -3.17 30.75
CA VAL A 171 -44.75 -1.73 30.79
C VAL A 171 -46.26 -1.54 30.92
N ASP A 172 -46.71 -1.06 32.08
CA ASP A 172 -48.11 -0.65 32.30
C ASP A 172 -48.30 0.88 32.24
N THR A 173 -47.20 1.64 32.23
CA THR A 173 -47.20 3.09 32.43
C THR A 173 -46.27 3.79 31.45
N VAL A 174 -46.78 4.84 30.79
CA VAL A 174 -46.00 5.70 29.89
C VAL A 174 -46.16 7.17 30.25
N LYS A 175 -45.06 7.92 30.11
CA LYS A 175 -45.06 9.38 30.11
C LYS A 175 -44.84 9.89 28.68
N LEU A 176 -45.81 10.63 28.14
CA LEU A 176 -45.64 11.39 26.91
C LEU A 176 -45.11 12.79 27.24
N GLU A 177 -44.03 13.19 26.58
CA GLU A 177 -43.34 14.45 26.77
C GLU A 177 -43.22 15.19 25.43
N LEU A 178 -43.85 16.35 25.30
CA LEU A 178 -43.67 17.30 24.20
C LEU A 178 -42.49 18.21 24.56
N ILE A 179 -41.38 18.10 23.82
CA ILE A 179 -40.10 18.69 24.20
C ILE A 179 -39.68 19.77 23.23
N TYR A 180 -39.52 20.98 23.76
CA TYR A 180 -38.83 22.10 23.13
C TYR A 180 -37.37 22.06 23.63
N GLU A 181 -36.43 21.74 22.74
CA GLU A 181 -35.05 21.36 23.10
C GLU A 181 -34.03 22.41 22.64
N THR A 182 -33.65 23.32 23.55
CA THR A 182 -32.56 24.30 23.40
C THR A 182 -32.67 25.21 22.18
N GLY A 183 -33.75 26.00 22.09
CA GLY A 183 -33.99 26.91 20.96
C GLY A 183 -34.59 28.27 21.32
N THR A 184 -34.83 29.06 20.28
CA THR A 184 -35.56 30.34 20.26
C THR A 184 -36.66 30.29 19.21
N GLY A 185 -37.67 31.16 19.29
CA GLY A 185 -38.83 31.15 18.39
C GLY A 185 -40.02 30.38 18.96
N GLU A 186 -41.00 30.09 18.10
CA GLU A 186 -42.33 29.62 18.51
C GLU A 186 -42.67 28.22 18.01
N VAL A 187 -43.40 27.48 18.84
CA VAL A 187 -44.06 26.21 18.51
C VAL A 187 -45.54 26.30 18.91
N PHE A 188 -46.41 25.83 18.01
CA PHE A 188 -47.83 25.58 18.26
C PHE A 188 -48.05 24.07 18.10
N VAL A 189 -48.75 23.44 19.05
CA VAL A 189 -49.04 22.00 19.05
C VAL A 189 -50.53 21.79 19.26
N ASP A 190 -51.10 20.82 18.55
CA ASP A 190 -52.54 20.54 18.50
C ASP A 190 -52.78 19.04 18.22
N GLU A 191 -54.01 18.56 18.42
CA GLU A 191 -54.48 17.20 18.12
C GLU A 191 -53.55 16.07 18.64
N VAL A 192 -53.04 16.18 19.87
CA VAL A 192 -52.14 15.18 20.46
C VAL A 192 -52.92 13.94 20.90
N LYS A 193 -52.62 12.78 20.29
CA LYS A 193 -53.30 11.52 20.59
C LYS A 193 -52.33 10.38 20.85
N LEU A 194 -52.77 9.40 21.64
CA LEU A 194 -52.13 8.08 21.75
C LEU A 194 -53.23 7.01 21.67
N GLU A 195 -53.47 6.49 20.48
CA GLU A 195 -54.58 5.58 20.16
C GLU A 195 -54.08 4.13 20.09
N GLU A 196 -54.90 3.14 20.45
CA GLU A 196 -54.59 1.71 20.25
C GLU A 196 -54.67 1.35 18.76
N VAL A 197 -53.73 0.56 18.24
CA VAL A 197 -53.73 0.16 16.82
C VAL A 197 -53.53 -1.34 16.63
N ALA A 198 -54.11 -1.86 15.55
CA ALA A 198 -54.00 -3.26 15.18
C ALA A 198 -52.54 -3.71 14.92
N PRO A 199 -52.26 -5.04 15.00
CA PRO A 199 -51.02 -5.62 14.51
C PRO A 199 -50.72 -5.21 13.07
N LEU A 200 -49.47 -4.85 12.77
CA LEU A 200 -49.09 -4.60 11.38
C LEU A 200 -49.13 -5.90 10.57
N PRO A 201 -49.63 -5.88 9.32
CA PRO A 201 -49.31 -6.94 8.38
C PRO A 201 -47.79 -7.01 8.17
N THR A 202 -47.28 -8.18 7.80
CA THR A 202 -45.86 -8.35 7.46
C THR A 202 -45.49 -7.39 6.33
N LYS A 203 -44.68 -6.37 6.66
CA LYS A 203 -44.17 -5.39 5.69
C LYS A 203 -43.49 -6.11 4.53
N GLU A 204 -44.04 -6.00 3.33
CA GLU A 204 -43.41 -6.56 2.13
C GLU A 204 -42.18 -5.73 1.76
N TRP A 205 -41.01 -6.18 2.24
CA TRP A 205 -39.73 -5.52 1.97
C TRP A 205 -39.25 -5.70 0.52
N ILE A 206 -39.84 -6.65 -0.23
CA ILE A 206 -39.53 -6.96 -1.62
C ILE A 206 -40.80 -6.86 -2.45
N LYS A 207 -40.75 -6.08 -3.53
CA LYS A 207 -41.80 -6.03 -4.55
C LYS A 207 -41.65 -7.21 -5.52
N ASN A 208 -42.77 -7.75 -5.98
CA ASN A 208 -42.81 -8.88 -6.91
C ASN A 208 -41.89 -10.07 -6.49
N PRO A 209 -42.03 -10.61 -5.25
CA PRO A 209 -41.14 -11.66 -4.70
C PRO A 209 -41.28 -13.02 -5.40
N LYS A 210 -42.35 -13.22 -6.17
CA LYS A 210 -42.68 -14.46 -6.90
C LYS A 210 -42.54 -14.33 -8.41
N PHE A 211 -42.01 -13.20 -8.92
CA PHE A 211 -41.87 -12.90 -10.36
C PHE A 211 -43.16 -13.04 -11.20
N GLN A 212 -44.33 -12.91 -10.56
CA GLN A 212 -45.62 -13.05 -11.22
C GLN A 212 -45.94 -11.83 -12.11
N GLU A 213 -45.48 -10.64 -11.71
CA GLU A 213 -45.60 -9.44 -12.53
C GLU A 213 -44.43 -9.33 -13.52
N THR A 214 -44.74 -9.27 -14.82
CA THR A 214 -43.73 -9.11 -15.88
C THR A 214 -44.02 -7.96 -16.83
N GLU A 215 -42.98 -7.52 -17.53
CA GLU A 215 -43.01 -6.51 -18.60
C GLU A 215 -42.03 -6.89 -19.71
N ASP A 216 -42.08 -6.20 -20.86
CA ASP A 216 -41.16 -6.46 -21.96
C ASP A 216 -39.76 -5.92 -21.64
N GLY A 217 -38.81 -6.85 -21.44
CA GLY A 217 -37.49 -6.55 -20.93
C GLY A 217 -36.60 -5.83 -21.93
N LYS A 218 -35.99 -4.73 -21.48
CA LYS A 218 -34.90 -4.04 -22.19
C LYS A 218 -33.56 -4.62 -21.76
N ALA A 219 -32.58 -4.62 -22.66
CA ALA A 219 -31.24 -5.13 -22.39
C ALA A 219 -30.67 -4.54 -21.06
N PRO A 220 -30.11 -5.36 -20.16
CA PRO A 220 -29.61 -6.72 -20.40
C PRO A 220 -30.64 -7.86 -20.24
N TRP A 221 -31.93 -7.59 -20.00
CA TRP A 221 -32.96 -8.63 -20.14
C TRP A 221 -33.06 -9.12 -21.59
N THR A 222 -33.41 -10.40 -21.79
CA THR A 222 -33.47 -11.06 -23.11
C THR A 222 -34.86 -11.67 -23.40
N GLY A 223 -35.89 -11.14 -22.76
CA GLY A 223 -37.25 -11.68 -22.76
C GLY A 223 -38.12 -10.90 -21.76
N LYS A 224 -39.13 -11.54 -21.17
CA LYS A 224 -39.94 -10.93 -20.10
C LYS A 224 -39.05 -10.60 -18.89
N ALA A 225 -39.09 -9.35 -18.45
CA ALA A 225 -38.44 -8.87 -17.23
C ALA A 225 -39.41 -8.97 -16.04
N ALA A 226 -38.89 -9.24 -14.84
CA ALA A 226 -39.67 -9.14 -13.61
C ALA A 226 -39.84 -7.66 -13.23
N LYS A 227 -41.09 -7.19 -13.08
CA LYS A 227 -41.35 -5.82 -12.61
C LYS A 227 -40.68 -5.56 -11.27
N HIS A 228 -40.18 -4.34 -11.09
CA HIS A 228 -39.43 -3.87 -9.91
C HIS A 228 -38.05 -4.52 -9.67
N TRP A 229 -37.61 -5.47 -10.52
CA TRP A 229 -36.27 -6.06 -10.45
C TRP A 229 -35.36 -5.49 -11.55
N THR A 230 -34.12 -5.14 -11.20
CA THR A 230 -33.13 -4.63 -12.15
C THR A 230 -32.11 -5.72 -12.48
N ALA A 231 -31.94 -6.03 -13.77
CA ALA A 231 -30.87 -6.89 -14.24
C ALA A 231 -29.57 -6.10 -14.47
N TRP A 232 -28.43 -6.66 -14.08
CA TRP A 232 -27.11 -6.08 -14.28
C TRP A 232 -26.11 -7.10 -14.81
N VAL A 233 -25.25 -6.62 -15.71
CA VAL A 233 -24.20 -7.38 -16.37
C VAL A 233 -22.92 -6.51 -16.39
N PRO A 234 -21.73 -7.05 -16.04
CA PRO A 234 -20.47 -6.33 -16.15
C PRO A 234 -20.21 -5.79 -17.56
N ARG A 235 -19.44 -4.70 -17.67
CA ARG A 235 -19.11 -4.08 -18.97
C ARG A 235 -18.50 -5.05 -19.99
N GLU A 236 -17.71 -6.02 -19.52
CA GLU A 236 -17.07 -7.05 -20.35
C GLU A 236 -18.06 -8.05 -21.00
N TYR A 237 -19.32 -8.12 -20.56
CA TYR A 237 -20.39 -8.93 -21.17
C TYR A 237 -21.62 -8.09 -21.59
N GLN A 238 -21.46 -6.79 -21.86
CA GLN A 238 -22.59 -5.90 -22.20
C GLN A 238 -23.29 -6.22 -23.53
N LYS A 239 -22.72 -7.09 -24.36
CA LYS A 239 -23.47 -7.90 -25.33
C LYS A 239 -23.61 -9.30 -24.72
N THR A 240 -24.83 -9.82 -24.66
CA THR A 240 -25.09 -11.10 -23.96
C THR A 240 -24.54 -12.32 -24.70
N ASP A 241 -24.20 -12.21 -26.00
CA ASP A 241 -23.43 -13.19 -26.77
C ASP A 241 -23.92 -14.65 -26.73
N GLY A 242 -25.23 -14.83 -26.52
CA GLY A 242 -25.93 -16.11 -26.39
C GLY A 242 -26.39 -16.45 -24.97
N ALA A 243 -26.05 -15.64 -23.96
CA ALA A 243 -26.65 -15.72 -22.64
C ALA A 243 -28.09 -15.18 -22.63
N GLN A 244 -28.93 -15.77 -21.78
CA GLN A 244 -30.34 -15.46 -21.61
C GLN A 244 -30.63 -15.06 -20.17
N MET A 245 -31.51 -14.09 -19.99
CA MET A 245 -31.96 -13.59 -18.69
C MET A 245 -33.40 -13.08 -18.80
N PHE A 246 -34.34 -13.85 -18.26
CA PHE A 246 -35.79 -13.63 -18.42
C PHE A 246 -36.60 -14.37 -17.35
N VAL A 247 -37.87 -14.02 -17.18
CA VAL A 247 -38.85 -14.80 -16.40
C VAL A 247 -39.59 -15.75 -17.33
N ASN A 248 -39.68 -17.04 -16.99
CA ASN A 248 -40.41 -18.04 -17.76
C ASN A 248 -41.92 -18.08 -17.42
N ASP A 249 -42.70 -18.86 -18.16
CA ASP A 249 -44.15 -18.98 -17.99
C ASP A 249 -44.58 -19.61 -16.65
N GLN A 250 -43.63 -20.20 -15.91
CA GLN A 250 -43.81 -20.74 -14.56
C GLN A 250 -43.46 -19.72 -13.46
N HIS A 251 -43.23 -18.45 -13.83
CA HIS A 251 -42.79 -17.34 -12.96
C HIS A 251 -41.44 -17.60 -12.27
N GLU A 252 -40.52 -18.25 -12.98
CA GLU A 252 -39.18 -18.54 -12.49
C GLU A 252 -38.15 -17.68 -13.24
N LEU A 253 -37.38 -16.90 -12.48
CA LEU A 253 -36.30 -16.09 -13.05
C LEU A 253 -35.18 -17.01 -13.53
N THR A 254 -34.98 -17.08 -14.83
CA THR A 254 -34.01 -17.94 -15.50
C THR A 254 -32.81 -17.12 -15.98
N ILE A 255 -31.60 -17.52 -15.59
CA ILE A 255 -30.34 -16.99 -16.10
C ILE A 255 -29.54 -18.17 -16.68
N SER A 256 -29.23 -18.12 -17.98
CA SER A 256 -28.60 -19.21 -18.73
C SER A 256 -27.47 -18.71 -19.62
N SER A 257 -26.42 -19.50 -19.80
CA SER A 257 -25.37 -19.20 -20.79
C SER A 257 -24.62 -20.45 -21.23
N ALA A 258 -24.39 -20.60 -22.55
CA ALA A 258 -23.49 -21.62 -23.08
C ALA A 258 -21.99 -21.26 -22.90
N LYS A 259 -21.67 -19.97 -22.75
CA LYS A 259 -20.31 -19.43 -22.59
C LYS A 259 -20.07 -18.96 -21.16
N ASN A 260 -18.82 -18.59 -20.87
CA ASN A 260 -18.43 -18.00 -19.58
C ASN A 260 -19.06 -16.60 -19.41
N PHE A 261 -20.03 -16.48 -18.51
CA PHE A 261 -20.88 -15.29 -18.31
C PHE A 261 -21.06 -14.97 -16.83
N ARG A 262 -21.40 -13.71 -16.51
CA ARG A 262 -21.65 -13.20 -15.15
C ARG A 262 -22.79 -12.19 -15.17
N SER A 263 -23.75 -12.31 -14.25
CA SER A 263 -24.82 -11.32 -14.07
C SER A 263 -25.39 -11.36 -12.66
N CYS A 264 -26.19 -10.35 -12.32
CA CYS A 264 -27.12 -10.44 -11.20
C CYS A 264 -28.46 -9.82 -11.57
N VAL A 265 -29.51 -10.23 -10.86
CA VAL A 265 -30.80 -9.54 -10.84
C VAL A 265 -31.04 -9.09 -9.41
N TYR A 266 -31.37 -7.81 -9.22
CA TYR A 266 -31.35 -7.19 -7.91
C TYR A 266 -32.55 -6.29 -7.63
N GLN A 267 -32.78 -6.04 -6.34
CA GLN A 267 -33.67 -5.00 -5.84
C GLN A 267 -32.94 -4.19 -4.75
N ASP A 268 -32.97 -2.86 -4.81
CA ASP A 268 -32.49 -1.99 -3.73
C ASP A 268 -33.65 -1.75 -2.74
N ILE A 269 -33.43 -2.04 -1.45
CA ILE A 269 -34.37 -1.76 -0.36
C ILE A 269 -33.92 -0.46 0.32
N PRO A 270 -34.68 0.65 0.22
CA PRO A 270 -34.19 2.00 0.49
C PRO A 270 -33.98 2.33 1.98
N HIS A 271 -34.56 1.54 2.88
CA HIS A 271 -34.40 1.68 4.34
C HIS A 271 -34.44 0.29 4.98
N VAL A 272 -33.53 0.04 5.92
CA VAL A 272 -33.51 -1.17 6.76
C VAL A 272 -33.19 -0.74 8.20
N ASP A 273 -33.86 -1.31 9.19
CA ASP A 273 -33.63 -0.96 10.59
C ASP A 273 -32.36 -1.67 11.09
N ASN A 274 -31.28 -0.91 11.29
CA ASN A 274 -29.99 -1.44 11.74
C ASN A 274 -30.03 -1.97 13.19
N THR A 275 -31.10 -1.70 13.94
CA THR A 275 -31.35 -2.29 15.27
C THR A 275 -31.97 -3.70 15.18
N LYS A 276 -32.30 -4.19 13.98
CA LYS A 276 -32.97 -5.49 13.77
C LYS A 276 -32.08 -6.53 13.07
N ASN A 277 -32.51 -7.78 13.17
CA ASN A 277 -32.04 -8.89 12.37
C ASN A 277 -33.09 -9.28 11.33
N TYR A 278 -32.61 -9.80 10.21
CA TYR A 278 -33.40 -10.19 9.06
C TYR A 278 -33.01 -11.56 8.55
N GLN A 279 -33.83 -12.12 7.68
CA GLN A 279 -33.57 -13.36 6.97
C GLN A 279 -33.98 -13.20 5.51
N LEU A 280 -33.03 -13.45 4.61
CA LEU A 280 -33.26 -13.61 3.18
C LEU A 280 -33.33 -15.10 2.86
N THR A 281 -34.33 -15.51 2.10
CA THR A 281 -34.54 -16.90 1.64
C THR A 281 -34.99 -16.90 0.18
N VAL A 282 -34.42 -17.79 -0.64
CA VAL A 282 -34.75 -17.94 -2.08
C VAL A 282 -34.62 -19.40 -2.49
N LYS A 283 -35.56 -19.92 -3.27
CA LYS A 283 -35.42 -21.23 -3.91
C LYS A 283 -34.64 -21.11 -5.21
N VAL A 284 -33.62 -21.95 -5.36
CA VAL A 284 -32.71 -22.00 -6.51
C VAL A 284 -32.68 -23.41 -7.11
N LYS A 285 -32.61 -23.50 -8.44
CA LYS A 285 -32.41 -24.77 -9.17
C LYS A 285 -31.30 -24.60 -10.19
N LEU A 286 -30.44 -25.60 -10.33
CA LEU A 286 -29.27 -25.58 -11.22
C LEU A 286 -29.36 -26.65 -12.29
N ASN A 287 -28.92 -26.31 -13.50
CA ASN A 287 -28.64 -27.27 -14.57
C ASN A 287 -27.25 -26.99 -15.17
N GLN A 288 -26.32 -27.94 -15.00
CA GLN A 288 -24.96 -27.91 -15.54
C GLN A 288 -24.17 -26.62 -15.26
N LYS A 289 -24.39 -25.98 -14.10
CA LYS A 289 -23.76 -24.72 -13.72
C LYS A 289 -22.26 -24.89 -13.45
N GLN A 290 -21.45 -24.57 -14.44
CA GLN A 290 -20.03 -24.27 -14.29
C GLN A 290 -19.88 -22.93 -13.56
N GLY A 291 -18.96 -22.82 -12.59
CA GLY A 291 -18.95 -21.71 -11.64
C GLY A 291 -20.09 -21.82 -10.61
N VAL A 292 -20.48 -20.72 -9.96
CA VAL A 292 -21.44 -20.77 -8.83
C VAL A 292 -22.68 -19.89 -8.99
N ALA A 293 -23.75 -20.26 -8.27
CA ALA A 293 -24.88 -19.41 -7.95
C ALA A 293 -24.87 -19.08 -6.44
N LYS A 294 -25.28 -17.88 -6.06
CA LYS A 294 -25.42 -17.45 -4.65
C LYS A 294 -26.40 -16.30 -4.49
N LEU A 295 -26.81 -16.03 -3.27
CA LEU A 295 -27.43 -14.77 -2.86
C LEU A 295 -26.36 -13.83 -2.32
N ARG A 296 -26.54 -12.52 -2.50
CA ARG A 296 -25.73 -11.49 -1.85
C ARG A 296 -26.59 -10.36 -1.32
N ILE A 297 -26.19 -9.78 -0.20
CA ILE A 297 -26.63 -8.49 0.29
C ILE A 297 -25.43 -7.54 0.20
N LEU A 298 -25.61 -6.38 -0.44
CA LEU A 298 -24.67 -5.26 -0.36
C LEU A 298 -25.25 -4.23 0.61
N GLU A 299 -24.48 -3.85 1.62
CA GLU A 299 -24.87 -2.75 2.51
C GLU A 299 -24.33 -1.44 1.96
N LYS A 300 -25.16 -0.40 1.95
CA LYS A 300 -24.82 0.90 1.37
C LYS A 300 -25.18 2.06 2.29
N ARG A 301 -24.46 3.16 2.12
CA ARG A 301 -24.80 4.49 2.64
C ARG A 301 -24.56 5.56 1.58
N LYS A 302 -25.06 6.77 1.81
CA LYS A 302 -24.58 7.99 1.15
C LYS A 302 -23.45 8.58 1.98
N ASN A 303 -22.34 8.92 1.33
CA ASN A 303 -21.22 9.61 1.96
C ASN A 303 -21.55 11.12 2.17
N ALA A 304 -20.60 11.88 2.74
CA ALA A 304 -20.78 13.32 2.99
C ALA A 304 -21.01 14.17 1.71
N GLN A 305 -20.75 13.62 0.53
CA GLN A 305 -21.01 14.23 -0.78
C GLN A 305 -22.28 13.66 -1.45
N GLY A 306 -23.12 12.92 -0.70
CA GLY A 306 -24.38 12.35 -1.18
C GLY A 306 -24.25 11.11 -2.08
N LYS A 307 -23.03 10.67 -2.40
CA LYS A 307 -22.76 9.55 -3.31
C LYS A 307 -22.91 8.21 -2.59
N GLU A 308 -23.47 7.20 -3.28
CA GLU A 308 -23.50 5.82 -2.77
C GLU A 308 -22.07 5.27 -2.53
N GLU A 309 -21.92 4.65 -1.36
CA GLU A 309 -20.73 3.93 -0.91
C GLU A 309 -21.20 2.57 -0.34
N GLN A 310 -20.60 1.47 -0.81
CA GLN A 310 -20.81 0.15 -0.22
C GLN A 310 -19.97 0.04 1.06
N VAL A 311 -20.59 -0.33 2.18
CA VAL A 311 -19.92 -0.46 3.49
C VAL A 311 -19.65 -1.91 3.88
N ASN A 312 -20.44 -2.87 3.38
CA ASN A 312 -20.30 -4.30 3.68
C ASN A 312 -20.80 -5.16 2.52
N SER A 313 -20.52 -6.46 2.57
CA SER A 313 -21.30 -7.45 1.82
C SER A 313 -21.41 -8.79 2.55
N VAL A 314 -22.65 -9.28 2.66
CA VAL A 314 -22.97 -10.62 3.15
C VAL A 314 -23.37 -11.50 1.97
N SER A 315 -22.97 -12.77 1.94
CA SER A 315 -23.35 -13.73 0.89
C SER A 315 -23.85 -15.04 1.50
N SER A 316 -24.69 -15.77 0.77
CA SER A 316 -25.05 -17.14 1.14
C SER A 316 -23.92 -18.12 0.83
N ASN A 317 -24.09 -19.37 1.27
CA ASN A 317 -23.39 -20.51 0.67
C ASN A 317 -23.58 -20.52 -0.86
N THR A 318 -22.61 -21.09 -1.58
CA THR A 318 -22.63 -21.23 -3.04
C THR A 318 -23.18 -22.58 -3.48
N LEU A 319 -23.87 -22.61 -4.62
CA LEU A 319 -24.30 -23.83 -5.31
C LEU A 319 -23.59 -23.93 -6.68
N THR A 320 -23.32 -25.15 -7.15
CA THR A 320 -22.66 -25.43 -8.45
C THR A 320 -23.16 -26.77 -9.04
N GLY A 321 -22.91 -27.04 -10.31
CA GLY A 321 -23.31 -28.27 -10.99
C GLY A 321 -24.80 -28.34 -11.36
N THR A 322 -25.43 -29.50 -11.14
CA THR A 322 -26.85 -29.74 -11.39
C THR A 322 -27.53 -30.13 -10.08
N SER A 323 -28.67 -29.52 -9.74
CA SER A 323 -29.43 -29.88 -8.53
C SER A 323 -30.52 -30.90 -8.85
N GLN A 324 -30.73 -31.88 -7.95
CA GLN A 324 -31.80 -32.89 -8.08
C GLN A 324 -33.22 -32.31 -7.90
N GLY A 325 -33.33 -31.03 -7.54
CA GLY A 325 -34.58 -30.33 -7.30
C GLY A 325 -34.35 -28.86 -6.97
N TRP A 326 -35.35 -28.21 -6.37
CA TRP A 326 -35.19 -26.88 -5.78
C TRP A 326 -34.46 -26.96 -4.44
N GLN A 327 -33.50 -26.05 -4.23
CA GLN A 327 -32.71 -25.92 -3.01
C GLN A 327 -32.93 -24.52 -2.43
N GLU A 328 -33.10 -24.40 -1.11
CA GLU A 328 -33.20 -23.09 -0.46
C GLU A 328 -31.81 -22.52 -0.19
N LEU A 329 -31.54 -21.31 -0.69
CA LEU A 329 -30.44 -20.48 -0.22
C LEU A 329 -30.95 -19.48 0.81
N LYS A 330 -30.15 -19.29 1.86
CA LYS A 330 -30.53 -18.50 3.04
C LYS A 330 -29.37 -17.61 3.49
N ILE A 331 -29.70 -16.40 3.93
CA ILE A 331 -28.81 -15.49 4.66
C ILE A 331 -29.53 -15.03 5.92
N ASN A 332 -28.95 -15.29 7.10
CA ASN A 332 -29.29 -14.54 8.31
C ASN A 332 -28.50 -13.23 8.28
N TYR A 333 -29.18 -12.09 8.44
CA TYR A 333 -28.63 -10.78 8.09
C TYR A 333 -28.80 -9.76 9.23
N SER A 334 -27.76 -8.95 9.48
CA SER A 334 -27.65 -8.09 10.67
C SER A 334 -27.01 -6.74 10.31
N PRO A 335 -27.71 -5.81 9.62
CA PRO A 335 -27.16 -4.61 8.99
C PRO A 335 -26.20 -3.81 9.88
N LEU A 336 -25.01 -3.42 9.41
CA LEU A 336 -24.11 -2.57 10.19
C LEU A 336 -24.82 -1.27 10.63
N SER A 337 -24.40 -0.66 11.73
CA SER A 337 -24.94 0.63 12.19
C SER A 337 -24.85 1.72 11.12
N LEU A 338 -23.87 1.61 10.22
CA LEU A 338 -23.65 2.51 9.08
C LEU A 338 -24.49 2.20 7.84
N THR A 339 -25.32 1.14 7.84
CA THR A 339 -26.26 0.86 6.75
C THR A 339 -27.35 1.90 6.72
N GLN A 340 -27.62 2.46 5.54
CA GLN A 340 -28.82 3.28 5.28
C GLN A 340 -29.80 2.54 4.37
N PHE A 341 -29.29 1.77 3.40
CA PHE A 341 -30.06 0.99 2.44
C PHE A 341 -29.26 -0.25 2.02
N ILE A 342 -29.93 -1.24 1.42
CA ILE A 342 -29.28 -2.48 0.96
C ILE A 342 -29.64 -2.81 -0.48
N ARG A 343 -28.80 -3.59 -1.15
CA ARG A 343 -29.14 -4.28 -2.39
C ARG A 343 -29.19 -5.79 -2.15
N LEU A 344 -30.30 -6.42 -2.52
CA LEU A 344 -30.42 -7.87 -2.59
C LEU A 344 -30.08 -8.32 -4.01
N GLU A 345 -29.08 -9.18 -4.19
CA GLU A 345 -28.66 -9.72 -5.50
C GLU A 345 -28.90 -11.23 -5.59
N LEU A 346 -29.59 -11.64 -6.65
CA LEU A 346 -29.68 -13.01 -7.15
C LEU A 346 -28.52 -13.20 -8.14
N PHE A 347 -27.46 -13.91 -7.74
CA PHE A 347 -26.14 -13.76 -8.34
C PHE A 347 -25.71 -14.99 -9.16
N TYR A 348 -25.49 -14.79 -10.47
CA TYR A 348 -24.89 -15.75 -11.38
C TYR A 348 -23.39 -15.43 -11.52
N GLU A 349 -22.54 -16.19 -10.82
CA GLU A 349 -21.09 -15.98 -10.84
C GLU A 349 -20.44 -16.61 -12.08
N LYS A 350 -19.30 -16.06 -12.48
CA LYS A 350 -18.57 -16.34 -13.72
C LYS A 350 -18.54 -17.83 -14.11
N GLY A 351 -19.25 -18.20 -15.17
CA GLY A 351 -19.27 -19.55 -15.76
C GLY A 351 -20.42 -19.77 -16.76
N SER A 352 -20.71 -21.02 -17.11
CA SER A 352 -21.79 -21.44 -18.04
C SER A 352 -22.83 -22.35 -17.36
N GLY A 353 -23.90 -22.73 -18.06
CA GLY A 353 -25.05 -23.49 -17.52
C GLY A 353 -26.22 -22.59 -17.11
N THR A 354 -27.25 -23.18 -16.50
CA THR A 354 -28.51 -22.49 -16.15
C THR A 354 -28.73 -22.44 -14.63
N VAL A 355 -29.25 -21.30 -14.16
CA VAL A 355 -29.74 -21.07 -12.79
C VAL A 355 -31.17 -20.55 -12.90
N LEU A 356 -32.08 -21.13 -12.11
CA LEU A 356 -33.43 -20.62 -11.94
C LEU A 356 -33.62 -20.18 -10.48
N PHE A 357 -34.30 -19.05 -10.27
CA PHE A 357 -34.65 -18.51 -8.95
C PHE A 357 -36.17 -18.34 -8.84
N LYS A 358 -36.74 -18.58 -7.66
CA LYS A 358 -38.12 -18.19 -7.30
C LYS A 358 -38.33 -18.07 -5.80
N GLU A 359 -39.48 -17.52 -5.41
CA GLU A 359 -39.91 -17.38 -4.01
C GLU A 359 -38.87 -16.65 -3.15
N VAL A 360 -38.66 -15.36 -3.45
CA VAL A 360 -37.72 -14.48 -2.72
C VAL A 360 -38.42 -13.86 -1.51
N GLU A 361 -38.03 -14.28 -0.30
CA GLU A 361 -38.54 -13.75 0.95
C GLU A 361 -37.44 -12.96 1.68
N PHE A 362 -37.75 -11.75 2.16
CA PHE A 362 -36.92 -11.01 3.11
C PHE A 362 -37.78 -10.53 4.27
N LYS A 363 -37.53 -11.07 5.46
CA LYS A 363 -38.33 -10.82 6.68
C LYS A 363 -37.47 -10.35 7.84
N GLU A 364 -38.05 -9.54 8.72
CA GLU A 364 -37.48 -9.28 10.04
C GLU A 364 -37.60 -10.54 10.91
N VAL A 365 -36.58 -10.86 11.71
CA VAL A 365 -36.56 -12.03 12.62
C VAL A 365 -36.29 -11.64 14.08
N GLY A 366 -36.50 -10.37 14.42
CA GLY A 366 -36.38 -9.81 15.77
C GLY A 366 -35.22 -8.84 15.94
N SER A 367 -35.18 -8.15 17.09
CA SER A 367 -34.15 -7.13 17.38
C SER A 367 -32.75 -7.71 17.52
N LYS A 368 -31.74 -6.89 17.23
CA LYS A 368 -30.36 -7.14 17.63
C LYS A 368 -30.22 -7.10 19.14
N LYS A 369 -29.26 -7.87 19.64
CA LYS A 369 -28.70 -7.63 20.98
C LYS A 369 -27.82 -6.37 20.90
N PRO A 370 -27.98 -5.39 21.79
CA PRO A 370 -27.04 -4.27 21.89
C PRO A 370 -25.60 -4.77 22.07
N PHE A 371 -24.63 -4.00 21.58
CA PHE A 371 -23.22 -4.27 21.88
C PHE A 371 -23.00 -4.08 23.39
N SER A 372 -22.86 -5.20 24.10
CA SER A 372 -22.59 -5.26 25.53
C SER A 372 -21.15 -5.73 25.69
N PRO A 373 -20.16 -4.80 25.70
CA PRO A 373 -18.77 -5.14 25.89
C PRO A 373 -18.56 -5.70 27.30
N LYS A 374 -17.67 -6.69 27.41
CA LYS A 374 -17.11 -7.09 28.69
C LYS A 374 -16.08 -6.07 29.12
N ASP A 375 -16.08 -5.69 30.39
CA ASP A 375 -14.97 -4.94 30.94
C ASP A 375 -13.77 -5.86 31.25
N VAL A 376 -12.62 -5.24 31.53
CA VAL A 376 -11.38 -5.92 31.90
C VAL A 376 -11.46 -6.55 33.29
N ASN A 377 -10.76 -7.66 33.52
CA ASN A 377 -10.84 -8.35 34.80
C ASN A 377 -10.09 -7.59 35.92
N ARG A 378 -10.86 -7.02 36.86
CA ARG A 378 -10.35 -6.30 38.05
C ARG A 378 -10.57 -7.07 39.37
N GLU A 379 -10.80 -8.39 39.32
CA GLU A 379 -10.76 -9.24 40.52
C GLU A 379 -9.33 -9.37 41.07
N LEU A 380 -9.20 -9.51 42.39
CA LEU A 380 -7.92 -9.83 43.03
C LEU A 380 -7.45 -11.24 42.65
N GLU A 381 -6.14 -11.37 42.44
CA GLU A 381 -5.48 -12.65 42.19
C GLU A 381 -5.56 -13.56 43.43
N LYS A 382 -5.82 -14.86 43.21
CA LYS A 382 -5.81 -15.89 44.27
C LYS A 382 -4.39 -16.38 44.58
N GLU A 383 -3.58 -16.46 43.53
CA GLU A 383 -2.16 -16.79 43.53
C GLU A 383 -1.54 -16.06 42.33
N ILE A 384 -0.26 -15.69 42.44
CA ILE A 384 0.53 -15.11 41.36
C ILE A 384 1.76 -16.00 41.15
N SER A 385 2.03 -16.38 39.91
CA SER A 385 3.28 -17.05 39.53
C SER A 385 3.83 -16.43 38.26
N PHE A 386 5.10 -16.02 38.27
CA PHE A 386 5.77 -15.45 37.10
C PHE A 386 7.29 -15.69 37.12
N PRO A 387 7.97 -15.63 35.97
CA PRO A 387 9.43 -15.74 35.87
C PRO A 387 10.18 -14.57 36.49
N LEU A 388 11.38 -14.84 37.03
CA LEU A 388 12.30 -13.83 37.59
C LEU A 388 12.65 -12.67 36.62
N ASP A 389 12.57 -12.91 35.31
CA ASP A 389 12.89 -11.96 34.23
C ASP A 389 11.66 -11.27 33.60
N LYS A 390 10.49 -11.39 34.24
CA LYS A 390 9.25 -10.69 33.84
C LYS A 390 8.78 -9.75 34.95
N ILE A 391 7.88 -8.82 34.62
CA ILE A 391 7.25 -7.87 35.53
C ILE A 391 5.75 -8.17 35.54
N TYR A 392 5.21 -8.54 36.71
CA TYR A 392 3.79 -8.84 36.85
C TYR A 392 3.00 -7.57 37.18
N THR A 393 1.92 -7.27 36.45
CA THR A 393 1.04 -6.12 36.73
C THR A 393 -0.25 -6.62 37.37
N LEU A 394 -0.48 -6.26 38.63
CA LEU A 394 -1.68 -6.60 39.40
C LEU A 394 -2.92 -5.99 38.77
N ARG A 395 -4.00 -6.78 38.67
CA ARG A 395 -5.24 -6.43 37.95
C ARG A 395 -5.96 -5.21 38.51
N ASN A 396 -6.12 -5.14 39.83
CA ASN A 396 -6.90 -4.09 40.46
C ASN A 396 -5.98 -2.94 40.92
N GLU A 397 -6.32 -1.70 40.56
CA GLU A 397 -5.52 -0.50 40.91
C GLU A 397 -6.01 0.20 42.20
N ASN A 398 -7.16 -0.22 42.75
CA ASN A 398 -7.82 0.47 43.86
C ASN A 398 -7.25 0.10 45.25
N TYR A 399 -6.32 -0.86 45.32
CA TYR A 399 -5.73 -1.35 46.55
C TYR A 399 -4.26 -0.93 46.69
N HIS A 400 -3.81 -0.75 47.93
CA HIS A 400 -2.38 -0.67 48.22
C HIS A 400 -1.80 -2.09 48.38
N TYR A 401 -0.59 -2.30 47.88
CA TYR A 401 0.04 -3.61 47.80
C TYR A 401 1.45 -3.57 48.38
N LYS A 402 1.75 -4.49 49.29
CA LYS A 402 3.02 -4.51 50.05
C LYS A 402 3.65 -5.89 50.03
N ALA A 403 4.93 -5.97 49.68
CA ALA A 403 5.71 -7.20 49.80
C ALA A 403 5.99 -7.53 51.27
N LEU A 404 5.83 -8.80 51.66
CA LEU A 404 6.16 -9.26 53.02
C LEU A 404 7.60 -9.78 53.17
N ASN A 405 8.37 -9.90 52.08
CA ASN A 405 9.81 -10.17 52.12
C ASN A 405 10.52 -9.58 50.88
N ASP A 406 11.86 -9.61 50.89
CA ASP A 406 12.73 -9.04 49.86
C ASP A 406 12.75 -9.82 48.52
N THR A 407 12.02 -10.93 48.40
CA THR A 407 11.97 -11.75 47.18
C THR A 407 11.33 -11.01 46.01
N ILE A 408 10.41 -10.08 46.30
CA ILE A 408 9.75 -9.21 45.34
C ILE A 408 9.77 -7.75 45.81
N SER A 409 9.75 -6.82 44.87
CA SER A 409 9.52 -5.40 45.10
C SER A 409 8.22 -4.97 44.41
N VAL A 410 7.44 -4.08 45.03
CA VAL A 410 6.14 -3.64 44.51
C VAL A 410 6.10 -2.12 44.38
N HIS A 411 5.61 -1.63 43.24
CA HIS A 411 5.50 -0.21 42.92
C HIS A 411 4.20 0.07 42.13
N GLU A 412 3.25 0.78 42.75
CA GLU A 412 1.90 1.09 42.22
C GLU A 412 1.19 -0.09 41.50
N GLY A 413 1.31 -1.29 42.06
CA GLY A 413 0.68 -2.50 41.51
C GLY A 413 1.49 -3.22 40.41
N MET A 414 2.71 -2.78 40.10
CA MET A 414 3.68 -3.65 39.42
C MET A 414 4.52 -4.41 40.45
N ILE A 415 4.74 -5.71 40.22
CA ILE A 415 5.62 -6.58 40.99
C ILE A 415 6.85 -6.91 40.15
N LYS A 416 8.03 -6.60 40.67
CA LYS A 416 9.32 -7.03 40.14
C LYS A 416 9.90 -8.13 41.04
N ALA A 417 10.41 -9.20 40.46
CA ALA A 417 11.13 -10.22 41.19
C ALA A 417 12.59 -9.81 41.43
N ASN A 418 13.10 -10.09 42.63
CA ASN A 418 14.50 -9.83 43.01
C ASN A 418 15.34 -11.12 43.05
N LYS A 419 14.72 -12.26 43.39
CA LYS A 419 15.32 -13.60 43.44
C LYS A 419 14.23 -14.67 43.25
N MET A 420 14.62 -15.89 42.87
CA MET A 420 13.70 -17.03 42.83
C MET A 420 13.25 -17.42 44.24
N GLY A 421 12.03 -17.93 44.37
CA GLY A 421 11.47 -18.36 45.66
C GLY A 421 9.99 -18.08 45.79
N VAL A 422 9.49 -18.09 47.04
CA VAL A 422 8.10 -17.77 47.36
C VAL A 422 8.06 -16.52 48.24
N SER A 423 7.17 -15.61 47.90
CA SER A 423 6.83 -14.41 48.67
C SER A 423 5.34 -14.38 48.98
N LYS A 424 4.94 -13.37 49.75
CA LYS A 424 3.54 -13.05 50.02
C LYS A 424 3.32 -11.56 49.79
N LEU A 425 2.22 -11.25 49.13
CA LEU A 425 1.76 -9.90 48.82
C LEU A 425 0.58 -9.57 49.73
N GLU A 426 0.75 -8.59 50.60
CA GLU A 426 -0.31 -8.05 51.43
C GLU A 426 -1.15 -7.06 50.61
N VAL A 427 -2.47 -7.27 50.59
CA VAL A 427 -3.45 -6.40 49.93
C VAL A 427 -4.15 -5.56 50.98
N GLN A 428 -4.08 -4.24 50.86
CA GLN A 428 -4.62 -3.31 51.84
C GLN A 428 -5.67 -2.36 51.23
N GLU A 429 -6.78 -2.17 51.92
CA GLU A 429 -7.77 -1.12 51.65
C GLU A 429 -7.80 -0.16 52.85
N LYS A 430 -7.67 1.16 52.61
CA LYS A 430 -7.72 2.20 53.66
C LYS A 430 -6.79 1.92 54.85
N GLY A 431 -5.60 1.35 54.58
CA GLY A 431 -4.59 0.99 55.58
C GLY A 431 -4.87 -0.30 56.38
N LYS A 432 -5.92 -1.07 56.04
CA LYS A 432 -6.21 -2.38 56.64
C LYS A 432 -5.96 -3.50 55.64
N THR A 433 -5.28 -4.55 56.07
CA THR A 433 -5.08 -5.78 55.30
C THR A 433 -6.40 -6.51 55.10
N ILE A 434 -6.78 -6.73 53.83
CA ILE A 434 -8.01 -7.43 53.43
C ILE A 434 -7.75 -8.82 52.84
N ALA A 435 -6.55 -9.05 52.30
CA ALA A 435 -6.13 -10.33 51.73
C ALA A 435 -4.60 -10.49 51.77
N THR A 436 -4.12 -11.71 51.53
CA THR A 436 -2.71 -11.99 51.29
C THR A 436 -2.58 -13.01 50.16
N ILE A 437 -1.84 -12.65 49.12
CA ILE A 437 -1.71 -13.43 47.88
C ILE A 437 -0.32 -14.09 47.88
N SER A 438 -0.25 -15.40 47.62
CA SER A 438 1.02 -16.11 47.44
C SER A 438 1.66 -15.74 46.10
N VAL A 439 2.96 -15.46 46.10
CA VAL A 439 3.71 -15.05 44.89
C VAL A 439 4.88 -16.00 44.66
N HIS A 440 4.82 -16.78 43.59
CA HIS A 440 5.78 -17.83 43.25
C HIS A 440 6.70 -17.37 42.11
N ILE A 441 7.95 -17.05 42.41
CA ILE A 441 8.94 -16.61 41.41
C ILE A 441 9.64 -17.84 40.82
N THR A 442 9.38 -18.06 39.54
CA THR A 442 9.93 -19.17 38.76
C THR A 442 11.23 -18.78 38.04
N LYS A 443 11.89 -19.78 37.43
CA LYS A 443 13.13 -19.56 36.66
C LYS A 443 12.90 -18.56 35.51
N PRO A 444 13.93 -17.79 35.10
CA PRO A 444 13.88 -16.99 33.88
C PRO A 444 13.39 -17.78 32.66
N VAL A 445 12.66 -17.11 31.76
CA VAL A 445 12.11 -17.70 30.52
C VAL A 445 12.62 -17.05 29.23
N ALA A 446 13.48 -16.04 29.33
CA ALA A 446 14.15 -15.42 28.21
C ALA A 446 15.00 -16.45 27.46
N ASP A 447 14.76 -16.53 26.16
CA ASP A 447 15.39 -17.49 25.25
C ASP A 447 15.72 -16.83 23.90
N GLU A 448 16.02 -17.65 22.89
CA GLU A 448 16.31 -17.19 21.54
C GLU A 448 15.17 -16.41 20.88
N TYR A 449 13.91 -16.67 21.26
CA TYR A 449 12.75 -15.95 20.73
C TYR A 449 12.67 -14.54 21.33
N ASP A 450 12.84 -14.40 22.65
CA ASP A 450 12.90 -13.07 23.29
C ASP A 450 14.07 -12.26 22.69
N ARG A 451 15.24 -12.87 22.43
CA ARG A 451 16.37 -12.22 21.74
C ARG A 451 16.03 -11.75 20.32
N LEU A 452 15.23 -12.51 19.56
CA LEU A 452 14.82 -12.16 18.19
C LEU A 452 13.76 -11.05 18.17
N LEU A 453 12.86 -11.03 19.16
CA LEU A 453 11.95 -9.90 19.41
C LEU A 453 12.73 -8.65 19.81
N ASP A 454 13.78 -8.80 20.62
CA ASP A 454 14.65 -7.70 21.03
C ASP A 454 15.41 -7.10 19.82
N GLN A 455 15.85 -7.94 18.87
CA GLN A 455 16.42 -7.52 17.59
C GLN A 455 15.37 -6.83 16.69
N TRP A 456 14.13 -7.32 16.66
CA TRP A 456 13.01 -6.64 15.97
C TRP A 456 12.74 -5.25 16.57
N ASN A 457 12.71 -5.14 17.90
CA ASN A 457 12.49 -3.90 18.64
C ASN A 457 13.54 -2.82 18.28
N GLU A 458 14.81 -3.18 18.08
CA GLU A 458 15.84 -2.22 17.60
C GLU A 458 15.62 -1.75 16.16
N ILE A 459 15.01 -2.58 15.31
CA ILE A 459 14.73 -2.27 13.91
C ILE A 459 13.49 -1.36 13.80
N ILE A 460 12.39 -1.70 14.49
CA ILE A 460 11.13 -0.94 14.44
C ILE A 460 11.12 0.31 15.32
N VAL A 461 12.03 0.44 16.29
CA VAL A 461 12.12 1.59 17.21
C VAL A 461 13.55 2.03 17.47
N GLY A 462 14.42 1.12 17.93
CA GLY A 462 15.81 1.45 18.24
C GLY A 462 16.01 2.14 19.60
N ASN A 463 15.22 1.81 20.64
CA ASN A 463 15.26 2.55 21.91
C ASN A 463 16.63 2.54 22.61
N ARG A 464 17.48 1.52 22.41
CA ARG A 464 18.88 1.53 22.90
C ARG A 464 19.82 2.43 22.09
N SER A 465 19.37 2.91 20.93
CA SER A 465 20.10 3.78 20.02
C SER A 465 19.70 5.27 20.14
N TYR A 466 18.84 5.64 21.09
CA TYR A 466 18.36 7.02 21.26
C TYR A 466 19.41 7.94 21.91
N ASP A 467 19.77 9.01 21.21
CA ASP A 467 20.63 10.11 21.69
C ASP A 467 19.81 11.41 21.79
N GLU A 468 19.75 11.99 22.99
CA GLU A 468 19.01 13.23 23.27
C GLU A 468 19.65 14.50 22.70
N ASN A 469 20.91 14.41 22.26
CA ASN A 469 21.66 15.45 21.57
C ASN A 469 21.42 15.42 20.05
N ASN A 470 20.90 14.32 19.51
CA ASN A 470 20.58 14.17 18.10
C ASN A 470 19.24 14.88 17.77
N PRO A 471 19.23 15.93 16.93
CA PRO A 471 18.01 16.71 16.70
C PRO A 471 16.89 15.91 16.01
N ALA A 472 17.23 14.94 15.16
CA ALA A 472 16.26 14.11 14.47
C ALA A 472 15.61 13.08 15.41
N MET A 473 16.44 12.41 16.22
CA MET A 473 15.92 11.51 17.26
C MET A 473 15.08 12.28 18.27
N LYS A 474 15.53 13.45 18.73
CA LYS A 474 14.79 14.31 19.66
C LYS A 474 13.45 14.76 19.09
N SER A 475 13.38 15.07 17.80
CA SER A 475 12.12 15.42 17.11
C SER A 475 11.14 14.22 17.07
N LEU A 476 11.62 13.03 16.72
CA LEU A 476 10.83 11.79 16.74
C LEU A 476 10.34 11.46 18.17
N PHE A 477 11.22 11.59 19.16
CA PHE A 477 10.92 11.38 20.58
C PHE A 477 9.85 12.35 21.08
N THR A 478 9.98 13.65 20.83
CA THR A 478 8.96 14.64 21.21
C THR A 478 7.62 14.35 20.56
N SER A 479 7.59 13.91 19.30
CA SER A 479 6.33 13.48 18.65
C SER A 479 5.70 12.26 19.32
N LEU A 480 6.51 11.23 19.65
CA LEU A 480 6.03 10.03 20.33
C LEU A 480 5.57 10.32 21.77
N GLU A 481 6.24 11.22 22.49
CA GLU A 481 5.80 11.75 23.80
C GLU A 481 4.44 12.45 23.71
N THR A 482 4.28 13.45 22.84
CA THR A 482 3.03 14.22 22.70
C THR A 482 1.86 13.35 22.26
N ASN A 483 2.11 12.38 21.37
CA ASN A 483 1.10 11.41 20.94
C ASN A 483 0.73 10.46 22.09
N SER A 484 1.71 9.90 22.80
CA SER A 484 1.45 9.00 23.95
C SER A 484 0.68 9.69 25.06
N GLU A 485 1.01 10.94 25.37
CA GLU A 485 0.29 11.74 26.36
C GLU A 485 -1.16 12.00 25.93
N THR A 486 -1.38 12.33 24.66
CA THR A 486 -2.72 12.55 24.10
C THR A 486 -3.55 11.27 24.16
N TYR A 487 -3.00 10.14 23.72
CA TYR A 487 -3.69 8.85 23.74
C TYR A 487 -3.97 8.36 25.17
N LEU A 488 -3.03 8.52 26.11
CA LEU A 488 -3.23 8.16 27.53
C LEU A 488 -4.25 9.07 28.24
N ARG A 489 -4.30 10.36 27.88
CA ARG A 489 -5.29 11.32 28.40
C ARG A 489 -6.71 10.94 27.93
N GLU A 490 -6.87 10.70 26.63
CA GLU A 490 -8.18 10.57 25.97
C GLU A 490 -8.73 9.14 25.93
N MET A 491 -7.94 8.15 26.35
CA MET A 491 -8.40 6.76 26.51
C MET A 491 -9.52 6.65 27.56
N LYS A 492 -10.66 6.07 27.15
CA LYS A 492 -11.81 5.77 28.02
C LYS A 492 -11.48 4.70 29.06
N LYS A 493 -11.92 4.97 30.29
CA LYS A 493 -11.58 4.22 31.53
C LYS A 493 -12.81 3.82 32.34
N GLU A 494 -13.97 4.36 31.97
CA GLU A 494 -15.26 4.09 32.58
C GLU A 494 -15.75 2.66 32.31
N ALA A 495 -16.42 2.06 33.30
CA ALA A 495 -16.99 0.75 33.16
C ALA A 495 -18.13 0.74 32.12
N ASN A 496 -18.23 -0.35 31.34
CA ASN A 496 -19.12 -0.49 30.19
C ASN A 496 -18.80 0.41 28.97
N ARG A 497 -17.59 1.01 28.91
CA ARG A 497 -17.07 1.68 27.70
C ARG A 497 -17.26 0.83 26.45
N THR A 498 -17.82 1.41 25.39
CA THR A 498 -18.05 0.76 24.08
C THR A 498 -16.91 1.00 23.08
N TYR A 499 -15.92 1.82 23.45
CA TYR A 499 -14.72 2.14 22.68
C TYR A 499 -13.62 2.68 23.59
N LEU A 500 -12.39 2.74 23.07
CA LEU A 500 -11.24 3.31 23.80
C LEU A 500 -10.97 4.78 23.46
N TRP A 501 -11.14 5.23 22.21
CA TRP A 501 -10.93 6.62 21.79
C TRP A 501 -12.07 7.13 20.91
N GLU A 502 -12.50 8.37 21.12
CA GLU A 502 -13.66 8.99 20.45
C GLU A 502 -13.52 9.01 18.91
N GLU A 503 -12.33 9.34 18.42
CA GLU A 503 -12.01 9.36 16.98
C GLU A 503 -11.88 7.96 16.34
N ALA A 504 -11.76 6.91 17.16
CA ALA A 504 -11.64 5.52 16.74
C ALA A 504 -12.84 4.65 17.18
N LYS A 505 -13.95 5.26 17.62
CA LYS A 505 -15.10 4.55 18.22
C LYS A 505 -15.88 3.62 17.28
N GLU A 506 -15.82 3.87 15.97
CA GLU A 506 -16.60 3.13 14.98
C GLU A 506 -15.85 1.90 14.48
N TYR A 507 -15.82 0.81 15.26
CA TYR A 507 -15.10 -0.43 14.88
C TYR A 507 -15.66 -1.16 13.65
N GLU A 508 -16.89 -0.85 13.22
CA GLU A 508 -17.41 -1.29 11.91
C GLU A 508 -16.66 -0.64 10.72
N ARG A 509 -15.91 0.45 10.95
CA ARG A 509 -14.98 1.03 9.96
C ARG A 509 -13.57 0.49 10.19
N SER A 510 -13.27 -0.71 9.70
CA SER A 510 -11.99 -1.44 9.80
C SER A 510 -10.72 -0.64 10.19
N ARG A 511 -10.43 0.50 9.54
CA ARG A 511 -9.30 1.39 9.85
C ARG A 511 -9.21 1.83 11.32
N THR A 512 -10.33 2.02 12.01
CA THR A 512 -10.38 2.43 13.43
C THR A 512 -9.80 1.38 14.37
N LEU A 513 -9.88 0.10 14.00
CA LEU A 513 -9.24 -1.02 14.69
C LEU A 513 -7.72 -0.88 14.62
N THR A 514 -7.18 -0.72 13.41
CA THR A 514 -5.75 -0.46 13.17
C THR A 514 -5.27 0.80 13.89
N THR A 515 -6.06 1.89 13.89
CA THR A 515 -5.75 3.11 14.65
C THR A 515 -5.64 2.80 16.15
N SER A 516 -6.63 2.12 16.74
CA SER A 516 -6.67 1.83 18.18
C SER A 516 -5.46 1.00 18.64
N PHE A 517 -5.08 -0.05 17.91
CA PHE A 517 -3.88 -0.81 18.23
C PHE A 517 -2.57 -0.04 17.99
N ARG A 518 -2.53 0.90 17.02
CA ARG A 518 -1.35 1.77 16.82
C ARG A 518 -1.17 2.82 17.91
N TYR A 519 -2.23 3.20 18.61
CA TYR A 519 -2.13 4.09 19.76
C TYR A 519 -1.49 3.36 20.95
N LEU A 520 -1.89 2.10 21.18
CA LEU A 520 -1.21 1.20 22.12
C LEU A 520 0.25 0.95 21.71
N GLU A 521 0.53 0.71 20.42
CA GLU A 521 1.90 0.58 19.89
C GLU A 521 2.75 1.84 20.11
N THR A 522 2.14 3.03 20.01
CA THR A 522 2.84 4.31 20.21
C THR A 522 3.21 4.51 21.68
N ILE A 523 2.28 4.22 22.59
CA ILE A 523 2.54 4.29 24.05
C ILE A 523 3.59 3.24 24.44
N ALA A 524 3.53 2.02 23.89
CA ALA A 524 4.49 0.95 24.14
C ALA A 524 5.95 1.33 23.77
N LYS A 525 6.13 2.18 22.75
CA LYS A 525 7.46 2.71 22.36
C LYS A 525 8.05 3.61 23.43
N GLN A 526 7.23 4.42 24.08
CA GLN A 526 7.66 5.31 25.16
C GLN A 526 7.81 4.57 26.50
N ILE A 527 6.92 3.63 26.84
CA ILE A 527 7.05 2.72 28.00
C ILE A 527 8.41 1.99 28.04
N THR A 528 8.97 1.71 26.87
CA THR A 528 10.22 0.97 26.67
C THR A 528 11.43 1.85 26.32
N ASN A 529 11.29 3.18 26.33
CA ASN A 529 12.37 4.12 26.05
C ASN A 529 12.96 4.68 27.36
N PRO A 530 14.23 4.41 27.74
CA PRO A 530 14.81 4.85 29.01
C PRO A 530 14.88 6.36 29.28
N LYS A 531 14.55 7.20 28.30
CA LYS A 531 14.49 8.67 28.43
C LYS A 531 13.07 9.21 28.49
N SER A 532 12.04 8.38 28.31
CA SER A 532 10.63 8.77 28.37
C SER A 532 10.16 9.01 29.81
N LYS A 533 9.22 9.96 29.99
CA LYS A 533 8.47 10.11 31.26
C LYS A 533 7.53 8.93 31.54
N TYR A 534 7.24 8.11 30.53
CA TYR A 534 6.45 6.88 30.65
C TYR A 534 7.32 5.63 30.84
N TYR A 535 8.65 5.75 30.93
CA TYR A 535 9.55 4.61 31.06
C TYR A 535 9.25 3.78 32.29
N GLN A 536 8.79 2.55 32.09
CA GLN A 536 8.30 1.65 33.14
C GLN A 536 7.19 2.26 34.04
N ASP A 537 6.44 3.27 33.56
CA ASP A 537 5.36 3.90 34.33
C ASP A 537 4.22 2.88 34.60
N PRO A 538 3.90 2.57 35.87
CA PRO A 538 2.85 1.62 36.22
C PRO A 538 1.50 1.92 35.57
N LYS A 539 1.16 3.21 35.42
CA LYS A 539 -0.15 3.65 34.93
C LYS A 539 -0.26 3.48 33.40
N ALA A 540 0.78 3.88 32.65
CA ALA A 540 0.86 3.62 31.21
C ALA A 540 0.94 2.12 30.90
N VAL A 541 1.73 1.33 31.64
CA VAL A 541 1.82 -0.13 31.49
C VAL A 541 0.44 -0.78 31.72
N ARG A 542 -0.27 -0.40 32.78
CA ARG A 542 -1.64 -0.85 33.07
C ARG A 542 -2.61 -0.50 31.94
N LEU A 543 -2.63 0.77 31.51
CA LEU A 543 -3.56 1.23 30.48
C LEU A 543 -3.32 0.55 29.12
N VAL A 544 -2.06 0.28 28.75
CA VAL A 544 -1.78 -0.49 27.52
C VAL A 544 -2.24 -1.95 27.66
N ARG A 545 -2.00 -2.59 28.82
CA ARG A 545 -2.48 -3.95 29.09
C ARG A 545 -4.01 -4.05 29.05
N GLU A 546 -4.73 -3.13 29.71
CA GLU A 546 -6.19 -3.06 29.67
C GLU A 546 -6.73 -2.75 28.27
N GLY A 547 -6.06 -1.89 27.51
CA GLY A 547 -6.44 -1.59 26.13
C GLY A 547 -6.32 -2.81 25.21
N MET A 548 -5.25 -3.59 25.37
CA MET A 548 -5.07 -4.87 24.67
C MET A 548 -6.14 -5.90 25.09
N GLU A 549 -6.39 -6.05 26.40
CA GLU A 549 -7.42 -6.96 26.93
C GLU A 549 -8.81 -6.60 26.40
N TRP A 550 -9.19 -5.32 26.46
CA TRP A 550 -10.51 -4.85 26.04
C TRP A 550 -10.71 -4.98 24.52
N LEU A 551 -9.73 -4.57 23.70
CA LEU A 551 -9.84 -4.68 22.23
C LEU A 551 -9.89 -6.14 21.80
N CYS A 552 -9.03 -7.01 22.35
CA CYS A 552 -9.03 -8.42 21.98
C CYS A 552 -10.32 -9.10 22.46
N THR A 553 -10.76 -8.86 23.69
CA THR A 553 -11.99 -9.47 24.23
C THR A 553 -13.25 -9.07 23.47
N ASN A 554 -13.36 -7.80 23.06
CA ASN A 554 -14.62 -7.24 22.54
C ASN A 554 -14.66 -7.00 21.03
N VAL A 555 -13.51 -6.85 20.37
CA VAL A 555 -13.44 -6.38 18.96
C VAL A 555 -12.63 -7.33 18.06
N TYR A 556 -11.45 -7.78 18.50
CA TYR A 556 -10.52 -8.57 17.67
C TYR A 556 -10.19 -9.94 18.29
N ASN A 557 -10.98 -10.96 17.96
CA ASN A 557 -10.79 -12.34 18.41
C ASN A 557 -11.43 -13.35 17.44
N ARG A 558 -11.30 -14.64 17.77
CA ARG A 558 -11.82 -15.80 17.04
C ARG A 558 -13.34 -15.85 16.80
N LYS A 559 -14.12 -14.92 17.36
CA LYS A 559 -15.57 -14.79 17.14
C LYS A 559 -15.94 -13.56 16.31
N ALA A 560 -14.99 -12.66 16.08
CA ALA A 560 -15.15 -11.57 15.13
C ALA A 560 -15.04 -12.11 13.68
N HIS A 561 -15.54 -11.30 12.75
CA HIS A 561 -15.42 -11.50 11.31
C HIS A 561 -14.90 -10.21 10.68
N VAL A 562 -14.39 -10.29 9.45
CA VAL A 562 -13.91 -9.11 8.73
C VAL A 562 -15.10 -8.21 8.38
N ILE A 563 -15.07 -6.98 8.88
CA ILE A 563 -16.04 -5.93 8.56
C ILE A 563 -15.26 -4.77 7.92
N GLY A 564 -15.64 -4.35 6.71
CA GLY A 564 -14.88 -3.36 5.94
C GLY A 564 -13.65 -3.97 5.24
N ASN A 565 -12.47 -3.38 5.42
CA ASN A 565 -11.25 -3.80 4.72
C ASN A 565 -10.53 -4.96 5.43
N TRP A 566 -10.31 -6.06 4.69
CA TRP A 566 -9.54 -7.22 5.15
C TRP A 566 -8.13 -6.85 5.65
N TRP A 567 -7.49 -5.87 5.02
CA TRP A 567 -6.11 -5.49 5.34
C TRP A 567 -5.97 -5.05 6.79
N ASP A 568 -6.97 -4.40 7.39
CA ASP A 568 -6.92 -3.99 8.80
C ASP A 568 -6.98 -5.20 9.76
N TYR A 569 -7.74 -6.24 9.41
CA TYR A 569 -7.87 -7.47 10.23
C TYR A 569 -6.70 -8.44 10.06
N GLU A 570 -6.03 -8.42 8.91
CA GLU A 570 -5.04 -9.42 8.49
C GLU A 570 -3.60 -8.88 8.41
N ILE A 571 -3.40 -7.55 8.38
CA ILE A 571 -2.08 -6.91 8.34
C ILE A 571 -2.00 -5.72 9.34
N GLY A 572 -2.97 -4.80 9.30
CA GLY A 572 -2.94 -3.52 10.01
C GLY A 572 -2.93 -3.65 11.53
N ALA A 573 -3.98 -4.24 12.12
CA ALA A 573 -4.05 -4.54 13.53
C ALA A 573 -3.06 -5.64 13.96
N PRO A 574 -2.89 -6.77 13.24
CA PRO A 574 -1.89 -7.80 13.56
C PRO A 574 -0.47 -7.26 13.75
N ARG A 575 0.02 -6.37 12.88
CA ARG A 575 1.35 -5.76 13.03
C ARG A 575 1.44 -4.86 14.27
N ALA A 576 0.38 -4.11 14.59
CA ALA A 576 0.37 -3.25 15.77
C ALA A 576 0.26 -4.06 17.07
N ILE A 577 -0.53 -5.14 17.09
CA ILE A 577 -0.59 -6.15 18.16
C ILE A 577 0.81 -6.75 18.38
N ASN A 578 1.43 -7.27 17.33
CA ASN A 578 2.76 -7.88 17.37
C ASN A 578 3.82 -6.90 17.87
N ASN A 579 3.85 -5.67 17.35
CA ASN A 579 4.81 -4.65 17.79
C ASN A 579 4.60 -4.26 19.26
N THR A 580 3.35 -4.09 19.70
CA THR A 580 3.02 -3.78 21.11
C THR A 580 3.49 -4.90 22.04
N LEU A 581 3.17 -6.15 21.71
CA LEU A 581 3.56 -7.32 22.50
C LEU A 581 5.06 -7.61 22.44
N SER A 582 5.74 -7.32 21.31
CA SER A 582 7.20 -7.45 21.15
C SER A 582 7.96 -6.44 22.01
N LEU A 583 7.53 -5.17 21.99
CA LEU A 583 8.12 -4.11 22.83
C LEU A 583 7.87 -4.39 24.31
N MET A 584 6.64 -4.74 24.68
CA MET A 584 6.25 -4.95 26.08
C MET A 584 6.29 -6.41 26.54
N HIS A 585 7.04 -7.30 25.85
CA HIS A 585 7.09 -8.75 26.14
C HIS A 585 7.54 -9.11 27.58
N GLN A 586 8.14 -8.17 28.31
CA GLN A 586 8.48 -8.33 29.74
C GLN A 586 7.29 -8.09 30.70
N TYR A 587 6.23 -7.41 30.23
CA TYR A 587 5.04 -7.03 31.00
C TYR A 587 3.79 -7.88 30.69
N PHE A 588 3.92 -8.90 29.83
CA PHE A 588 2.83 -9.82 29.48
C PHE A 588 3.24 -11.28 29.73
N SER A 589 2.29 -12.11 30.15
CA SER A 589 2.49 -13.56 30.30
C SER A 589 2.46 -14.28 28.95
N LYS A 590 2.95 -15.53 28.90
CA LYS A 590 2.89 -16.36 27.67
C LYS A 590 1.43 -16.62 27.25
N GLU A 591 0.56 -16.78 28.23
CA GLU A 591 -0.89 -16.99 28.06
C GLU A 591 -1.57 -15.74 27.51
N GLU A 592 -1.21 -14.55 28.00
CA GLU A 592 -1.72 -13.27 27.49
C GLU A 592 -1.27 -13.01 26.05
N ILE A 593 0.03 -13.15 25.77
CA ILE A 593 0.60 -13.03 24.42
C ILE A 593 -0.10 -13.99 23.47
N LYS A 594 -0.29 -15.25 23.89
CA LYS A 594 -1.03 -16.26 23.10
C LYS A 594 -2.49 -15.88 22.91
N ASN A 595 -3.20 -15.38 23.93
CA ASN A 595 -4.61 -15.01 23.83
C ASN A 595 -4.84 -13.81 22.90
N TYR A 596 -3.93 -12.83 22.89
CA TYR A 596 -4.03 -11.64 22.03
C TYR A 596 -3.56 -11.92 20.59
N THR A 597 -2.62 -12.85 20.39
CA THR A 597 -2.26 -13.35 19.04
C THR A 597 -3.21 -14.43 18.51
N ASP A 598 -3.98 -15.12 19.36
CA ASP A 598 -4.96 -16.16 18.94
C ASP A 598 -6.08 -15.61 18.02
N GLY A 599 -6.26 -14.28 17.95
CA GLY A 599 -7.08 -13.59 16.94
C GLY A 599 -6.40 -13.48 15.57
N ILE A 600 -5.08 -13.22 15.53
CA ILE A 600 -4.27 -13.24 14.29
C ILE A 600 -4.37 -14.62 13.65
N GLU A 601 -4.22 -15.67 14.46
CA GLU A 601 -4.33 -17.08 14.03
C GLU A 601 -5.71 -17.49 13.52
N HIS A 602 -6.75 -16.68 13.73
CA HIS A 602 -8.07 -16.90 13.14
C HIS A 602 -8.20 -16.21 11.79
N PHE A 603 -7.73 -14.97 11.66
CA PHE A 603 -7.83 -14.22 10.41
C PHE A 603 -6.76 -14.62 9.38
N VAL A 604 -5.58 -15.04 9.84
CA VAL A 604 -4.40 -15.38 9.02
C VAL A 604 -3.84 -16.77 9.38
N PRO A 605 -4.60 -17.86 9.16
CA PRO A 605 -4.17 -19.24 9.50
C PRO A 605 -3.24 -19.89 8.46
N ASP A 606 -3.00 -19.25 7.30
CA ASP A 606 -2.21 -19.77 6.19
C ASP A 606 -1.19 -18.72 5.73
N SER A 607 0.09 -18.93 6.02
CA SER A 607 1.16 -17.98 5.66
C SER A 607 1.40 -17.84 4.15
N THR A 608 0.65 -18.54 3.29
CA THR A 608 0.70 -18.40 1.84
C THR A 608 -0.49 -17.63 1.24
N ARG A 609 -1.53 -17.29 2.03
CA ARG A 609 -2.77 -16.69 1.51
C ARG A 609 -3.38 -15.65 2.45
N PHE A 610 -4.02 -14.65 1.86
CA PHE A 610 -4.89 -13.72 2.58
C PHE A 610 -6.36 -13.98 2.25
N ARG A 611 -7.24 -13.42 3.09
CA ARG A 611 -8.70 -13.49 3.02
C ARG A 611 -9.25 -14.91 3.17
N VAL A 612 -8.54 -15.74 3.94
CA VAL A 612 -8.83 -17.17 4.20
C VAL A 612 -10.16 -17.37 4.92
N THR A 613 -10.56 -16.40 5.76
CA THR A 613 -11.86 -16.35 6.46
C THR A 613 -13.00 -15.80 5.60
N GLN A 614 -12.75 -15.50 4.32
CA GLN A 614 -13.70 -14.86 3.40
C GLN A 614 -13.97 -15.75 2.19
N ASN A 615 -14.95 -15.37 1.35
CA ASN A 615 -15.42 -16.18 0.22
C ASN A 615 -14.53 -16.10 -1.04
N ASP A 616 -13.40 -15.41 -0.97
CA ASP A 616 -12.49 -15.11 -2.09
C ASP A 616 -11.02 -14.94 -1.64
N PRO A 617 -10.40 -16.00 -1.06
CA PRO A 617 -9.01 -16.01 -0.62
C PRO A 617 -8.01 -15.99 -1.78
N PHE A 618 -6.97 -15.17 -1.68
CA PHE A 618 -5.94 -14.99 -2.73
C PHE A 618 -4.53 -15.32 -2.22
N GLU A 619 -3.61 -15.62 -3.13
CA GLU A 619 -2.21 -15.94 -2.81
C GLU A 619 -1.44 -14.68 -2.37
N ALA A 620 -0.72 -14.77 -1.26
CA ALA A 620 0.14 -13.68 -0.79
C ALA A 620 1.38 -13.59 -1.70
N LEU A 621 1.53 -12.45 -2.39
CA LEU A 621 2.63 -12.14 -3.30
C LEU A 621 3.19 -10.72 -3.04
N GLY A 622 4.37 -10.42 -3.59
CA GLY A 622 4.98 -9.08 -3.57
C GLY A 622 5.06 -8.47 -2.16
N GLY A 623 4.70 -7.18 -2.04
CA GLY A 623 4.66 -6.47 -0.76
C GLY A 623 3.69 -7.08 0.27
N ASN A 624 2.58 -7.69 -0.17
CA ASN A 624 1.65 -8.38 0.75
C ASN A 624 2.31 -9.60 1.40
N LEU A 625 3.12 -10.38 0.67
CA LEU A 625 3.86 -11.52 1.22
C LEU A 625 4.97 -11.09 2.21
N ILE A 626 5.51 -9.89 2.04
CA ILE A 626 6.41 -9.29 3.03
C ILE A 626 5.65 -8.84 4.29
N ASP A 627 4.44 -8.29 4.14
CA ASP A 627 3.58 -7.99 5.29
C ASP A 627 3.07 -9.24 6.01
N MET A 628 2.79 -10.33 5.29
CA MET A 628 2.56 -11.67 5.86
C MET A 628 3.73 -12.10 6.76
N GLY A 629 4.97 -11.85 6.32
CA GLY A 629 6.16 -12.04 7.14
C GLY A 629 6.15 -11.20 8.44
N ARG A 630 5.81 -9.91 8.35
CA ARG A 630 5.71 -9.00 9.52
C ARG A 630 4.59 -9.39 10.48
N VAL A 631 3.61 -10.17 10.03
CA VAL A 631 2.56 -10.77 10.87
C VAL A 631 3.02 -12.11 11.44
N LYS A 632 3.23 -13.12 10.60
CA LYS A 632 3.36 -14.52 11.04
C LYS A 632 4.74 -14.89 11.60
N ILE A 633 5.84 -14.21 11.19
CA ILE A 633 7.13 -14.42 11.87
C ILE A 633 7.09 -13.84 13.28
N ILE A 634 6.60 -12.61 13.45
CA ILE A 634 6.59 -11.96 14.77
C ILE A 634 5.55 -12.60 15.70
N SER A 635 4.40 -13.03 15.17
CA SER A 635 3.43 -13.88 15.88
C SER A 635 4.08 -15.20 16.33
N GLY A 636 4.72 -15.94 15.42
CA GLY A 636 5.44 -17.18 15.75
C GLY A 636 6.55 -17.00 16.79
N LEU A 637 7.33 -15.91 16.74
CA LEU A 637 8.33 -15.59 17.76
C LEU A 637 7.68 -15.29 19.13
N LEU A 638 6.61 -14.50 19.16
CA LEU A 638 5.83 -14.20 20.37
C LEU A 638 5.20 -15.46 20.99
N ARG A 639 4.71 -16.36 20.15
CA ARG A 639 4.07 -17.63 20.52
C ARG A 639 5.08 -18.77 20.78
N LYS A 640 6.36 -18.55 20.44
CA LYS A 640 7.47 -19.50 20.52
C LYS A 640 7.25 -20.76 19.68
N ASP A 641 6.72 -20.54 18.47
CA ASP A 641 6.36 -21.56 17.48
C ASP A 641 7.38 -21.57 16.31
N ASP A 642 8.34 -22.48 16.36
CA ASP A 642 9.34 -22.70 15.30
C ASP A 642 8.70 -23.09 13.95
N GLN A 643 7.52 -23.73 13.94
CA GLN A 643 6.87 -24.21 12.71
C GLN A 643 6.13 -23.07 12.01
N GLU A 644 5.43 -22.19 12.74
CA GLU A 644 4.84 -20.96 12.20
C GLU A 644 5.90 -20.06 11.53
N VAL A 645 7.04 -19.86 12.20
CA VAL A 645 8.18 -19.09 11.65
C VAL A 645 8.71 -19.75 10.38
N LYS A 646 8.95 -21.07 10.41
CA LYS A 646 9.50 -21.85 9.29
C LYS A 646 8.58 -21.87 8.07
N GLU A 647 7.28 -22.12 8.25
CA GLU A 647 6.28 -22.10 7.16
C GLU A 647 6.19 -20.70 6.54
N THR A 648 6.24 -19.66 7.36
CA THR A 648 6.22 -18.27 6.87
C THR A 648 7.50 -17.91 6.10
N VAL A 649 8.69 -18.31 6.57
CA VAL A 649 9.93 -18.14 5.82
C VAL A 649 9.89 -18.91 4.49
N GLN A 650 9.34 -20.13 4.47
CA GLN A 650 9.12 -20.90 3.24
C GLN A 650 8.14 -20.21 2.28
N ALA A 651 7.08 -19.58 2.77
CA ALA A 651 6.17 -18.79 1.95
C ALA A 651 6.88 -17.58 1.31
N ILE A 652 7.64 -16.82 2.11
CA ILE A 652 8.42 -15.65 1.65
C ILE A 652 9.44 -16.03 0.57
N GLN A 653 9.92 -17.28 0.52
CA GLN A 653 10.88 -17.72 -0.51
C GLN A 653 10.39 -17.58 -1.97
N LYS A 654 9.08 -17.38 -2.19
CA LYS A 654 8.48 -17.05 -3.50
C LYS A 654 8.93 -15.68 -4.03
N VAL A 655 9.19 -14.69 -3.17
CA VAL A 655 9.54 -13.31 -3.58
C VAL A 655 10.86 -13.26 -4.36
N PHE A 656 11.82 -14.13 -4.02
CA PHE A 656 13.14 -14.22 -4.68
C PHE A 656 13.11 -14.94 -6.04
N SER A 657 12.02 -14.78 -6.79
CA SER A 657 11.88 -15.33 -8.14
C SER A 657 12.20 -14.25 -9.17
N ILE A 658 13.20 -14.49 -10.01
CA ILE A 658 13.38 -13.67 -11.22
C ILE A 658 12.36 -14.13 -12.25
N VAL A 659 11.37 -13.28 -12.52
CA VAL A 659 10.23 -13.60 -13.38
C VAL A 659 10.54 -13.36 -14.86
N LYS A 660 9.72 -13.97 -15.72
CA LYS A 660 9.76 -13.80 -17.19
C LYS A 660 8.48 -13.21 -17.78
N LYS A 661 7.43 -13.04 -16.95
CA LYS A 661 6.13 -12.46 -17.27
C LYS A 661 5.38 -12.16 -15.97
N GLY A 662 4.59 -11.09 -15.95
CA GLY A 662 3.79 -10.69 -14.78
C GLY A 662 4.57 -9.82 -13.80
N GLU A 663 4.15 -9.85 -12.55
CA GLU A 663 4.65 -9.01 -11.46
C GLU A 663 5.94 -9.57 -10.84
N GLY A 664 6.78 -8.69 -10.29
CA GLY A 664 8.07 -9.05 -9.68
C GLY A 664 9.29 -8.54 -10.47
N PHE A 665 10.47 -9.02 -10.07
CA PHE A 665 11.78 -8.59 -10.59
C PHE A 665 12.23 -9.41 -11.81
N TYR A 666 12.75 -8.73 -12.83
CA TYR A 666 13.24 -9.33 -14.08
C TYR A 666 14.77 -9.40 -14.15
N GLN A 667 15.28 -10.17 -15.11
CA GLN A 667 16.71 -10.42 -15.31
C GLN A 667 17.50 -9.16 -15.73
N ASP A 668 16.83 -8.19 -16.36
CA ASP A 668 17.40 -6.87 -16.73
C ASP A 668 17.35 -5.84 -15.58
N GLY A 669 16.72 -6.19 -14.46
CA GLY A 669 16.51 -5.31 -13.30
C GLY A 669 15.15 -4.61 -13.27
N SER A 670 14.29 -4.78 -14.29
CA SER A 670 12.93 -4.22 -14.26
C SER A 670 12.13 -4.78 -13.07
N TYR A 671 11.25 -3.97 -12.47
CA TYR A 671 10.22 -4.45 -11.54
C TYR A 671 8.84 -4.02 -12.02
N ILE A 672 7.96 -5.01 -12.19
CA ILE A 672 6.55 -4.82 -12.54
C ILE A 672 5.69 -5.05 -11.32
N ASP A 673 4.69 -4.19 -11.12
CA ASP A 673 3.56 -4.44 -10.24
C ASP A 673 2.25 -4.16 -10.99
N HIS A 674 1.10 -4.46 -10.36
CA HIS A 674 -0.23 -4.20 -10.91
C HIS A 674 -0.38 -4.68 -12.37
N THR A 675 -0.14 -5.97 -12.59
CA THR A 675 -0.07 -6.67 -13.88
C THR A 675 1.06 -6.22 -14.82
N ASN A 676 1.20 -4.93 -15.12
CA ASN A 676 2.13 -4.42 -16.13
C ASN A 676 2.55 -2.93 -15.98
N VAL A 677 2.62 -2.40 -14.76
CA VAL A 677 3.10 -1.04 -14.48
C VAL A 677 4.55 -1.08 -14.01
N ALA A 678 5.39 -0.18 -14.53
CA ALA A 678 6.78 0.00 -14.09
C ALA A 678 6.81 0.58 -12.66
N TYR A 679 7.24 -0.20 -11.67
CA TYR A 679 6.92 0.10 -10.27
C TYR A 679 8.04 -0.07 -9.23
N THR A 680 9.30 -0.18 -9.67
CA THR A 680 10.47 -0.35 -8.79
C THR A 680 10.49 0.67 -7.65
N GLY A 681 10.30 1.95 -7.96
CA GLY A 681 10.41 3.05 -7.02
C GLY A 681 9.18 3.35 -6.17
N ALA A 682 8.26 2.38 -6.00
CA ALA A 682 7.20 2.48 -5.00
C ALA A 682 6.71 1.12 -4.45
N TYR A 683 6.31 0.17 -5.30
CA TYR A 683 5.96 -1.18 -4.78
C TYR A 683 7.22 -2.00 -4.50
N GLY A 684 8.26 -1.84 -5.33
CA GLY A 684 9.61 -2.31 -5.00
C GLY A 684 10.14 -1.68 -3.70
N ASN A 685 9.92 -0.37 -3.48
CA ASN A 685 10.25 0.27 -2.19
C ASN A 685 9.56 -0.41 -1.00
N VAL A 686 8.24 -0.60 -1.04
CA VAL A 686 7.48 -1.20 0.07
C VAL A 686 7.94 -2.64 0.35
N LEU A 687 8.24 -3.40 -0.70
CA LEU A 687 8.83 -4.73 -0.62
C LEU A 687 10.21 -4.66 0.06
N MET A 688 11.10 -3.78 -0.38
CA MET A 688 12.47 -3.64 0.12
C MET A 688 12.54 -3.11 1.56
N ASP A 689 11.77 -2.07 1.90
CA ASP A 689 11.70 -1.49 3.25
C ASP A 689 11.09 -2.50 4.24
N GLY A 690 10.02 -3.21 3.87
CA GLY A 690 9.44 -4.25 4.75
C GLY A 690 10.31 -5.49 4.89
N PHE A 691 10.97 -5.92 3.81
CA PHE A 691 11.82 -7.10 3.82
C PHE A 691 13.14 -6.86 4.56
N SER A 692 13.73 -5.68 4.40
CA SER A 692 14.95 -5.28 5.15
C SER A 692 14.77 -5.23 6.66
N GLN A 693 13.53 -5.04 7.15
CA GLN A 693 13.22 -5.15 8.58
C GLN A 693 13.22 -6.62 9.04
N LEU A 694 12.70 -7.54 8.23
CA LEU A 694 12.60 -8.96 8.56
C LEU A 694 13.92 -9.72 8.40
N LEU A 695 14.70 -9.42 7.36
CA LEU A 695 15.84 -10.24 6.96
C LEU A 695 16.90 -10.45 8.07
N PRO A 696 17.28 -9.43 8.89
CA PRO A 696 18.20 -9.64 10.00
C PRO A 696 17.67 -10.61 11.06
N VAL A 697 16.35 -10.62 11.31
CA VAL A 697 15.68 -11.51 12.27
C VAL A 697 15.57 -12.92 11.70
N ILE A 698 15.21 -13.06 10.42
CA ILE A 698 15.15 -14.35 9.71
C ILE A 698 16.53 -15.03 9.74
N GLN A 699 17.60 -14.31 9.41
CA GLN A 699 18.97 -14.85 9.38
C GLN A 699 19.52 -15.21 10.76
N ALA A 700 18.99 -14.63 11.84
CA ALA A 700 19.36 -14.97 13.22
C ALA A 700 18.46 -16.06 13.86
N SER A 701 17.45 -16.55 13.13
CA SER A 701 16.51 -17.60 13.57
C SER A 701 17.00 -19.01 13.21
N LYS A 702 16.27 -20.04 13.66
CA LYS A 702 16.47 -21.44 13.22
C LYS A 702 16.15 -21.69 11.73
N SER A 703 15.48 -20.74 11.06
CA SER A 703 15.08 -20.83 9.65
C SER A 703 15.69 -19.69 8.81
N PRO A 704 17.03 -19.63 8.65
CA PRO A 704 17.68 -18.64 7.80
C PRO A 704 17.36 -18.85 6.32
N LEU A 705 17.36 -17.78 5.53
CA LEU A 705 17.24 -17.87 4.08
C LEU A 705 18.59 -18.29 3.46
N PRO A 706 18.61 -19.29 2.55
CA PRO A 706 19.85 -19.82 1.99
C PRO A 706 20.54 -18.82 1.03
N LYS A 707 21.85 -19.00 0.80
CA LYS A 707 22.73 -17.96 0.21
C LYS A 707 22.32 -17.53 -1.21
N GLU A 708 21.75 -18.43 -2.00
CA GLU A 708 21.24 -18.12 -3.34
C GLU A 708 20.05 -17.15 -3.31
N LYS A 709 19.27 -17.11 -2.21
CA LYS A 709 18.21 -16.11 -2.01
C LYS A 709 18.81 -14.74 -1.69
N LEU A 710 19.89 -14.68 -0.91
CA LEU A 710 20.64 -13.44 -0.66
C LEU A 710 21.28 -12.87 -1.94
N ALA A 711 21.72 -13.74 -2.86
CA ALA A 711 22.21 -13.32 -4.17
C ALA A 711 21.11 -12.64 -5.02
N VAL A 712 19.83 -13.04 -4.87
CA VAL A 712 18.70 -12.35 -5.51
C VAL A 712 18.42 -10.98 -4.86
N VAL A 713 18.57 -10.84 -3.53
CA VAL A 713 18.50 -9.52 -2.87
C VAL A 713 19.59 -8.58 -3.39
N ARG A 714 20.81 -9.09 -3.56
CA ARG A 714 21.90 -8.36 -4.23
C ARG A 714 21.55 -7.98 -5.66
N HIS A 715 20.92 -8.86 -6.46
CA HIS A 715 20.46 -8.52 -7.81
C HIS A 715 19.45 -7.36 -7.78
N TRP A 716 18.50 -7.33 -6.84
CA TRP A 716 17.57 -6.19 -6.71
C TRP A 716 18.32 -4.88 -6.43
N ILE A 717 19.31 -4.90 -5.53
CA ILE A 717 20.13 -3.73 -5.21
C ILE A 717 20.95 -3.28 -6.42
N ASP A 718 21.79 -4.17 -6.96
CA ASP A 718 22.77 -3.91 -8.02
C ASP A 718 22.14 -3.62 -9.40
N LYS A 719 20.90 -4.09 -9.65
CA LYS A 719 20.22 -3.97 -10.96
C LYS A 719 18.98 -3.11 -10.93
N SER A 720 18.12 -3.24 -9.91
CA SER A 720 16.81 -2.59 -9.91
C SER A 720 16.84 -1.24 -9.22
N PHE A 721 17.43 -1.14 -8.01
CA PHE A 721 17.34 0.07 -7.20
C PHE A 721 18.46 1.09 -7.47
N LEU A 722 19.73 0.72 -7.29
CA LEU A 722 20.84 1.68 -7.40
C LEU A 722 20.91 2.40 -8.76
N PRO A 723 20.63 1.75 -9.92
CA PRO A 723 20.65 2.46 -11.21
C PRO A 723 19.47 3.41 -11.45
N LEU A 724 18.47 3.45 -10.56
CA LEU A 724 17.37 4.42 -10.57
C LEU A 724 17.59 5.57 -9.57
N ILE A 725 18.74 5.63 -8.86
CA ILE A 725 19.04 6.67 -7.88
C ILE A 725 20.19 7.55 -8.37
N VAL A 726 19.94 8.84 -8.59
CA VAL A 726 20.94 9.84 -9.01
C VAL A 726 20.87 11.01 -8.04
N HIS A 727 21.99 11.44 -7.45
CA HIS A 727 22.03 12.54 -6.46
C HIS A 727 21.04 12.39 -5.27
N ASN A 728 20.68 11.14 -4.94
CA ASN A 728 19.63 10.75 -4.00
C ASN A 728 18.17 11.05 -4.44
N GLU A 729 17.93 11.47 -5.68
CA GLU A 729 16.61 11.40 -6.33
C GLU A 729 16.33 9.98 -6.84
N LEU A 730 15.15 9.42 -6.55
CA LEU A 730 14.70 8.12 -7.10
C LEU A 730 13.81 8.37 -8.32
N MET A 731 14.25 7.90 -9.50
CA MET A 731 13.65 8.29 -10.80
C MET A 731 12.12 8.05 -10.88
N ASP A 732 11.37 9.15 -11.05
CA ASP A 732 9.90 9.21 -11.04
C ASP A 732 9.20 8.24 -11.98
N MET A 733 9.79 7.98 -13.15
CA MET A 733 9.27 7.02 -14.14
C MET A 733 9.17 5.56 -13.64
N SER A 734 9.69 5.27 -12.44
CA SER A 734 9.58 3.99 -11.74
C SER A 734 8.62 4.00 -10.55
N ARG A 735 8.04 5.15 -10.21
CA ARG A 735 7.24 5.37 -8.98
C ARG A 735 5.72 5.32 -9.23
N GLY A 736 5.31 5.14 -10.49
CA GLY A 736 3.91 5.01 -10.93
C GLY A 736 3.04 6.15 -10.40
N ARG A 737 1.84 5.83 -9.89
CA ARG A 737 0.91 6.84 -9.34
C ARG A 737 1.42 7.60 -8.10
N SER A 738 2.58 7.22 -7.54
CA SER A 738 3.12 7.81 -6.31
C SER A 738 3.71 9.21 -6.53
N ILE A 739 4.03 9.57 -7.78
CA ILE A 739 4.49 10.92 -8.15
C ILE A 739 3.48 12.02 -7.78
N SER A 740 2.19 11.67 -7.63
CA SER A 740 1.14 12.62 -7.25
C SER A 740 0.93 12.77 -5.73
N ARG A 741 1.91 12.37 -4.90
CA ARG A 741 1.80 12.42 -3.42
C ARG A 741 2.75 13.47 -2.85
N SER A 742 2.18 14.51 -2.24
CA SER A 742 2.91 15.61 -1.58
C SER A 742 3.98 15.14 -0.59
N GLY A 743 3.63 14.20 0.28
CA GLY A 743 4.55 13.58 1.26
C GLY A 743 5.44 12.47 0.71
N SER A 744 5.65 12.36 -0.61
CA SER A 744 6.45 11.31 -1.23
C SER A 744 7.06 11.75 -2.57
N GLU A 745 7.78 12.87 -2.59
CA GLU A 745 8.64 13.25 -3.71
C GLU A 745 9.87 12.30 -3.83
N ASP A 746 10.57 12.37 -4.95
CA ASP A 746 11.77 11.60 -5.33
C ASP A 746 12.76 11.29 -4.18
N HIS A 747 13.37 12.30 -3.56
CA HIS A 747 14.36 12.17 -2.47
C HIS A 747 13.80 11.40 -1.26
N VAL A 748 12.54 11.68 -0.91
CA VAL A 748 11.83 10.97 0.17
C VAL A 748 11.81 9.48 -0.16
N THR A 749 11.41 9.12 -1.38
CA THR A 749 11.34 7.72 -1.81
C THR A 749 12.70 7.06 -2.04
N SER A 750 13.77 7.80 -2.32
CA SER A 750 15.14 7.24 -2.32
C SER A 750 15.58 6.82 -0.92
N VAL A 751 15.39 7.69 0.08
CA VAL A 751 15.78 7.41 1.48
C VAL A 751 15.04 6.19 2.05
N GLU A 752 13.82 5.91 1.58
CA GLU A 752 13.07 4.69 1.92
C GLU A 752 13.77 3.40 1.42
N VAL A 753 14.38 3.43 0.24
CA VAL A 753 15.18 2.31 -0.27
C VAL A 753 16.53 2.23 0.45
N LEU A 754 17.22 3.37 0.58
CA LEU A 754 18.57 3.42 1.16
C LEU A 754 18.59 3.03 2.63
N ARG A 755 17.60 3.43 3.45
CA ARG A 755 17.47 2.94 4.84
C ARG A 755 17.31 1.42 4.88
N GLY A 756 16.55 0.86 3.94
CA GLY A 756 16.39 -0.59 3.81
C GLY A 756 17.69 -1.30 3.44
N ILE A 757 18.47 -0.76 2.50
CA ILE A 757 19.80 -1.28 2.15
C ILE A 757 20.76 -1.21 3.35
N VAL A 758 20.74 -0.13 4.13
CA VAL A 758 21.58 0.04 5.33
C VAL A 758 21.30 -1.02 6.39
N ARG A 759 20.03 -1.36 6.65
CA ARG A 759 19.65 -2.42 7.61
C ARG A 759 20.23 -3.79 7.25
N VAL A 760 20.33 -4.11 5.96
CA VAL A 760 20.76 -5.44 5.49
C VAL A 760 22.27 -5.58 5.24
N PHE A 761 23.09 -4.54 5.42
CA PHE A 761 24.55 -4.65 5.25
C PHE A 761 25.16 -5.88 5.95
N GLY A 762 24.69 -6.22 7.15
CA GLY A 762 25.20 -7.32 7.96
C GLY A 762 24.98 -8.74 7.42
N VAL A 763 24.15 -8.92 6.38
CA VAL A 763 23.79 -10.27 5.85
C VAL A 763 24.63 -10.70 4.66
N PHE A 764 25.46 -9.80 4.12
CA PHE A 764 26.28 -10.02 2.93
C PHE A 764 27.73 -10.40 3.27
N ASP A 765 28.45 -10.91 2.27
CA ASP A 765 29.90 -11.11 2.35
C ASP A 765 30.66 -9.78 2.55
N GLN A 766 31.87 -9.86 3.11
CA GLN A 766 32.60 -8.66 3.55
C GLN A 766 33.00 -7.72 2.40
N ASP A 767 33.28 -8.25 1.21
CA ASP A 767 33.76 -7.43 0.08
C ASP A 767 32.59 -6.72 -0.61
N TYR A 768 31.47 -7.41 -0.86
CA TYR A 768 30.25 -6.76 -1.32
C TYR A 768 29.72 -5.76 -0.28
N GLN A 769 29.72 -6.12 1.01
CA GLN A 769 29.34 -5.19 2.09
C GLN A 769 30.21 -3.93 2.08
N ARG A 770 31.54 -4.07 1.90
CA ARG A 770 32.46 -2.91 1.85
C ARG A 770 32.15 -2.02 0.65
N SER A 771 31.94 -2.60 -0.54
CA SER A 771 31.59 -1.86 -1.75
C SER A 771 30.25 -1.12 -1.60
N LEU A 772 29.22 -1.83 -1.15
CA LEU A 772 27.85 -1.32 -1.03
C LEU A 772 27.73 -0.22 0.04
N LYS A 773 28.47 -0.34 1.17
CA LYS A 773 28.59 0.74 2.16
C LYS A 773 29.15 2.01 1.53
N SER A 774 30.23 1.91 0.75
CA SER A 774 30.86 3.07 0.11
C SER A 774 29.96 3.72 -0.94
N GLU A 775 29.23 2.92 -1.73
CA GLU A 775 28.29 3.44 -2.73
C GLU A 775 27.09 4.15 -2.08
N VAL A 776 26.41 3.51 -1.12
CA VAL A 776 25.29 4.12 -0.37
C VAL A 776 25.75 5.37 0.38
N LYS A 777 26.94 5.38 0.98
CA LYS A 777 27.53 6.56 1.63
C LYS A 777 27.82 7.70 0.65
N THR A 778 28.13 7.36 -0.61
CA THR A 778 28.36 8.36 -1.67
C THR A 778 27.04 9.00 -2.08
N ILE A 779 26.01 8.20 -2.38
CA ILE A 779 24.66 8.69 -2.73
C ILE A 779 24.10 9.57 -1.61
N LEU A 780 24.20 9.15 -0.34
CA LEU A 780 23.76 9.94 0.83
C LEU A 780 24.63 11.18 1.13
N LYS A 781 25.68 11.44 0.34
CA LYS A 781 26.52 12.66 0.40
C LYS A 781 26.48 13.50 -0.88
N GLU A 782 25.91 12.97 -1.96
CA GLU A 782 25.58 13.74 -3.17
C GLU A 782 24.36 14.64 -2.92
N ASP A 783 23.49 14.27 -1.98
CA ASP A 783 22.32 15.06 -1.61
C ASP A 783 22.70 16.30 -0.78
N THR A 784 22.55 17.48 -1.39
CA THR A 784 22.69 18.78 -0.71
C THR A 784 21.35 19.52 -0.57
N PHE A 785 20.22 18.84 -0.77
CA PHE A 785 18.88 19.44 -0.76
C PHE A 785 17.98 18.80 0.31
N TYR A 786 17.81 17.48 0.27
CA TYR A 786 16.90 16.78 1.16
C TYR A 786 17.57 16.40 2.48
N LYS A 787 16.95 16.80 3.58
CA LYS A 787 17.38 16.44 4.94
C LYS A 787 17.03 14.98 5.23
N ILE A 788 17.94 14.08 4.85
CA ILE A 788 17.83 12.61 4.91
C ILE A 788 17.14 12.09 6.18
N SER A 789 17.44 12.67 7.35
CA SER A 789 16.84 12.28 8.63
C SER A 789 15.32 12.24 8.63
N ASP A 790 14.67 13.06 7.78
CA ASP A 790 13.24 13.33 7.87
C ASP A 790 12.40 12.20 7.25
N ASN A 791 13.05 11.27 6.51
CA ASN A 791 12.46 9.98 6.14
C ASN A 791 13.08 8.75 6.86
N LEU A 792 13.85 8.95 7.92
CA LEU A 792 14.25 7.86 8.84
C LEU A 792 13.20 7.76 9.96
N LYS A 793 12.66 6.55 10.20
CA LYS A 793 11.41 6.37 10.98
C LYS A 793 11.58 5.61 12.30
N SER A 794 12.82 5.25 12.64
CA SER A 794 13.20 4.71 13.94
C SER A 794 14.54 5.32 14.37
N TYR A 795 14.83 5.33 15.68
CA TYR A 795 16.14 5.74 16.18
C TYR A 795 17.24 4.80 15.65
N GLY A 796 16.91 3.53 15.42
CA GLY A 796 17.78 2.55 14.78
C GLY A 796 18.14 2.91 13.34
N ASP A 797 17.18 3.37 12.52
CA ASP A 797 17.47 3.89 11.18
C ASP A 797 18.39 5.12 11.23
N ILE A 798 18.10 6.09 12.11
CA ILE A 798 18.90 7.32 12.29
C ILE A 798 20.33 6.96 12.72
N ALA A 799 20.49 6.13 13.74
CA ALA A 799 21.79 5.71 14.25
C ALA A 799 22.62 4.95 13.21
N ASN A 800 22.01 4.05 12.44
CA ASN A 800 22.72 3.26 11.42
C ASN A 800 23.15 4.12 10.22
N VAL A 801 22.30 5.05 9.75
CA VAL A 801 22.64 5.97 8.66
C VAL A 801 23.72 6.96 9.11
N GLU A 802 23.60 7.55 10.30
CA GLU A 802 24.64 8.44 10.82
C GLU A 802 25.96 7.71 11.07
N LYS A 803 25.92 6.47 11.58
CA LYS A 803 27.12 5.63 11.74
C LYS A 803 27.81 5.42 10.40
N LEU A 804 27.08 5.10 9.33
CA LEU A 804 27.65 4.99 7.98
C LEU A 804 28.30 6.31 7.53
N LEU A 805 27.61 7.44 7.68
CA LEU A 805 28.10 8.75 7.27
C LEU A 805 29.37 9.17 8.05
N LYS A 806 29.41 8.88 9.36
CA LYS A 806 30.49 9.21 10.30
C LYS A 806 31.69 8.23 10.26
N ASP A 807 31.51 6.97 9.81
CA ASP A 807 32.57 5.95 9.79
C ASP A 807 33.74 6.32 8.87
N LYS A 808 34.90 6.62 9.45
CA LYS A 808 36.11 7.02 8.70
C LYS A 808 36.72 5.89 7.87
N ASN A 809 36.36 4.63 8.14
CA ASN A 809 36.85 3.46 7.40
C ASN A 809 36.03 3.18 6.12
N VAL A 810 34.88 3.85 5.95
CA VAL A 810 34.09 3.83 4.72
C VAL A 810 34.31 5.15 3.99
N SER A 811 35.15 5.13 2.96
CA SER A 811 35.33 6.24 2.02
C SER A 811 34.12 6.39 1.10
N THR A 812 33.87 7.59 0.60
CA THR A 812 33.08 7.78 -0.62
C THR A 812 33.88 7.35 -1.84
N ILE A 813 33.21 6.92 -2.90
CA ILE A 813 33.80 6.53 -4.18
C ILE A 813 33.46 7.56 -5.27
N GLN A 814 34.25 7.60 -6.33
CA GLN A 814 33.76 8.18 -7.58
C GLN A 814 32.78 7.17 -8.20
N ARG A 815 31.53 7.60 -8.44
CA ARG A 815 30.55 6.78 -9.17
C ARG A 815 31.05 6.52 -10.60
N ILE A 816 30.60 5.42 -11.21
CA ILE A 816 30.97 5.07 -12.60
C ILE A 816 29.82 5.38 -13.55
N THR A 817 30.14 5.71 -14.80
CA THR A 817 29.14 5.88 -15.87
C THR A 817 28.38 4.57 -16.07
N LYS A 818 27.05 4.64 -16.15
CA LYS A 818 26.17 3.47 -16.16
C LYS A 818 24.94 3.68 -17.02
N LEU A 819 24.63 2.69 -17.87
CA LEU A 819 23.43 2.66 -18.70
C LEU A 819 22.62 1.37 -18.43
N SER A 820 21.45 1.52 -17.80
CA SER A 820 20.54 0.41 -17.47
C SER A 820 19.34 0.41 -18.41
N LEU A 821 19.11 -0.74 -19.04
CA LEU A 821 18.10 -0.95 -20.08
C LEU A 821 16.99 -1.84 -19.52
N PHE A 822 15.96 -1.22 -18.96
CA PHE A 822 14.84 -1.91 -18.32
C PHE A 822 13.77 -2.27 -19.34
N ASN A 823 14.14 -3.10 -20.31
CA ASN A 823 13.33 -3.48 -21.47
C ASN A 823 12.02 -4.19 -21.08
N HIS A 824 11.96 -4.90 -19.94
CA HIS A 824 10.72 -5.54 -19.47
C HIS A 824 9.73 -4.58 -18.80
N MET A 825 10.16 -3.36 -18.42
CA MET A 825 9.25 -2.30 -17.96
C MET A 825 9.26 -1.03 -18.84
N ASP A 826 9.84 -1.11 -20.04
CA ASP A 826 9.94 -0.04 -21.03
C ASP A 826 10.55 1.27 -20.47
N LYS A 827 11.65 1.17 -19.70
CA LYS A 827 12.40 2.32 -19.17
C LYS A 827 13.90 2.23 -19.52
N VAL A 828 14.56 3.38 -19.60
CA VAL A 828 16.03 3.48 -19.67
C VAL A 828 16.51 4.48 -18.63
N ALA A 829 17.54 4.12 -17.88
CA ALA A 829 18.20 5.00 -16.91
C ALA A 829 19.70 5.08 -17.24
N TYR A 830 20.22 6.30 -17.32
CA TYR A 830 21.61 6.61 -17.62
C TYR A 830 22.18 7.53 -16.53
N TYR A 831 23.44 7.34 -16.16
CA TYR A 831 24.22 8.28 -15.36
C TYR A 831 25.62 8.41 -15.97
N ASN A 832 26.06 9.64 -16.25
CA ASN A 832 27.38 9.95 -16.76
C ASN A 832 28.25 10.55 -15.63
N ALA A 833 29.22 9.79 -15.14
CA ALA A 833 30.09 10.20 -14.02
C ALA A 833 31.15 11.25 -14.39
N LYS A 834 31.38 11.50 -15.68
CA LYS A 834 32.37 12.46 -16.20
C LYS A 834 31.80 13.87 -16.32
N LYS A 835 30.49 13.99 -16.59
CA LYS A 835 29.74 15.26 -16.58
C LYS A 835 28.78 15.42 -15.39
N ASP A 836 28.68 14.40 -14.53
CA ASP A 836 27.84 14.38 -13.32
C ASP A 836 26.37 14.72 -13.60
N PHE A 837 25.74 13.93 -14.47
CA PHE A 837 24.31 14.02 -14.76
C PHE A 837 23.66 12.63 -14.89
N GLY A 838 22.39 12.54 -14.52
CA GLY A 838 21.51 11.42 -14.86
C GLY A 838 20.59 11.78 -16.01
N PHE A 839 20.22 10.81 -16.85
CA PHE A 839 19.20 10.98 -17.87
C PHE A 839 18.30 9.74 -17.90
N GLY A 840 16.99 9.92 -18.07
CA GLY A 840 16.04 8.83 -18.09
C GLY A 840 15.02 8.96 -19.20
N ILE A 841 14.56 7.83 -19.72
CA ILE A 841 13.57 7.76 -20.80
C ILE A 841 12.41 6.86 -20.37
N SER A 842 11.22 7.44 -20.31
CA SER A 842 9.97 6.79 -19.95
C SER A 842 9.17 6.46 -21.20
N MET A 843 9.08 5.16 -21.51
CA MET A 843 8.31 4.63 -22.63
C MET A 843 7.25 3.65 -22.12
N HIS A 844 6.35 3.23 -22.99
CA HIS A 844 5.43 2.12 -22.77
C HIS A 844 5.26 1.33 -24.06
N SER A 845 4.54 0.21 -24.05
CA SER A 845 4.39 -0.64 -25.25
C SER A 845 3.08 -1.44 -25.22
N SER A 846 2.97 -2.47 -26.08
CA SER A 846 1.97 -3.54 -25.92
C SER A 846 2.17 -4.40 -24.66
N ARG A 847 3.30 -4.25 -23.96
CA ARG A 847 3.59 -4.93 -22.69
C ARG A 847 3.11 -4.11 -21.50
N THR A 848 3.46 -2.83 -21.42
CA THR A 848 3.28 -1.99 -20.22
C THR A 848 2.28 -0.85 -20.40
N LEU A 849 1.68 -0.42 -19.29
CA LEU A 849 0.77 0.72 -19.25
C LEU A 849 1.51 2.06 -19.40
N ASN A 850 0.92 3.06 -20.07
CA ASN A 850 1.52 4.40 -20.24
C ASN A 850 1.52 5.24 -18.94
N PHE A 851 0.45 5.18 -18.15
CA PHE A 851 0.42 5.70 -16.78
C PHE A 851 -0.62 4.95 -15.94
N GLU A 852 -0.39 4.84 -14.63
CA GLU A 852 -1.43 4.38 -13.71
C GLU A 852 -2.20 5.57 -13.13
N MET A 853 -3.53 5.48 -13.19
CA MET A 853 -4.46 6.31 -12.42
C MET A 853 -5.42 5.37 -11.69
N MET A 854 -5.40 5.42 -10.36
CA MET A 854 -6.22 4.59 -9.49
C MET A 854 -6.36 5.26 -8.12
N ASN A 855 -7.43 4.97 -7.37
CA ASN A 855 -7.70 5.54 -6.04
C ASN A 855 -7.77 7.08 -6.00
N ASN A 856 -8.13 7.70 -7.15
CA ASN A 856 -8.04 9.13 -7.43
C ASN A 856 -6.61 9.73 -7.36
N GLU A 857 -5.56 8.93 -7.31
CA GLU A 857 -4.16 9.36 -7.42
C GLU A 857 -3.79 9.50 -8.92
N ASN A 858 -2.83 10.38 -9.22
CA ASN A 858 -2.20 10.57 -10.53
C ASN A 858 -3.12 10.98 -11.70
N ARG A 859 -4.08 11.86 -11.44
CA ARG A 859 -5.23 12.17 -12.31
C ARG A 859 -4.91 12.83 -13.66
N LYS A 860 -3.71 13.37 -13.88
CA LYS A 860 -3.31 14.15 -15.07
C LYS A 860 -2.07 13.60 -15.81
N ALA A 861 -1.55 12.42 -15.45
CA ALA A 861 -0.28 11.91 -15.95
C ALA A 861 -0.33 11.30 -17.38
N TRP A 862 -1.18 11.84 -18.26
CA TRP A 862 -1.62 11.15 -19.49
C TRP A 862 -0.51 10.73 -20.44
N TYR A 863 0.62 11.46 -20.44
CA TYR A 863 1.74 11.27 -21.36
C TYR A 863 3.07 10.94 -20.65
N THR A 864 3.07 10.58 -19.36
CA THR A 864 4.32 10.38 -18.57
C THR A 864 5.18 9.19 -19.03
N ALA A 865 4.73 8.40 -20.01
CA ALA A 865 5.52 7.39 -20.69
C ALA A 865 5.34 7.40 -22.22
N ASP A 866 4.98 8.54 -22.80
CA ASP A 866 4.81 8.73 -24.25
C ASP A 866 6.16 9.21 -24.87
N GLY A 867 7.25 8.59 -24.42
CA GLY A 867 8.62 9.04 -24.69
C GLY A 867 9.07 10.21 -23.82
N MET A 868 8.55 10.35 -22.60
CA MET A 868 8.93 11.42 -21.69
C MET A 868 10.38 11.25 -21.22
N THR A 869 11.17 12.33 -21.28
CA THR A 869 12.58 12.35 -20.88
C THR A 869 12.81 13.10 -19.58
N TYR A 870 13.78 12.64 -18.79
CA TYR A 870 14.16 13.21 -17.49
C TYR A 870 15.65 13.55 -17.50
N LEU A 871 16.02 14.68 -16.88
CA LEU A 871 17.41 15.11 -16.73
C LEU A 871 17.68 15.48 -15.27
N TYR A 872 18.66 14.82 -14.68
CA TYR A 872 19.14 15.01 -13.31
C TYR A 872 20.51 15.68 -13.41
N ASN A 873 20.68 16.88 -12.86
CA ASN A 873 21.92 17.68 -12.97
C ASN A 873 22.13 18.48 -11.67
N GLY A 874 22.93 19.56 -11.69
CA GLY A 874 23.20 20.35 -10.48
C GLY A 874 21.98 21.05 -9.83
N ASP A 875 20.80 20.96 -10.45
CA ASP A 875 19.51 21.32 -9.88
C ASP A 875 18.86 20.03 -9.36
N ILE A 876 19.35 19.52 -8.24
CA ILE A 876 18.84 18.27 -7.64
C ILE A 876 17.44 18.42 -7.05
N ALA A 877 16.96 19.66 -6.86
CA ALA A 877 15.61 19.92 -6.38
C ALA A 877 14.55 19.85 -7.50
N HIS A 878 14.90 19.40 -8.72
CA HIS A 878 14.13 19.66 -9.94
C HIS A 878 12.71 19.05 -9.92
N TYR A 879 12.62 17.74 -9.69
CA TYR A 879 11.36 16.99 -9.72
C TYR A 879 10.65 16.99 -8.34
N SER A 880 11.34 17.47 -7.31
CA SER A 880 10.82 17.85 -6.00
C SER A 880 10.23 19.28 -6.01
N GLN A 881 9.90 19.83 -4.84
CA GLN A 881 9.36 21.18 -4.63
C GLN A 881 8.14 21.48 -5.52
N HIS A 882 7.17 20.57 -5.50
CA HIS A 882 5.87 20.74 -6.13
C HIS A 882 5.93 20.84 -7.66
N TYR A 883 6.94 20.23 -8.30
CA TYR A 883 6.99 20.03 -9.76
C TYR A 883 5.68 19.41 -10.27
N TRP A 884 5.30 18.24 -9.76
CA TRP A 884 4.15 17.46 -10.24
C TRP A 884 2.77 18.16 -10.22
N PRO A 885 2.39 18.96 -9.22
CA PRO A 885 1.15 19.75 -9.28
C PRO A 885 1.25 21.04 -10.10
N THR A 886 2.45 21.52 -10.46
CA THR A 886 2.63 22.81 -11.16
C THR A 886 3.02 22.68 -12.64
N VAL A 887 3.70 21.60 -13.03
CA VAL A 887 4.07 21.32 -14.43
C VAL A 887 2.83 21.17 -15.30
N ASP A 888 2.78 21.86 -16.44
CA ASP A 888 1.75 21.64 -17.46
C ASP A 888 1.84 20.18 -17.99
N PRO A 889 0.84 19.32 -17.75
CA PRO A 889 0.87 17.93 -18.17
C PRO A 889 0.79 17.75 -19.69
N TYR A 890 0.45 18.79 -20.46
CA TYR A 890 0.39 18.72 -21.93
C TYR A 890 1.75 18.86 -22.61
N HIS A 891 2.77 19.38 -21.92
CA HIS A 891 4.05 19.73 -22.53
C HIS A 891 5.25 18.95 -21.97
N LEU A 892 5.02 17.79 -21.31
CA LEU A 892 6.08 16.99 -20.67
C LEU A 892 7.31 16.76 -21.59
N PRO A 893 8.55 16.93 -21.09
CA PRO A 893 9.76 16.91 -21.94
C PRO A 893 9.88 15.63 -22.78
N GLY A 894 10.24 15.76 -24.06
CA GLY A 894 10.45 14.64 -24.99
C GLY A 894 9.19 14.03 -25.61
N THR A 895 8.00 14.31 -25.06
CA THR A 895 6.71 13.79 -25.58
C THR A 895 6.32 14.42 -26.92
N THR A 896 5.42 13.76 -27.66
CA THR A 896 4.83 14.27 -28.91
C THR A 896 3.32 14.15 -28.82
N VAL A 897 2.59 15.26 -28.85
CA VAL A 897 1.14 15.32 -28.55
C VAL A 897 0.39 16.20 -29.55
N LEU A 898 -0.95 16.11 -29.56
CA LEU A 898 -1.81 16.93 -30.42
C LEU A 898 -2.11 18.30 -29.78
N ASP A 899 -2.08 19.36 -30.59
CA ASP A 899 -2.31 20.77 -30.18
C ASP A 899 -3.71 21.02 -29.57
N ARG A 900 -4.65 20.08 -29.75
CA ARG A 900 -6.07 20.23 -29.40
C ARG A 900 -6.65 18.99 -28.70
N GLU A 901 -5.83 18.05 -28.25
CA GLU A 901 -6.30 16.87 -27.51
C GLU A 901 -6.69 17.27 -26.07
N VAL A 902 -7.98 17.32 -25.76
CA VAL A 902 -8.50 17.65 -24.42
C VAL A 902 -8.67 16.38 -23.60
N ARG A 903 -7.78 16.15 -22.63
CA ARG A 903 -7.82 15.01 -21.71
C ARG A 903 -8.65 15.29 -20.47
N LYS A 904 -9.37 14.28 -19.98
CA LYS A 904 -10.20 14.37 -18.76
C LYS A 904 -9.42 13.84 -17.55
N PRO A 905 -9.45 14.54 -16.41
CA PRO A 905 -8.94 14.00 -15.16
C PRO A 905 -9.64 12.68 -14.80
N LYS A 906 -8.88 11.69 -14.32
CA LYS A 906 -9.35 10.31 -14.05
C LYS A 906 -9.65 9.46 -15.29
N GLU A 907 -9.05 9.77 -16.43
CA GLU A 907 -8.81 8.75 -17.46
C GLU A 907 -7.80 7.70 -16.93
N ILE A 908 -8.00 6.44 -17.31
CA ILE A 908 -7.10 5.32 -16.99
C ILE A 908 -6.12 5.17 -18.16
N GLY A 909 -4.86 4.83 -17.89
CA GLY A 909 -3.88 4.54 -18.95
C GLY A 909 -4.17 3.27 -19.75
N SER A 910 -3.34 3.02 -20.75
CA SER A 910 -3.43 1.90 -21.69
C SER A 910 -2.07 1.43 -22.18
N THR A 911 -1.98 0.17 -22.60
CA THR A 911 -0.93 -0.34 -23.51
C THR A 911 -1.22 0.13 -24.94
N MET A 912 -0.21 0.53 -25.70
CA MET A 912 -0.37 0.80 -27.15
C MET A 912 -0.33 -0.50 -27.99
N SER A 913 -0.62 -0.41 -29.29
CA SER A 913 -0.63 -1.61 -30.15
C SER A 913 0.76 -2.16 -30.50
N SER A 914 1.81 -1.33 -30.52
CA SER A 914 3.15 -1.77 -30.96
C SER A 914 3.96 -2.41 -29.84
N ALA A 915 4.61 -3.53 -30.17
CA ALA A 915 5.65 -4.14 -29.36
C ALA A 915 7.05 -3.59 -29.68
N PHE A 916 7.19 -2.71 -30.69
CA PHE A 916 8.49 -2.21 -31.16
C PHE A 916 9.02 -1.06 -30.29
N VAL A 917 9.34 -1.40 -29.04
CA VAL A 917 9.85 -0.48 -28.02
C VAL A 917 10.98 -1.14 -27.22
N GLY A 918 12.04 -0.39 -26.95
CA GLY A 918 13.14 -0.83 -26.08
C GLY A 918 14.51 -0.39 -26.60
N ALA A 919 15.57 -0.96 -26.02
CA ALA A 919 16.93 -0.45 -26.16
C ALA A 919 18.00 -1.54 -26.21
N THR A 920 19.18 -1.17 -26.72
CA THR A 920 20.43 -1.95 -26.64
C THR A 920 21.64 -1.01 -26.47
N LYS A 921 22.81 -1.54 -26.11
CA LYS A 921 24.02 -0.73 -25.87
C LYS A 921 25.33 -1.40 -26.30
N ALA A 922 26.18 -0.62 -26.97
CA ALA A 922 27.55 -1.00 -27.30
C ALA A 922 28.51 -0.86 -26.11
N GLY A 923 28.13 -0.07 -25.10
CA GLY A 923 28.89 0.11 -23.85
C GLY A 923 28.10 0.91 -22.82
N GLU A 924 28.69 1.16 -21.65
CA GLU A 924 28.01 1.92 -20.59
C GLU A 924 27.82 3.42 -20.92
N SER A 925 28.54 3.98 -21.89
CA SER A 925 28.34 5.34 -22.43
C SER A 925 27.59 5.40 -23.77
N TYR A 926 27.33 4.27 -24.43
CA TYR A 926 26.89 4.25 -25.84
C TYR A 926 25.71 3.30 -26.05
N GLY A 927 24.54 3.87 -26.32
CA GLY A 927 23.28 3.12 -26.42
C GLY A 927 22.28 3.71 -27.40
N THR A 928 21.29 2.90 -27.76
CA THR A 928 20.23 3.28 -28.70
C THR A 928 18.90 2.74 -28.20
N VAL A 929 17.87 3.60 -28.27
CA VAL A 929 16.53 3.40 -27.71
C VAL A 929 15.52 3.75 -28.78
N ALA A 930 14.46 2.96 -28.92
CA ALA A 930 13.39 3.19 -29.89
C ALA A 930 12.00 3.02 -29.28
N MET A 931 11.04 3.79 -29.78
CA MET A 931 9.62 3.68 -29.50
C MET A 931 8.80 3.94 -30.78
N ASP A 932 8.17 2.90 -31.31
CA ASP A 932 7.15 2.99 -32.36
C ASP A 932 5.81 3.46 -31.76
N PHE A 933 5.70 4.78 -31.57
CA PHE A 933 4.68 5.41 -30.74
C PHE A 933 3.31 5.50 -31.43
N GLU A 934 2.27 5.15 -30.68
CA GLU A 934 0.85 5.40 -30.94
C GLU A 934 0.26 6.03 -29.67
N ASN A 935 -0.31 7.24 -29.76
CA ASN A 935 -0.93 7.88 -28.58
C ASN A 935 -2.15 7.07 -28.09
N GLN A 936 -2.58 7.31 -26.85
CA GLN A 936 -3.70 6.58 -26.25
C GLN A 936 -5.01 6.64 -27.06
N LEU A 937 -5.26 7.74 -27.79
CA LEU A 937 -6.44 7.89 -28.67
C LEU A 937 -6.26 7.25 -30.06
N LYS A 938 -5.07 6.71 -30.37
CA LYS A 938 -4.67 6.13 -31.66
C LYS A 938 -4.81 7.07 -32.86
N SER A 939 -4.81 8.37 -32.60
CA SER A 939 -4.96 9.45 -33.56
C SER A 939 -3.62 10.03 -34.03
N LEU A 940 -2.55 9.86 -33.25
CA LEU A 940 -1.20 10.34 -33.49
C LEU A 940 -0.22 9.15 -33.41
N LYS A 941 0.69 9.07 -34.39
CA LYS A 941 1.81 8.12 -34.41
C LYS A 941 3.12 8.82 -34.74
N ALA A 942 4.23 8.27 -34.27
CA ALA A 942 5.59 8.73 -34.58
C ALA A 942 6.63 7.62 -34.37
N HIS A 943 7.71 7.64 -35.13
CA HIS A 943 8.89 6.81 -34.87
C HIS A 943 9.88 7.63 -34.03
N LYS A 944 9.87 7.41 -32.72
CA LYS A 944 10.71 8.14 -31.75
C LYS A 944 11.95 7.31 -31.41
N ALA A 945 13.13 7.92 -31.42
CA ALA A 945 14.38 7.28 -31.07
C ALA A 945 15.27 8.21 -30.24
N TRP A 946 16.11 7.60 -29.39
CA TRP A 946 17.11 8.31 -28.59
C TRP A 946 18.46 7.60 -28.68
N PHE A 947 19.51 8.37 -28.93
CA PHE A 947 20.89 7.89 -29.06
C PHE A 947 21.75 8.50 -27.97
N ILE A 948 22.27 7.66 -27.07
CA ILE A 948 23.12 8.07 -25.95
C ILE A 948 24.57 8.01 -26.44
N CYS A 949 25.23 9.16 -26.49
CA CYS A 949 26.54 9.35 -27.14
C CYS A 949 27.57 9.93 -26.15
N ASP A 950 27.86 9.18 -25.07
CA ASP A 950 28.58 9.59 -23.85
C ASP A 950 27.96 10.83 -23.19
N ASP A 951 28.36 12.01 -23.65
CA ASP A 951 28.14 13.28 -22.98
C ASP A 951 27.01 14.12 -23.62
N GLN A 952 26.23 13.49 -24.51
CA GLN A 952 25.14 14.02 -25.32
C GLN A 952 24.03 12.97 -25.47
N ILE A 953 22.77 13.41 -25.49
CA ILE A 953 21.62 12.55 -25.80
C ILE A 953 20.88 13.11 -27.01
N VAL A 954 20.82 12.34 -28.10
CA VAL A 954 20.24 12.77 -29.37
C VAL A 954 18.83 12.22 -29.50
N SER A 955 17.84 13.09 -29.36
CA SER A 955 16.41 12.81 -29.56
C SER A 955 16.06 12.99 -31.04
N VAL A 956 15.50 11.96 -31.65
CA VAL A 956 15.13 11.91 -33.07
C VAL A 956 13.68 11.44 -33.22
N GLY A 957 12.99 11.98 -34.21
CA GLY A 957 11.61 11.61 -34.55
C GLY A 957 11.37 11.69 -36.04
N SER A 958 10.59 10.77 -36.60
CA SER A 958 10.10 10.79 -37.99
C SER A 958 8.67 10.23 -38.08
N ALA A 959 8.06 10.32 -39.27
CA ALA A 959 6.74 9.76 -39.57
C ALA A 959 5.62 10.28 -38.66
N ILE A 960 5.73 11.53 -38.18
CA ILE A 960 4.76 12.15 -37.27
C ILE A 960 3.45 12.37 -38.04
N SER A 961 2.41 11.60 -37.69
CA SER A 961 1.25 11.38 -38.56
C SER A 961 0.22 12.53 -38.59
N LYS A 962 0.49 13.66 -37.93
CA LYS A 962 -0.45 14.77 -37.71
C LYS A 962 0.26 16.12 -37.68
N LYS A 963 -0.27 17.09 -38.43
CA LYS A 963 0.26 18.47 -38.52
C LYS A 963 -0.22 19.38 -37.39
N ASP A 964 -1.34 19.02 -36.79
CA ASP A 964 -1.93 19.57 -35.56
C ASP A 964 -1.29 18.94 -34.30
N SER A 965 0.04 18.82 -34.31
CA SER A 965 0.84 18.22 -33.24
C SER A 965 2.15 18.97 -33.01
N HIS A 966 2.78 18.71 -31.86
CA HIS A 966 4.09 19.25 -31.52
C HIS A 966 4.92 18.26 -30.68
N THR A 967 6.22 18.52 -30.57
CA THR A 967 7.13 17.85 -29.63
C THR A 967 7.68 18.90 -28.67
N THR A 968 7.55 18.69 -27.36
CA THR A 968 8.32 19.49 -26.39
C THR A 968 9.76 18.99 -26.34
N VAL A 969 10.71 19.88 -26.59
CA VAL A 969 12.15 19.63 -26.44
C VAL A 969 12.51 19.59 -24.96
N ASP A 970 12.05 20.58 -24.19
CA ASP A 970 12.16 20.61 -22.73
C ASP A 970 11.06 21.49 -22.10
N GLN A 971 10.73 21.19 -20.85
CA GLN A 971 9.88 21.96 -19.95
C GLN A 971 10.51 21.90 -18.56
N ARG A 972 11.41 22.83 -18.29
CA ARG A 972 12.34 22.80 -17.17
C ARG A 972 11.92 23.83 -16.13
N LYS A 973 11.65 23.39 -14.90
CA LYS A 973 11.52 24.26 -13.72
C LYS A 973 12.80 25.10 -13.53
N LEU A 974 12.67 26.34 -13.05
CA LEU A 974 13.78 27.22 -12.69
C LEU A 974 14.02 27.18 -11.17
N ASP A 975 15.28 27.17 -10.73
CA ASP A 975 15.66 27.57 -9.37
C ASP A 975 15.50 29.09 -9.24
N PRO A 976 14.60 29.62 -8.37
CA PRO A 976 14.42 31.05 -8.18
C PRO A 976 15.66 31.78 -7.63
N LYS A 977 16.72 31.05 -7.22
CA LYS A 977 18.01 31.62 -6.79
C LYS A 977 19.00 31.80 -7.94
N LYS A 978 18.76 31.25 -9.14
CA LYS A 978 19.67 31.35 -10.30
C LYS A 978 19.12 32.30 -11.37
N ASN A 979 20.01 33.06 -12.00
CA ASN A 979 19.68 33.94 -13.11
C ASN A 979 19.82 33.18 -14.43
N TYR A 980 18.68 32.89 -15.07
CA TYR A 980 18.62 32.18 -16.35
C TYR A 980 18.75 33.15 -17.54
N ARG A 981 19.72 32.90 -18.43
CA ARG A 981 19.92 33.62 -19.70
C ARG A 981 19.81 32.65 -20.87
N PHE A 982 19.00 33.01 -21.86
CA PHE A 982 18.71 32.15 -23.01
C PHE A 982 19.46 32.67 -24.23
N TYR A 983 20.29 31.83 -24.86
CA TYR A 983 21.00 32.17 -26.09
C TYR A 983 20.51 31.30 -27.25
N VAL A 984 19.91 31.89 -28.28
CA VAL A 984 19.44 31.20 -29.49
C VAL A 984 20.36 31.56 -30.66
N ASN A 985 20.95 30.56 -31.30
CA ASN A 985 22.00 30.74 -32.34
C ASN A 985 23.12 31.70 -31.87
N GLY A 986 23.50 31.63 -30.59
CA GLY A 986 24.50 32.49 -29.94
C GLY A 986 23.98 33.86 -29.45
N GLN A 987 22.85 34.35 -29.97
CA GLN A 987 22.28 35.65 -29.61
C GLN A 987 21.42 35.57 -28.35
N LEU A 988 21.51 36.57 -27.47
CA LEU A 988 20.68 36.63 -26.25
C LEU A 988 19.20 36.84 -26.63
N VAL A 989 18.31 36.04 -26.07
CA VAL A 989 16.86 36.14 -26.25
C VAL A 989 16.18 36.38 -24.92
N ASP A 990 15.39 37.45 -24.86
CA ASP A 990 14.48 37.75 -23.77
C ASP A 990 13.23 36.87 -23.88
N LEU A 991 12.95 36.09 -22.82
CA LEU A 991 11.73 35.29 -22.66
C LEU A 991 10.86 35.76 -21.48
N ASP A 992 11.29 36.77 -20.73
CA ASP A 992 10.51 37.37 -19.65
C ASP A 992 9.35 38.20 -20.22
N HIS A 993 9.58 38.90 -21.34
CA HIS A 993 8.53 39.61 -22.07
C HIS A 993 7.84 38.71 -23.11
N GLY A 994 7.36 37.55 -22.64
CA GLY A 994 6.42 36.67 -23.36
C GLY A 994 7.03 35.72 -24.39
N LYS A 995 6.18 34.79 -24.86
CA LYS A 995 6.50 33.72 -25.82
C LYS A 995 7.05 34.28 -27.15
N LYS A 996 8.10 33.64 -27.66
CA LYS A 996 8.72 33.92 -28.97
C LYS A 996 8.60 32.71 -29.89
N THR A 997 8.53 32.94 -31.19
CA THR A 997 8.66 31.90 -32.22
C THR A 997 9.80 32.28 -33.14
N ILE A 998 10.81 31.42 -33.26
CA ILE A 998 12.06 31.69 -34.00
C ILE A 998 12.23 30.62 -35.07
N GLN A 999 12.53 31.02 -36.30
CA GLN A 999 12.82 30.13 -37.43
C GLN A 999 14.33 29.87 -37.52
N ASN A 1000 14.72 28.77 -38.20
CA ASN A 1000 16.11 28.40 -38.45
C ASN A 1000 16.97 28.30 -37.17
N VAL A 1001 16.38 27.82 -36.08
CA VAL A 1001 17.09 27.54 -34.83
C VAL A 1001 17.98 26.30 -35.03
N GLN A 1002 19.28 26.50 -34.83
CA GLN A 1002 20.33 25.47 -34.85
C GLN A 1002 20.83 25.17 -33.43
N SER A 1003 20.77 26.15 -32.52
CA SER A 1003 21.20 25.97 -31.14
C SER A 1003 20.41 26.83 -30.15
N VAL A 1004 20.17 26.28 -28.96
CA VAL A 1004 19.73 27.00 -27.77
C VAL A 1004 20.68 26.65 -26.63
N PHE A 1005 21.17 27.65 -25.89
CA PHE A 1005 21.95 27.47 -24.67
C PHE A 1005 21.28 28.17 -23.51
N VAL A 1006 21.03 27.42 -22.44
CA VAL A 1006 20.48 27.93 -21.17
C VAL A 1006 21.63 28.06 -20.19
N ASP A 1007 22.00 29.32 -19.95
CA ASP A 1007 23.03 29.71 -19.01
C ASP A 1007 22.40 30.06 -17.66
N THR A 1008 22.92 29.46 -16.60
CA THR A 1008 22.46 29.56 -15.21
C THR A 1008 23.51 30.17 -14.29
N GLY A 1009 24.67 30.56 -14.83
CA GLY A 1009 25.87 30.96 -14.08
C GLY A 1009 26.70 29.78 -13.54
N ASP A 1010 26.23 28.54 -13.67
CA ASP A 1010 26.88 27.34 -13.12
C ASP A 1010 26.92 26.22 -14.16
N LYS A 1011 28.13 25.71 -14.45
CA LYS A 1011 28.36 24.63 -15.42
C LYS A 1011 27.50 23.40 -15.11
N LYS A 1012 27.23 23.05 -13.85
CA LYS A 1012 26.43 21.87 -13.48
C LYS A 1012 24.94 22.01 -13.79
N THR A 1013 24.40 23.22 -13.90
CA THR A 1013 22.99 23.46 -14.24
C THR A 1013 22.75 23.98 -15.66
N ASN A 1014 23.81 24.37 -16.37
CA ASN A 1014 23.73 24.76 -17.78
C ASN A 1014 23.30 23.58 -18.69
N ILE A 1015 22.46 23.89 -19.68
CA ILE A 1015 21.96 22.92 -20.67
C ILE A 1015 22.02 23.53 -22.06
N GLY A 1016 22.65 22.83 -23.00
CA GLY A 1016 22.64 23.15 -24.43
C GLY A 1016 21.76 22.20 -25.23
N TYR A 1017 21.12 22.71 -26.28
CA TYR A 1017 20.30 21.97 -27.23
C TYR A 1017 20.79 22.29 -28.65
N HIS A 1018 21.39 21.31 -29.34
CA HIS A 1018 21.90 21.45 -30.70
C HIS A 1018 20.95 20.74 -31.68
N PHE A 1019 20.25 21.51 -32.51
CA PHE A 1019 19.30 21.02 -33.50
C PHE A 1019 20.07 20.58 -34.76
N LEU A 1020 20.06 19.27 -35.03
CA LEU A 1020 20.83 18.66 -36.13
C LEU A 1020 20.19 18.93 -37.51
N THR A 1021 18.94 19.38 -37.51
CA THR A 1021 18.26 20.01 -38.65
C THR A 1021 17.74 21.36 -38.17
N PRO A 1022 17.99 22.49 -38.88
CA PRO A 1022 17.47 23.80 -38.49
C PRO A 1022 15.94 23.76 -38.41
N THR A 1023 15.37 24.18 -37.29
CA THR A 1023 13.93 24.07 -37.03
C THR A 1023 13.26 25.43 -36.77
N THR A 1024 11.93 25.47 -36.87
CA THR A 1024 11.17 26.47 -36.11
C THR A 1024 11.04 25.98 -34.66
N LEU A 1025 11.24 26.89 -33.71
CA LEU A 1025 11.09 26.62 -32.28
C LEU A 1025 10.22 27.71 -31.65
N GLU A 1026 9.27 27.29 -30.83
CA GLU A 1026 8.48 28.17 -29.96
C GLU A 1026 9.10 28.13 -28.55
N LEU A 1027 9.46 29.28 -27.98
CA LEU A 1027 10.14 29.41 -26.69
C LEU A 1027 9.34 30.31 -25.74
N SER A 1028 9.21 29.91 -24.48
CA SER A 1028 8.57 30.73 -23.44
C SER A 1028 9.16 30.47 -22.05
N LYS A 1029 9.07 31.48 -21.18
CA LYS A 1029 9.27 31.41 -19.73
C LYS A 1029 7.97 31.87 -19.07
N SER A 1030 7.44 31.12 -18.12
CA SER A 1030 6.18 31.47 -17.44
C SER A 1030 6.05 30.84 -16.06
N GLU A 1031 5.31 31.49 -15.17
CA GLU A 1031 4.84 30.87 -13.93
C GLU A 1031 3.69 29.89 -14.26
N GLN A 1032 3.79 28.66 -13.77
CA GLN A 1032 2.74 27.64 -13.83
C GLN A 1032 2.28 27.32 -12.40
N SER A 1033 0.99 26.99 -12.23
CA SER A 1033 0.40 26.82 -10.89
C SER A 1033 -0.66 25.72 -10.83
N GLY A 1034 -0.83 25.12 -9.65
CA GLY A 1034 -1.78 24.05 -9.41
C GLY A 1034 -1.67 23.47 -8.00
N LYS A 1035 -2.42 22.40 -7.73
CA LYS A 1035 -2.58 21.81 -6.39
C LYS A 1035 -2.29 20.32 -6.40
N TRP A 1036 -1.74 19.80 -5.30
CA TRP A 1036 -1.64 18.34 -5.10
C TRP A 1036 -3.02 17.67 -5.21
N TYR A 1037 -4.07 18.30 -4.65
CA TYR A 1037 -5.46 17.84 -4.79
C TYR A 1037 -5.96 17.71 -6.24
N ASP A 1038 -5.43 18.51 -7.18
CA ASP A 1038 -5.85 18.44 -8.59
C ASP A 1038 -5.36 17.15 -9.26
N ILE A 1039 -4.17 16.67 -8.86
CA ILE A 1039 -3.60 15.40 -9.31
C ILE A 1039 -3.93 14.23 -8.38
N ARG A 1040 -4.36 14.48 -7.13
CA ARG A 1040 -4.69 13.47 -6.12
C ARG A 1040 -5.90 13.84 -5.28
N GLU A 1041 -7.08 13.39 -5.69
CA GLU A 1041 -8.35 13.79 -5.07
C GLU A 1041 -8.74 12.86 -3.90
N VAL A 1042 -8.09 13.05 -2.74
CA VAL A 1042 -8.36 12.29 -1.51
C VAL A 1042 -8.48 13.19 -0.26
N ASN A 1043 -9.09 12.67 0.80
CA ASN A 1043 -9.19 13.38 2.08
C ASN A 1043 -7.82 13.54 2.72
N GLY A 1044 -7.49 14.76 3.16
CA GLY A 1044 -6.22 15.10 3.79
C GLY A 1044 -5.08 15.44 2.80
N GLU A 1045 -5.30 15.39 1.49
CA GLU A 1045 -4.33 15.91 0.52
C GLU A 1045 -4.32 17.44 0.48
N ASP A 1046 -3.16 18.01 0.16
CA ASP A 1046 -2.93 19.45 0.12
C ASP A 1046 -3.71 20.16 -0.99
N LYS A 1047 -4.39 21.25 -0.61
CA LYS A 1047 -5.30 22.08 -1.42
C LYS A 1047 -4.79 23.50 -1.64
N THR A 1048 -3.61 23.83 -1.12
CA THR A 1048 -2.93 25.11 -1.38
C THR A 1048 -2.53 25.22 -2.84
N VAL A 1049 -2.42 26.46 -3.35
CA VAL A 1049 -1.97 26.73 -4.72
C VAL A 1049 -0.46 26.88 -4.70
N HIS A 1050 0.23 25.94 -5.35
CA HIS A 1050 1.67 26.04 -5.59
C HIS A 1050 1.94 26.74 -6.91
N LYS A 1051 3.10 27.37 -7.01
CA LYS A 1051 3.59 28.14 -8.16
C LYS A 1051 5.05 27.78 -8.40
N ASN A 1052 5.42 27.57 -9.66
CA ASN A 1052 6.80 27.38 -10.09
C ASN A 1052 6.99 28.04 -11.45
N THR A 1053 8.15 28.65 -11.70
CA THR A 1053 8.49 29.17 -13.03
C THR A 1053 9.13 28.07 -13.86
N PHE A 1054 8.67 27.91 -15.10
CA PHE A 1054 9.24 26.98 -16.08
C PHE A 1054 9.71 27.75 -17.32
N TYR A 1055 10.75 27.26 -17.99
CA TYR A 1055 10.94 27.53 -19.42
C TYR A 1055 10.46 26.32 -20.22
N GLN A 1056 10.00 26.57 -21.44
CA GLN A 1056 9.42 25.56 -22.32
C GLN A 1056 9.85 25.82 -23.77
N PHE A 1057 10.33 24.78 -24.46
CA PHE A 1057 10.79 24.82 -25.85
C PHE A 1057 10.03 23.78 -26.69
N VAL A 1058 9.31 24.20 -27.73
CA VAL A 1058 8.40 23.35 -28.51
C VAL A 1058 8.70 23.41 -30.00
N ILE A 1059 8.76 22.26 -30.66
CA ILE A 1059 8.80 22.11 -32.12
C ILE A 1059 7.38 21.84 -32.64
N PRO A 1060 6.73 22.76 -33.38
CA PRO A 1060 5.41 22.53 -33.96
C PRO A 1060 5.48 21.82 -35.32
N HIS A 1061 4.78 20.69 -35.47
CA HIS A 1061 4.84 19.79 -36.64
C HIS A 1061 3.92 20.22 -37.80
N LYS A 1062 3.61 21.53 -37.89
CA LYS A 1062 2.70 22.12 -38.88
C LYS A 1062 3.16 21.88 -40.32
N ASN A 1063 4.48 21.97 -40.54
CA ASN A 1063 5.13 21.87 -41.85
C ASN A 1063 6.21 20.78 -41.94
N ILE A 1064 6.52 20.10 -40.83
CA ILE A 1064 7.55 19.05 -40.72
C ILE A 1064 6.96 17.85 -39.99
N ASP A 1065 7.35 16.64 -40.39
CA ASP A 1065 6.89 15.35 -39.84
C ASP A 1065 7.99 14.66 -38.99
N HIS A 1066 9.00 15.42 -38.59
CA HIS A 1066 10.25 14.92 -38.00
C HIS A 1066 10.92 15.96 -37.09
N TYR A 1067 11.79 15.50 -36.20
CA TYR A 1067 12.69 16.33 -35.40
C TYR A 1067 14.04 15.63 -35.17
N ALA A 1068 15.11 16.41 -34.93
CA ALA A 1068 16.41 15.89 -34.52
C ALA A 1068 17.19 16.93 -33.70
N TYR A 1069 17.43 16.65 -32.41
CA TYR A 1069 18.19 17.53 -31.52
C TYR A 1069 19.04 16.74 -30.52
N SER A 1070 20.17 17.31 -30.12
CA SER A 1070 21.09 16.79 -29.11
C SER A 1070 21.02 17.64 -27.84
N THR A 1071 20.62 17.03 -26.73
CA THR A 1071 20.65 17.64 -25.39
C THR A 1071 22.03 17.41 -24.77
N ILE A 1072 22.68 18.50 -24.35
CA ILE A 1072 24.05 18.57 -23.89
C ILE A 1072 24.06 19.21 -22.48
N PRO A 1073 23.91 18.42 -21.41
CA PRO A 1073 23.95 18.93 -20.04
C PRO A 1073 25.40 19.22 -19.58
N SER A 1074 25.52 19.88 -18.43
CA SER A 1074 26.76 20.06 -17.66
C SER A 1074 27.93 20.68 -18.45
N VAL A 1075 27.65 21.71 -19.25
CA VAL A 1075 28.55 22.26 -20.28
C VAL A 1075 28.73 23.78 -20.15
N THR A 1076 29.91 24.31 -20.48
CA THR A 1076 30.11 25.78 -20.55
C THR A 1076 29.51 26.33 -21.84
N LYS A 1077 29.35 27.66 -21.92
CA LYS A 1077 28.87 28.31 -23.14
C LYS A 1077 29.86 28.11 -24.30
N GLU A 1078 31.15 28.19 -23.98
CA GLU A 1078 32.28 28.08 -24.89
C GLU A 1078 32.43 26.63 -25.40
N ASP A 1079 32.37 25.64 -24.49
CA ASP A 1079 32.35 24.22 -24.83
C ASP A 1079 31.14 23.91 -25.73
N PHE A 1080 29.96 24.43 -25.41
CA PHE A 1080 28.73 24.17 -26.16
C PHE A 1080 28.79 24.73 -27.58
N PHE A 1081 29.09 26.02 -27.76
CA PHE A 1081 29.14 26.60 -29.11
C PHE A 1081 30.30 26.06 -29.95
N LYS A 1082 31.38 25.59 -29.31
CA LYS A 1082 32.40 24.77 -29.97
C LYS A 1082 31.84 23.41 -30.43
N MET A 1083 31.14 22.68 -29.56
CA MET A 1083 30.50 21.39 -29.92
C MET A 1083 29.41 21.54 -31.00
N VAL A 1084 28.74 22.69 -31.08
CA VAL A 1084 27.86 23.03 -32.22
C VAL A 1084 28.70 23.13 -33.50
N LYS A 1085 29.72 23.99 -33.52
CA LYS A 1085 30.58 24.23 -34.69
C LYS A 1085 31.33 22.98 -35.18
N ASP A 1086 31.82 22.15 -34.27
CA ASP A 1086 32.64 20.97 -34.59
C ASP A 1086 31.78 19.81 -35.16
N HIS A 1087 30.44 19.88 -35.06
CA HIS A 1087 29.47 18.84 -35.45
C HIS A 1087 29.97 17.39 -35.18
N PRO A 1088 30.28 17.03 -33.92
CA PRO A 1088 30.81 15.71 -33.57
C PRO A 1088 29.75 14.60 -33.73
N ILE A 1089 28.48 14.97 -33.58
CA ILE A 1089 27.32 14.12 -33.84
C ILE A 1089 26.79 14.46 -35.23
N GLN A 1090 26.62 13.44 -36.06
CA GLN A 1090 26.02 13.54 -37.38
C GLN A 1090 24.70 12.77 -37.43
N LEU A 1091 23.62 13.43 -37.84
CA LEU A 1091 22.42 12.76 -38.31
C LEU A 1091 22.71 12.16 -39.69
N VAL A 1092 22.62 10.84 -39.83
CA VAL A 1092 22.93 10.12 -41.07
C VAL A 1092 21.65 9.78 -41.84
N LYS A 1093 20.59 9.36 -41.13
CA LYS A 1093 19.24 9.18 -41.68
C LYS A 1093 18.17 9.49 -40.63
N ASN A 1094 17.02 9.94 -41.08
CA ASN A 1094 15.80 10.07 -40.25
C ASN A 1094 14.55 9.87 -41.12
N THR A 1095 14.36 8.66 -41.65
CA THR A 1095 13.19 8.31 -42.48
C THR A 1095 12.18 7.48 -41.69
N LYS A 1096 11.08 7.05 -42.33
CA LYS A 1096 10.12 6.11 -41.73
C LYS A 1096 10.61 4.66 -41.71
N GLU A 1097 11.61 4.33 -42.51
CA GLU A 1097 12.28 3.02 -42.55
C GLU A 1097 13.43 2.95 -41.55
N THR A 1098 14.28 3.98 -41.51
CA THR A 1098 15.56 3.92 -40.81
C THR A 1098 15.97 5.28 -40.21
N GLN A 1099 16.35 5.27 -38.93
CA GLN A 1099 16.92 6.41 -38.21
C GLN A 1099 18.35 6.07 -37.78
N VAL A 1100 19.33 6.91 -38.14
CA VAL A 1100 20.76 6.68 -37.85
C VAL A 1100 21.44 7.95 -37.36
N VAL A 1101 22.16 7.83 -36.25
CA VAL A 1101 23.07 8.85 -35.71
C VAL A 1101 24.48 8.27 -35.63
N TYR A 1102 25.48 9.10 -35.93
CA TYR A 1102 26.91 8.74 -35.88
C TYR A 1102 27.70 9.71 -35.01
N ASP A 1103 28.34 9.21 -33.96
CA ASP A 1103 29.33 9.95 -33.16
C ASP A 1103 30.72 9.77 -33.78
N ARG A 1104 31.19 10.81 -34.46
CA ARG A 1104 32.49 10.87 -35.14
C ARG A 1104 33.67 10.69 -34.19
N ARG A 1105 33.50 11.02 -32.90
CA ARG A 1105 34.58 11.02 -31.89
C ARG A 1105 35.00 9.60 -31.49
N GLN A 1106 34.06 8.66 -31.51
CA GLN A 1106 34.26 7.26 -31.09
C GLN A 1106 33.92 6.25 -32.19
N LYS A 1107 33.62 6.72 -33.42
CA LYS A 1107 33.13 5.90 -34.54
C LYS A 1107 31.96 5.00 -34.12
N SER A 1108 30.99 5.60 -33.42
CA SER A 1108 29.83 4.91 -32.88
C SER A 1108 28.60 5.20 -33.73
N TYR A 1109 27.86 4.16 -34.12
CA TYR A 1109 26.56 4.29 -34.78
C TYR A 1109 25.47 3.85 -33.82
N GLY A 1110 24.43 4.66 -33.71
CA GLY A 1110 23.12 4.23 -33.22
C GLY A 1110 22.17 4.13 -34.40
N ILE A 1111 21.48 2.99 -34.54
CA ILE A 1111 20.63 2.70 -35.69
C ILE A 1111 19.31 2.10 -35.21
N VAL A 1112 18.19 2.64 -35.66
CA VAL A 1112 16.86 2.04 -35.51
C VAL A 1112 16.31 1.75 -36.90
N LYS A 1113 15.85 0.51 -37.10
CA LYS A 1113 15.35 0.02 -38.39
C LYS A 1113 13.96 -0.58 -38.23
N TYR A 1114 13.00 0.00 -38.95
CA TYR A 1114 11.57 -0.32 -38.88
C TYR A 1114 11.13 -1.30 -39.98
N ASP A 1115 11.99 -1.62 -40.94
CA ASP A 1115 11.76 -2.56 -42.04
C ASP A 1115 12.89 -3.64 -42.13
N THR A 1116 13.03 -4.32 -43.26
CA THR A 1116 14.06 -5.34 -43.52
C THR A 1116 14.97 -5.06 -44.73
N THR A 1117 14.83 -3.92 -45.40
CA THR A 1117 15.65 -3.58 -46.59
C THR A 1117 17.14 -3.51 -46.23
N PRO A 1118 18.03 -4.35 -46.78
CA PRO A 1118 19.42 -4.40 -46.33
C PRO A 1118 20.19 -3.10 -46.55
N GLU A 1119 20.78 -2.57 -45.46
CA GLU A 1119 21.65 -1.40 -45.46
C GLU A 1119 23.04 -1.75 -44.89
N THR A 1120 23.98 -0.82 -44.90
CA THR A 1120 25.33 -1.02 -44.36
C THR A 1120 25.84 0.28 -43.73
N PHE A 1121 26.39 0.20 -42.52
CA PHE A 1121 26.89 1.34 -41.74
C PHE A 1121 28.25 0.99 -41.12
N GLY A 1122 29.31 1.64 -41.58
CA GLY A 1122 30.67 1.11 -41.40
C GLY A 1122 30.79 -0.27 -42.06
N ASP A 1123 31.45 -1.21 -41.40
CA ASP A 1123 31.60 -2.59 -41.89
C ASP A 1123 30.35 -3.46 -41.63
N VAL A 1124 29.34 -2.94 -40.91
CA VAL A 1124 28.21 -3.75 -40.41
C VAL A 1124 27.02 -3.66 -41.37
N LYS A 1125 26.63 -4.81 -41.93
CA LYS A 1125 25.40 -4.97 -42.71
C LYS A 1125 24.18 -5.11 -41.78
N VAL A 1126 23.16 -4.30 -42.02
CA VAL A 1126 21.96 -4.16 -41.18
C VAL A 1126 20.73 -4.54 -42.00
N ASN A 1127 20.18 -5.73 -41.78
CA ASN A 1127 19.09 -6.33 -42.57
C ASN A 1127 17.89 -6.84 -41.76
N GLN A 1128 17.91 -6.74 -40.42
CA GLN A 1128 16.77 -7.11 -39.57
C GLN A 1128 16.07 -5.87 -39.02
N LYS A 1129 14.76 -5.94 -38.82
CA LYS A 1129 13.99 -4.94 -38.07
C LYS A 1129 14.45 -4.94 -36.60
N GLY A 1130 14.78 -3.79 -36.01
CA GLY A 1130 15.20 -3.69 -34.62
C GLY A 1130 16.08 -2.48 -34.31
N VAL A 1131 16.73 -2.55 -33.16
CA VAL A 1131 17.53 -1.48 -32.56
C VAL A 1131 18.97 -1.96 -32.48
N TYR A 1132 19.93 -1.14 -32.90
CA TYR A 1132 21.34 -1.48 -32.93
C TYR A 1132 22.17 -0.36 -32.31
N ALA A 1133 23.16 -0.72 -31.50
CA ALA A 1133 24.19 0.18 -31.03
C ALA A 1133 25.56 -0.42 -31.37
N LEU A 1134 26.41 0.38 -32.04
CA LEU A 1134 27.74 -0.01 -32.51
C LEU A 1134 28.79 0.99 -32.04
N LEU A 1135 29.98 0.51 -31.71
CA LEU A 1135 31.15 1.26 -31.26
C LEU A 1135 32.38 0.61 -31.90
N ASN A 1136 33.03 1.28 -32.86
CA ASN A 1136 34.11 0.70 -33.68
C ASN A 1136 33.73 -0.66 -34.29
N GLY A 1137 32.55 -0.75 -34.90
CA GLY A 1137 32.02 -1.95 -35.57
C GLY A 1137 31.56 -3.10 -34.66
N ASN A 1138 31.82 -3.02 -33.35
CA ASN A 1138 31.36 -4.00 -32.36
C ASN A 1138 30.17 -3.43 -31.57
N GLY A 1139 29.32 -4.28 -31.01
CA GLY A 1139 28.17 -3.83 -30.21
C GLY A 1139 27.07 -4.88 -30.13
N SER A 1140 25.83 -4.45 -30.38
CA SER A 1140 24.65 -5.30 -30.17
C SER A 1140 23.45 -4.90 -31.03
N TYR A 1141 22.60 -5.89 -31.26
CA TYR A 1141 21.28 -5.82 -31.87
C TYR A 1141 20.24 -6.25 -30.84
N TYR A 1142 19.11 -5.55 -30.76
CA TYR A 1142 17.94 -5.94 -29.99
C TYR A 1142 16.69 -5.92 -30.88
N ASN A 1143 15.96 -7.03 -30.85
CA ASN A 1143 14.68 -7.20 -31.51
C ASN A 1143 13.56 -6.93 -30.50
N PRO A 1144 12.89 -5.76 -30.51
CA PRO A 1144 12.01 -5.38 -29.41
C PRO A 1144 10.68 -6.14 -29.37
N ILE A 1145 10.31 -6.80 -30.48
CA ILE A 1145 9.08 -7.60 -30.61
C ILE A 1145 9.27 -8.98 -29.97
N SER A 1146 10.42 -9.62 -30.20
CA SER A 1146 10.76 -10.93 -29.61
C SER A 1146 11.58 -10.84 -28.32
N MET A 1147 11.97 -9.64 -27.92
CA MET A 1147 12.82 -9.32 -26.75
C MET A 1147 14.16 -10.08 -26.73
N LYS A 1148 14.71 -10.39 -27.91
CA LYS A 1148 16.03 -11.00 -28.07
C LYS A 1148 17.11 -9.94 -28.25
N GLU A 1149 18.25 -10.14 -27.59
CA GLU A 1149 19.48 -9.37 -27.81
C GLU A 1149 20.58 -10.29 -28.35
N GLU A 1150 21.31 -9.82 -29.36
CA GLU A 1150 22.40 -10.52 -30.03
C GLU A 1150 23.63 -9.60 -30.06
N LYS A 1151 24.83 -10.16 -29.89
CA LYS A 1151 26.08 -9.39 -29.98
C LYS A 1151 26.57 -9.32 -31.42
N ILE A 1152 26.99 -8.13 -31.83
CA ILE A 1152 27.67 -7.88 -33.09
C ILE A 1152 29.15 -7.75 -32.77
N GLU A 1153 29.96 -8.62 -33.35
CA GLU A 1153 31.42 -8.50 -33.31
C GLU A 1153 31.93 -8.31 -34.74
N ASN A 1154 32.80 -7.31 -34.95
CA ASN A 1154 33.43 -7.14 -36.25
C ASN A 1154 34.45 -8.28 -36.46
N SER A 1155 34.48 -8.88 -37.64
CA SER A 1155 35.30 -10.08 -37.91
C SER A 1155 36.81 -9.80 -37.83
N THR A 1156 37.21 -8.54 -37.96
CA THR A 1156 38.58 -8.04 -37.86
C THR A 1156 39.07 -7.89 -36.41
N LYS A 1157 38.91 -8.95 -35.59
CA LYS A 1157 39.61 -9.02 -34.30
C LYS A 1157 41.10 -9.32 -34.53
N PRO A 1158 42.03 -8.57 -33.91
CA PRO A 1158 43.41 -9.01 -33.85
C PRO A 1158 43.50 -10.33 -33.09
N VAL A 1159 44.34 -11.24 -33.57
CA VAL A 1159 44.46 -12.60 -33.04
C VAL A 1159 45.02 -12.53 -31.62
N ARG A 1160 44.28 -13.10 -30.66
CA ARG A 1160 44.72 -13.20 -29.26
C ARG A 1160 45.79 -14.27 -29.11
N TYR A 1161 47.03 -13.86 -29.32
CA TYR A 1161 48.20 -14.67 -29.02
C TYR A 1161 48.44 -14.77 -27.50
N ARG A 1162 48.94 -15.92 -27.05
CA ARG A 1162 49.25 -16.20 -25.64
C ARG A 1162 50.71 -16.62 -25.47
N VAL A 1163 51.25 -16.36 -24.29
CA VAL A 1163 52.47 -17.05 -23.84
C VAL A 1163 52.16 -18.53 -23.70
N LEU A 1164 53.09 -19.38 -24.13
CA LEU A 1164 53.03 -20.84 -24.01
C LEU A 1164 54.00 -21.31 -22.93
N GLU A 1165 55.26 -20.88 -23.02
CA GLU A 1165 56.36 -21.26 -22.13
C GLU A 1165 57.30 -20.05 -21.94
N ASN A 1166 57.95 -19.91 -20.78
CA ASN A 1166 59.03 -18.96 -20.57
C ASN A 1166 60.10 -19.50 -19.60
N GLU A 1167 61.36 -19.19 -19.86
CA GLU A 1167 62.53 -19.67 -19.11
C GLU A 1167 63.49 -18.51 -18.80
N LEU A 1168 64.02 -18.50 -17.58
CA LEU A 1168 64.89 -17.47 -17.02
C LEU A 1168 66.18 -18.11 -16.47
N GLU A 1169 67.16 -18.31 -17.36
CA GLU A 1169 68.53 -18.70 -16.94
C GLU A 1169 69.59 -17.70 -17.47
N LYS A 1170 70.64 -18.19 -18.13
CA LYS A 1170 71.76 -17.43 -18.72
C LYS A 1170 71.34 -16.58 -19.94
N SER A 1171 70.08 -16.68 -20.33
CA SER A 1171 69.36 -15.90 -21.35
C SER A 1171 67.86 -15.94 -21.02
N TYR A 1172 67.12 -14.88 -21.32
CA TYR A 1172 65.66 -14.92 -21.29
C TYR A 1172 65.12 -15.61 -22.56
N ARG A 1173 64.25 -16.60 -22.40
CA ARG A 1173 63.56 -17.28 -23.50
C ARG A 1173 62.06 -17.28 -23.26
N ILE A 1174 61.29 -16.99 -24.30
CA ILE A 1174 59.82 -17.04 -24.28
C ILE A 1174 59.32 -17.68 -25.57
N ARG A 1175 58.29 -18.50 -25.46
CA ARG A 1175 57.55 -19.10 -26.57
C ARG A 1175 56.12 -18.57 -26.53
N VAL A 1176 55.66 -18.06 -27.66
CA VAL A 1176 54.32 -17.49 -27.80
C VAL A 1176 53.59 -18.13 -28.98
N SER A 1177 52.26 -18.15 -28.92
CA SER A 1177 51.42 -18.85 -29.91
C SER A 1177 51.30 -18.13 -31.27
N ILE A 1178 52.25 -17.26 -31.61
CA ILE A 1178 52.36 -16.59 -32.91
C ILE A 1178 52.95 -17.59 -33.93
N PRO A 1179 52.34 -17.80 -35.10
CA PRO A 1179 52.95 -18.51 -36.22
C PRO A 1179 54.22 -17.78 -36.68
N PHE A 1180 55.34 -18.50 -36.86
CA PHE A 1180 56.64 -17.87 -37.10
C PHE A 1180 56.66 -16.96 -38.34
N ALA A 1181 55.96 -17.35 -39.42
CA ALA A 1181 55.81 -16.54 -40.62
C ALA A 1181 55.05 -15.20 -40.42
N LYS A 1182 54.32 -15.03 -39.31
CA LYS A 1182 53.60 -13.79 -38.97
C LYS A 1182 54.35 -12.88 -38.00
N PHE A 1183 55.45 -13.34 -37.41
CA PHE A 1183 56.22 -12.57 -36.42
C PHE A 1183 56.98 -11.41 -37.09
N LYS A 1184 56.91 -10.22 -36.47
CA LYS A 1184 57.61 -9.01 -36.96
C LYS A 1184 58.73 -8.56 -36.02
N ASP A 1185 58.36 -8.18 -34.80
CA ASP A 1185 59.19 -7.36 -33.92
C ASP A 1185 59.11 -7.78 -32.46
N VAL A 1186 60.17 -7.47 -31.71
CA VAL A 1186 60.25 -7.66 -30.25
C VAL A 1186 60.59 -6.32 -29.61
N PHE A 1187 59.92 -6.00 -28.51
CA PHE A 1187 60.19 -4.81 -27.70
C PHE A 1187 60.51 -5.22 -26.25
N ILE A 1188 61.36 -4.46 -25.58
CA ILE A 1188 61.59 -4.53 -24.13
C ILE A 1188 61.30 -3.14 -23.56
N ASP A 1189 60.40 -3.05 -22.59
CA ASP A 1189 59.99 -1.80 -21.94
C ASP A 1189 59.51 -0.70 -22.92
N GLY A 1190 58.98 -1.11 -24.07
CA GLY A 1190 58.55 -0.23 -25.16
C GLY A 1190 59.64 0.13 -26.17
N VAL A 1191 60.90 -0.25 -25.93
CA VAL A 1191 62.02 -0.05 -26.87
C VAL A 1191 62.13 -1.22 -27.84
N LEU A 1192 62.20 -0.95 -29.13
CA LEU A 1192 62.39 -1.96 -30.19
C LEU A 1192 63.78 -2.61 -30.09
N LEU A 1193 63.84 -3.94 -30.06
CA LEU A 1193 65.08 -4.71 -30.16
C LEU A 1193 65.57 -4.78 -31.60
N SER A 1194 66.86 -4.58 -31.81
CA SER A 1194 67.52 -4.91 -33.07
C SER A 1194 67.61 -6.44 -33.26
N LYS A 1195 67.59 -6.91 -34.51
CA LYS A 1195 67.57 -8.35 -34.86
C LYS A 1195 68.87 -9.09 -34.49
N ASP A 1196 69.96 -8.37 -34.20
CA ASP A 1196 71.18 -8.94 -33.64
C ASP A 1196 71.11 -9.16 -32.12
N GLN A 1197 70.12 -8.61 -31.41
CA GLN A 1197 70.03 -8.66 -29.94
C GLN A 1197 69.21 -9.86 -29.42
N TYR A 1198 68.48 -10.56 -30.29
CA TYR A 1198 67.73 -11.78 -29.98
C TYR A 1198 67.95 -12.87 -31.05
N LEU A 1199 67.41 -14.06 -30.79
CA LEU A 1199 67.22 -15.14 -31.75
C LEU A 1199 65.73 -15.45 -31.81
N ALA A 1200 65.21 -15.65 -33.03
CA ALA A 1200 63.84 -16.06 -33.26
C ALA A 1200 63.81 -17.41 -33.98
N LYS A 1201 62.95 -18.35 -33.55
CA LYS A 1201 62.85 -19.69 -34.14
C LYS A 1201 61.40 -20.17 -34.27
N GLU A 1202 61.19 -21.07 -35.22
CA GLU A 1202 59.93 -21.76 -35.49
C GLU A 1202 59.60 -22.83 -34.42
N GLY A 1203 58.33 -23.28 -34.41
CA GLY A 1203 57.77 -24.18 -33.38
C GLY A 1203 56.69 -23.52 -32.51
N SER A 1204 55.89 -22.62 -33.08
CA SER A 1204 55.36 -21.40 -32.42
C SER A 1204 56.50 -20.46 -32.04
N THR A 1205 56.35 -19.14 -32.24
CA THR A 1205 57.47 -18.19 -32.19
C THR A 1205 58.21 -18.24 -30.85
N ILE A 1206 59.45 -18.75 -30.88
CA ILE A 1206 60.37 -18.76 -29.76
C ILE A 1206 61.30 -17.55 -29.92
N ILE A 1207 61.27 -16.63 -28.97
CA ILE A 1207 62.22 -15.51 -28.85
C ILE A 1207 63.19 -15.80 -27.71
N GLN A 1208 64.48 -15.72 -27.97
CA GLN A 1208 65.54 -15.84 -26.96
C GLN A 1208 66.43 -14.59 -27.02
N LEU A 1209 66.43 -13.77 -25.97
CA LEU A 1209 67.32 -12.60 -25.88
C LEU A 1209 68.77 -13.08 -25.77
N LYS A 1210 69.68 -12.53 -26.58
CA LYS A 1210 71.09 -12.94 -26.53
C LYS A 1210 71.70 -12.51 -25.20
N LYS A 1211 72.57 -13.36 -24.66
CA LYS A 1211 73.25 -13.19 -23.37
C LYS A 1211 73.82 -11.79 -23.15
N GLU A 1212 74.40 -11.19 -24.20
CA GLU A 1212 75.03 -9.86 -24.13
C GLU A 1212 74.01 -8.72 -23.97
N TYR A 1213 72.84 -8.81 -24.61
CA TYR A 1213 71.73 -7.87 -24.36
C TYR A 1213 71.14 -8.06 -22.96
N VAL A 1214 71.00 -9.30 -22.50
CA VAL A 1214 70.49 -9.62 -21.14
C VAL A 1214 71.40 -9.03 -20.04
N LYS A 1215 72.71 -8.84 -20.30
CA LYS A 1215 73.62 -8.11 -19.39
C LYS A 1215 73.35 -6.60 -19.31
N THR A 1216 72.74 -5.99 -20.32
CA THR A 1216 72.47 -4.53 -20.34
C THR A 1216 71.17 -4.14 -19.63
N LEU A 1217 70.31 -5.12 -19.30
CA LEU A 1217 69.11 -4.90 -18.50
C LEU A 1217 69.49 -4.59 -17.04
N LYS A 1218 68.74 -3.70 -16.40
CA LYS A 1218 68.93 -3.33 -15.00
C LYS A 1218 68.34 -4.42 -14.08
N GLN A 1219 68.57 -4.31 -12.78
CA GLN A 1219 67.83 -5.11 -11.79
C GLN A 1219 66.45 -4.48 -11.61
N GLY A 1220 65.37 -5.23 -11.86
CA GLY A 1220 64.01 -4.72 -11.83
C GLY A 1220 63.00 -5.54 -12.63
N ASN A 1221 61.76 -5.05 -12.68
CA ASN A 1221 60.72 -5.55 -13.59
C ASN A 1221 60.98 -5.01 -15.01
N HIS A 1222 60.86 -5.91 -15.99
CA HIS A 1222 60.91 -5.62 -17.42
C HIS A 1222 59.68 -6.22 -18.10
N THR A 1223 59.26 -5.70 -19.25
CA THR A 1223 58.16 -6.26 -20.05
C THR A 1223 58.60 -6.48 -21.49
N ILE A 1224 58.57 -7.74 -21.92
CA ILE A 1224 58.72 -8.10 -23.33
C ILE A 1224 57.37 -7.99 -24.04
N LYS A 1225 57.38 -7.45 -25.26
CA LYS A 1225 56.24 -7.50 -26.18
C LYS A 1225 56.69 -8.09 -27.51
N ILE A 1226 55.91 -9.02 -28.05
CA ILE A 1226 56.16 -9.65 -29.34
C ILE A 1226 54.98 -9.32 -30.27
N VAL A 1227 55.29 -8.77 -31.44
CA VAL A 1227 54.31 -8.26 -32.41
C VAL A 1227 54.28 -9.18 -33.63
N ALA A 1228 53.06 -9.45 -34.11
CA ALA A 1228 52.77 -10.15 -35.35
C ALA A 1228 52.04 -9.23 -36.34
N GLU A 1229 51.82 -9.71 -37.57
CA GLU A 1229 51.03 -9.02 -38.60
C GLU A 1229 49.63 -8.60 -38.14
N ASP A 1230 49.00 -9.42 -37.31
CA ASP A 1230 47.58 -9.41 -37.00
C ASP A 1230 47.28 -9.46 -35.49
N GLY A 1231 48.26 -9.20 -34.63
CA GLY A 1231 48.10 -9.21 -33.18
C GLY A 1231 49.43 -9.06 -32.43
N GLU A 1232 49.36 -9.01 -31.10
CA GLU A 1232 50.54 -8.92 -30.24
C GLU A 1232 50.31 -9.64 -28.91
N VAL A 1233 51.41 -9.88 -28.17
CA VAL A 1233 51.41 -10.50 -26.85
C VAL A 1233 52.52 -9.90 -25.99
N SER A 1234 52.21 -9.62 -24.73
CA SER A 1234 53.13 -9.00 -23.76
C SER A 1234 53.27 -9.87 -22.51
N GLN A 1235 54.46 -9.89 -21.92
CA GLN A 1235 54.77 -10.63 -20.70
C GLN A 1235 55.79 -9.86 -19.86
N SER A 1236 55.53 -9.70 -18.56
CA SER A 1236 56.51 -9.13 -17.63
C SER A 1236 57.43 -10.21 -17.05
N PHE A 1237 58.68 -9.85 -16.76
CA PHE A 1237 59.69 -10.70 -16.12
C PHE A 1237 60.59 -9.85 -15.20
N PHE A 1238 61.32 -10.49 -14.28
CA PHE A 1238 62.15 -9.80 -13.29
C PHE A 1238 63.62 -10.21 -13.41
N MET A 1239 64.51 -9.23 -13.42
CA MET A 1239 65.96 -9.42 -13.51
C MET A 1239 66.61 -9.38 -12.12
N GLN A 1240 67.24 -10.48 -11.71
CA GLN A 1240 68.01 -10.59 -10.46
C GLN A 1240 69.51 -10.57 -10.72
N ARG A 1241 70.27 -9.90 -9.84
CA ARG A 1241 71.74 -9.92 -9.84
C ARG A 1241 72.22 -11.10 -8.97
N ARG A 1242 73.04 -12.00 -9.52
CA ARG A 1242 73.68 -13.05 -8.70
C ARG A 1242 74.64 -12.42 -7.69
N VAL A 1243 74.38 -12.63 -6.41
CA VAL A 1243 75.36 -12.42 -5.33
C VAL A 1243 75.97 -13.77 -4.98
N ASN A 1244 77.28 -13.93 -5.14
CA ASN A 1244 77.97 -15.14 -4.67
C ASN A 1244 78.28 -14.97 -3.18
N VAL A 1245 77.58 -15.71 -2.32
CA VAL A 1245 77.88 -15.83 -0.89
C VAL A 1245 78.10 -17.31 -0.58
N LYS A 1246 79.23 -17.63 0.07
CA LYS A 1246 79.53 -18.94 0.68
C LYS A 1246 79.03 -18.94 2.13
N THR A 1247 79.00 -20.13 2.76
CA THR A 1247 78.79 -20.37 4.21
C THR A 1247 77.40 -19.98 4.74
N SER A 1248 76.84 -20.61 5.77
CA SER A 1248 77.16 -21.89 6.46
C SER A 1248 75.92 -22.34 7.28
N ASP A 1249 75.99 -23.50 7.90
CA ASP A 1249 74.89 -24.14 8.65
C ASP A 1249 74.40 -23.36 9.88
N SER A 1250 73.08 -23.31 10.09
CA SER A 1250 72.41 -24.12 11.14
C SER A 1250 70.95 -23.69 11.41
N ASN A 1251 70.12 -24.68 11.79
CA ASN A 1251 68.84 -24.60 12.53
C ASN A 1251 67.71 -23.69 11.96
N THR A 1252 66.77 -24.22 11.15
CA THR A 1252 65.48 -24.84 11.56
C THR A 1252 64.51 -23.92 12.31
N TRP A 1253 63.21 -23.82 12.00
CA TRP A 1253 62.28 -24.73 11.27
C TRP A 1253 61.79 -24.07 9.93
N VAL A 1254 60.68 -24.36 9.21
CA VAL A 1254 59.41 -25.12 9.39
C VAL A 1254 58.97 -25.75 8.04
N LEU A 1255 58.01 -26.70 8.11
CA LEU A 1255 57.31 -27.41 7.02
C LEU A 1255 56.58 -26.45 6.04
N LEU A 1256 56.52 -26.62 4.72
CA LEU A 1256 56.07 -27.76 3.87
C LEU A 1256 54.55 -28.04 3.99
N ILE A 1257 53.70 -27.55 3.07
CA ILE A 1257 53.37 -28.08 1.72
C ILE A 1257 52.57 -29.39 1.75
N GLY A 1258 51.44 -29.42 1.03
CA GLY A 1258 50.65 -30.63 0.78
C GLY A 1258 49.96 -30.65 -0.59
N PHE A 1259 50.18 -31.74 -1.33
CA PHE A 1259 49.53 -32.26 -2.56
C PHE A 1259 50.06 -33.71 -2.70
N MET A 1260 49.45 -34.71 -3.35
CA MET A 1260 48.25 -34.85 -4.21
C MET A 1260 47.74 -36.31 -4.00
N SER A 1261 46.47 -36.57 -3.68
CA SER A 1261 45.33 -36.88 -4.59
C SER A 1261 45.15 -38.37 -4.99
N ILE A 1262 43.98 -38.68 -5.56
CA ILE A 1262 43.50 -39.98 -6.12
C ILE A 1262 42.93 -41.02 -5.12
N GLY A 1263 41.73 -41.52 -5.46
CA GLY A 1263 41.02 -42.62 -4.80
C GLY A 1263 39.56 -42.70 -5.28
N LEU A 1264 39.21 -43.69 -6.09
CA LEU A 1264 37.89 -43.83 -6.74
C LEU A 1264 37.48 -45.32 -6.81
N TRP A 1265 36.17 -45.60 -6.84
CA TRP A 1265 35.51 -46.94 -6.75
C TRP A 1265 35.68 -47.64 -5.38
N SER A 1266 34.73 -48.42 -4.84
CA SER A 1266 33.51 -49.06 -5.39
C SER A 1266 32.40 -49.23 -4.32
N LEU A 1267 31.21 -49.69 -4.73
CA LEU A 1267 30.05 -49.96 -3.85
C LEU A 1267 30.25 -51.20 -2.94
N PHE A 1268 29.48 -51.31 -1.85
CA PHE A 1268 28.80 -52.57 -1.47
C PHE A 1268 27.47 -52.35 -0.70
N LEU A 1269 26.67 -53.42 -0.59
CA LEU A 1269 25.27 -53.53 -0.11
C LEU A 1269 25.07 -53.09 1.36
N ALA A 1270 23.93 -52.59 1.88
CA ALA A 1270 22.48 -52.63 1.55
C ALA A 1270 21.63 -53.75 2.23
N MET A 1271 20.58 -53.38 2.99
CA MET A 1271 19.33 -54.11 3.34
C MET A 1271 18.42 -53.15 4.19
N LYS A 1272 17.08 -53.19 4.32
CA LYS A 1272 15.85 -53.74 3.64
C LYS A 1272 14.64 -53.14 4.43
N TYR A 1273 13.39 -52.89 3.98
CA TYR A 1273 12.65 -52.92 2.69
C TYR A 1273 12.18 -51.46 2.35
N ARG A 1274 11.10 -50.99 1.68
CA ARG A 1274 9.75 -51.39 1.15
C ARG A 1274 8.68 -51.70 2.21
N PHE A 1275 7.38 -51.35 2.08
CA PHE A 1275 6.54 -50.81 0.97
C PHE A 1275 5.97 -49.40 1.33
N LYS A 1276 5.43 -48.49 0.48
CA LYS A 1276 4.43 -48.54 -0.65
C LYS A 1276 3.01 -48.93 -0.14
N VAL A 1277 1.84 -48.37 -0.51
CA VAL A 1277 1.28 -47.47 -1.57
C VAL A 1277 0.14 -46.62 -0.91
N SER A 1278 -0.11 -45.34 -1.21
CA SER A 1278 -1.03 -44.79 -2.25
C SER A 1278 -0.81 -43.28 -2.43
N ARG A 1279 -0.68 -42.73 -3.65
CA ARG A 1279 -1.60 -42.67 -4.81
C ARG A 1279 -2.64 -41.56 -4.64
#